data_AF-A0A9X3H8I0-F1
#
_entry.id   AF-A0A9X3H8I0-F1
#
_cell.length_a   1.000
_cell.length_b   1.000
_cell.length_c   1.000
_cell.angle_alpha   90.00
_cell.angle_beta   90.00
_cell.angle_gamma   90.00
#
_symmetry.space_group_name_H-M   'P 1'
#
loop_
_entity.id
_entity.type
_entity.pdbx_description
1 polymer ?
#
loop_
_entity_poly.entity_id
_entity_poly.type
_entity_poly.pdbx_seq_one_letter_code
_entity_poly.pdbx_strand_id
1 'polypeptide(L)'
;MKIDKGIYAIVLLCAISINAFAQNPFWTFPEQGLDVPGLGINPLPTDDYTGQEADYVHVGLKDPYGEILFFAVDGRLYDKTGEERSEFDDGSDLIKGTSEALVVPQPGSCNRFYIFQGKAEGVGQTSEFPHFSVYDDTLNILLEDDPNGVYKTSWNMVTDFSLISNWGNTDHGVKGVHFAATNEFANGERWVLVSSGHKIFRVHLTCNGLVSYGWNYTIAPGADDIVEQGWRSEMELFEDTANNVIRVATPYKQQSLTTGDVKVMVVDLDSITGNVIPGSRVDIEFPDQINAVPSYVHGMEFSPDGSALFFIHDPMPGYPSPFSVYDFSSDQLVNLNFTGISAFERSQIQISGSPGNYTLYLASGSHLGTLSDPDFPVTGTWNPNAIALSGGYSSNLGGNPSTSLEDIKRIVPDQIDYMDYDSMFVKASCDCCRKYAYAKPKQDTSLIVTVSDTWAPGLNGNPWDALSTDTIFIRDSIYVSEGVNLRISDLNFRFGKEGVIVVKRGNETTDGAVLTLTDSTHITTDFRCSELKYNCPDPDSDDCKAIFWQGIRVEGHDDLSQSISSPTKQGRLNMDKGSTLEFAELGILAGHEQFNQYGGGIVRIKDSFIKDCPTGIRFDKYFATDGTSEIFNLAEINNMHFFWTDTLLHFSYSLKYHVDIYKSSGITLRGNLYELQDWTSFSPLSRGIGINIVNSRVVERWLCNENPEPVNCGNIVRSKFLNMVKGINATSSGSTRTLEAGYGIYENNYIGIHAIGLENPKLLDNDFKVPNTTNRSGITLTNSTGYMVENNYFTSMALSPVATNIGIYVQNSGEAMNEIYNNIFKNIALGIASAGQNADCVSTYQNGLRWICNRFEQTIPVADIYVYSGNVSDDQGECSTPAPAGNIFSHTTNGFDIKVRIDDILTCNNVFFDIEYNFHDVTGGSPLVLRLEPLTYTNYPTQERVDPQMCPALFPTQNDCPIKNTAAPPGKGGSGIEGGKSNGLGDIESPTLQDYADAVSVLYQENVSVIDMMEQSEMGFAEFDESIKSEIRNLRNQEYYLWNGMISATQWDTLGHFPEVEVLELLNEYQPSSVAARFASALSIELGVEVPIWVGEKDNHIAEFDADQLALFTAAVLPIEIGGVLDDSFFNSAANTSALVSLYAENDKFFLPYPMQIEAELPDSFGGDEEGKANSSETDLPSLVEVRPNPFNVNFVLGLNYSEEYDESRVVIYDLLGRVVFEKNYGVNPQIVIDGSAFPSGVLIYSVFIDGELMDTGRIVKAE
;
A
#
# COMPACT_ATOMS: atom_id res chain seq x y z
N MET A 1 38.26 6.06 27.28
CA MET A 1 39.66 5.85 26.84
C MET A 1 39.74 6.39 25.42
N LYS A 2 40.42 7.52 25.22
CA LYS A 2 40.53 8.20 23.91
C LYS A 2 41.69 7.58 23.13
N ILE A 3 41.44 7.10 21.91
CA ILE A 3 42.48 6.72 20.95
C ILE A 3 42.18 7.42 19.62
N ASP A 4 43.27 7.90 19.03
CA ASP A 4 43.45 8.94 18.01
C ASP A 4 42.86 8.66 16.63
N LYS A 5 42.31 9.72 16.02
CA LYS A 5 41.92 9.81 14.60
C LYS A 5 43.05 10.43 13.78
N GLY A 6 44.06 9.65 13.43
CA GLY A 6 45.15 10.15 12.59
C GLY A 6 46.04 9.03 12.07
N ILE A 7 45.63 8.41 10.96
CA ILE A 7 46.41 7.80 9.85
C ILE A 7 45.37 7.08 8.97
N TYR A 8 44.77 7.77 8.00
CA TYR A 8 43.95 7.17 6.92
C TYR A 8 44.04 8.05 5.65
N ALA A 9 45.25 8.53 5.32
CA ALA A 9 45.45 9.40 4.16
C ALA A 9 46.38 8.83 3.07
N ILE A 10 46.86 7.58 3.18
CA ILE A 10 47.67 6.94 2.12
C ILE A 10 47.35 5.44 2.05
N VAL A 11 46.10 5.09 1.70
CA VAL A 11 45.72 3.81 1.03
C VAL A 11 44.58 4.06 0.01
N LEU A 12 44.18 5.31 -0.24
CA LEU A 12 43.08 5.67 -1.15
C LEU A 12 43.53 5.74 -2.62
N LEU A 13 44.19 4.67 -3.09
CA LEU A 13 44.57 4.46 -4.49
C LEU A 13 44.69 2.95 -4.82
N CYS A 14 43.85 2.12 -4.19
CA CYS A 14 43.59 0.76 -4.67
C CYS A 14 42.17 0.73 -5.26
N ALA A 15 42.15 0.80 -6.60
CA ALA A 15 41.18 0.28 -7.54
C ALA A 15 39.75 0.02 -7.02
N ILE A 16 38.82 0.89 -7.42
CA ILE A 16 37.49 0.44 -7.84
C ILE A 16 37.74 -0.46 -9.05
N SER A 17 37.89 -1.77 -8.83
CA SER A 17 37.94 -2.73 -9.91
C SER A 17 36.51 -2.93 -10.44
N ILE A 18 36.19 -2.18 -11.49
CA ILE A 18 35.07 -2.47 -12.37
C ILE A 18 35.43 -3.79 -13.05
N ASN A 19 34.90 -4.89 -12.55
CA ASN A 19 35.15 -6.21 -13.13
C ASN A 19 33.82 -6.78 -13.62
N ALA A 20 33.46 -6.42 -14.85
CA ALA A 20 32.69 -7.31 -15.70
C ALA A 20 33.72 -8.12 -16.48
N PHE A 21 34.22 -9.22 -15.91
CA PHE A 21 35.21 -10.05 -16.58
C PHE A 21 34.53 -10.78 -17.75
N ALA A 22 35.14 -10.73 -18.93
CA ALA A 22 34.67 -11.49 -20.10
C ALA A 22 35.13 -12.95 -20.07
N GLN A 23 35.74 -13.40 -18.97
CA GLN A 23 36.22 -14.77 -18.76
C GLN A 23 36.27 -15.04 -17.24
N ASN A 24 36.08 -16.29 -16.80
CA ASN A 24 36.04 -16.58 -15.37
C ASN A 24 37.43 -16.36 -14.74
N PRO A 25 37.59 -15.43 -13.77
CA PRO A 25 38.89 -15.16 -13.14
C PRO A 25 39.35 -16.28 -12.20
N PHE A 26 38.58 -17.38 -12.10
CA PHE A 26 38.93 -18.50 -11.26
C PHE A 26 40.00 -19.37 -11.90
N TRP A 27 41.20 -19.26 -11.35
CA TRP A 27 42.30 -20.14 -11.68
C TRP A 27 42.49 -21.10 -10.51
N THR A 28 42.45 -22.40 -10.79
CA THR A 28 42.51 -23.46 -9.78
C THR A 28 43.95 -23.80 -9.43
N PHE A 29 44.62 -23.00 -8.59
CA PHE A 29 45.96 -23.34 -8.10
C PHE A 29 45.94 -24.04 -6.75
N PRO A 30 46.82 -25.05 -6.54
CA PRO A 30 47.01 -25.63 -5.22
C PRO A 30 47.33 -24.57 -4.17
N GLU A 31 46.80 -24.71 -2.95
CA GLU A 31 47.02 -23.75 -1.86
C GLU A 31 48.51 -23.51 -1.57
N GLN A 32 49.30 -24.59 -1.63
CA GLN A 32 50.74 -24.54 -1.39
C GLN A 32 51.50 -23.87 -2.55
N GLY A 33 50.84 -23.68 -3.68
CA GLY A 33 51.35 -23.09 -4.92
C GLY A 33 51.16 -21.59 -5.04
N LEU A 34 50.35 -20.93 -4.20
CA LEU A 34 49.96 -19.52 -4.38
C LEU A 34 50.32 -18.67 -3.14
N ASP A 35 51.15 -17.63 -3.31
CA ASP A 35 51.53 -16.70 -2.21
C ASP A 35 51.45 -15.24 -2.68
N VAL A 36 50.23 -14.71 -2.83
CA VAL A 36 50.03 -13.29 -3.18
C VAL A 36 48.88 -12.64 -2.40
N PRO A 37 49.18 -11.61 -1.58
CA PRO A 37 48.15 -10.74 -1.01
C PRO A 37 47.58 -9.77 -2.07
N GLY A 38 46.26 -9.77 -2.27
CA GLY A 38 45.56 -8.66 -2.96
C GLY A 38 45.28 -8.81 -4.46
N LEU A 39 45.40 -10.02 -5.02
CA LEU A 39 44.86 -10.37 -6.35
C LEU A 39 43.68 -11.35 -6.20
N GLY A 40 42.71 -11.30 -7.11
CA GLY A 40 41.48 -12.12 -7.07
C GLY A 40 41.65 -13.62 -7.38
N ILE A 41 42.85 -14.18 -7.20
CA ILE A 41 43.14 -15.61 -7.35
C ILE A 41 43.12 -16.24 -5.95
N ASN A 42 42.18 -17.16 -5.70
CA ASN A 42 42.05 -17.83 -4.41
C ASN A 42 42.73 -19.20 -4.46
N PRO A 43 43.50 -19.59 -3.43
CA PRO A 43 44.02 -20.96 -3.35
C PRO A 43 42.89 -21.99 -3.32
N LEU A 44 43.16 -23.19 -3.84
CA LEU A 44 42.25 -24.32 -3.73
C LEU A 44 42.07 -24.77 -2.26
N PRO A 45 40.84 -25.04 -1.80
CA PRO A 45 40.54 -25.57 -0.46
C PRO A 45 41.18 -26.94 -0.18
N THR A 46 41.54 -27.25 1.07
CA THR A 46 42.40 -28.42 1.42
C THR A 46 41.86 -29.41 2.45
N ASP A 47 40.56 -29.77 2.44
CA ASP A 47 40.03 -30.80 3.36
C ASP A 47 40.58 -32.21 3.05
N ASP A 48 40.06 -32.89 2.01
CA ASP A 48 40.63 -34.15 1.50
C ASP A 48 41.75 -33.89 0.49
N TYR A 49 41.62 -32.84 -0.31
CA TYR A 49 42.67 -32.40 -1.21
C TYR A 49 43.86 -31.85 -0.42
N THR A 50 45.02 -32.48 -0.50
CA THR A 50 46.18 -32.09 0.34
C THR A 50 47.00 -30.93 -0.22
N GLY A 51 46.48 -30.19 -1.21
CA GLY A 51 47.18 -29.07 -1.84
C GLY A 51 48.30 -29.48 -2.81
N GLN A 52 48.28 -30.72 -3.30
CA GLN A 52 49.29 -31.26 -4.22
C GLN A 52 49.08 -30.76 -5.67
N GLU A 53 50.17 -30.45 -6.38
CA GLU A 53 50.11 -30.06 -7.79
C GLU A 53 49.58 -31.17 -8.69
N ALA A 54 49.01 -30.78 -9.84
CA ALA A 54 48.49 -31.71 -10.83
C ALA A 54 49.63 -32.35 -11.66
N ASP A 55 49.71 -33.68 -11.63
CA ASP A 55 50.62 -34.48 -12.46
C ASP A 55 50.11 -34.66 -13.89
N TYR A 56 48.80 -34.42 -14.15
CA TYR A 56 48.12 -34.61 -15.43
C TYR A 56 47.35 -33.38 -15.94
N VAL A 57 46.18 -33.06 -15.39
CA VAL A 57 45.40 -31.84 -15.70
C VAL A 57 44.63 -31.40 -14.45
N HIS A 58 44.24 -30.13 -14.44
CA HIS A 58 43.34 -29.59 -13.43
C HIS A 58 42.39 -28.58 -14.08
N VAL A 59 41.19 -28.44 -13.51
CA VAL A 59 40.16 -27.50 -13.98
C VAL A 59 39.21 -27.15 -12.83
N GLY A 60 38.43 -26.09 -12.94
CA GLY A 60 37.36 -25.81 -11.99
C GLY A 60 36.53 -24.61 -12.40
N LEU A 61 35.47 -24.38 -11.63
CA LEU A 61 34.51 -23.31 -11.91
C LEU A 61 34.08 -22.61 -10.62
N LYS A 62 33.82 -21.31 -10.73
CA LYS A 62 33.19 -20.48 -9.71
C LYS A 62 31.82 -20.03 -10.20
N ASP A 63 30.92 -19.80 -9.25
CA ASP A 63 29.65 -19.15 -9.52
C ASP A 63 29.81 -17.60 -9.55
N PRO A 64 28.76 -16.85 -9.95
CA PRO A 64 28.79 -15.39 -9.97
C PRO A 64 28.98 -14.72 -8.60
N TYR A 65 28.78 -15.44 -7.49
CA TYR A 65 29.09 -14.93 -6.14
C TYR A 65 30.58 -15.05 -5.80
N GLY A 66 31.38 -15.67 -6.69
CA GLY A 66 32.80 -15.92 -6.49
C GLY A 66 33.10 -17.16 -5.66
N GLU A 67 32.08 -17.96 -5.34
CA GLU A 67 32.21 -19.22 -4.61
C GLU A 67 32.62 -20.33 -5.59
N ILE A 68 33.53 -21.21 -5.15
CA ILE A 68 33.91 -22.39 -5.94
C ILE A 68 32.67 -23.29 -6.05
N LEU A 69 32.33 -23.71 -7.26
CA LEU A 69 31.32 -24.76 -7.47
C LEU A 69 31.98 -26.11 -7.28
N PHE A 70 33.01 -26.37 -8.07
CA PHE A 70 33.85 -27.55 -7.99
C PHE A 70 35.24 -27.26 -8.58
N PHE A 71 36.18 -28.14 -8.26
CA PHE A 71 37.44 -28.23 -8.98
C PHE A 71 37.83 -29.70 -9.13
N ALA A 72 38.68 -29.99 -10.11
CA ALA A 72 39.20 -31.31 -10.37
C ALA A 72 40.72 -31.28 -10.52
N VAL A 73 41.38 -32.29 -9.93
CA VAL A 73 42.83 -32.49 -10.01
C VAL A 73 43.09 -33.97 -10.27
N ASP A 74 43.81 -34.27 -11.36
CA ASP A 74 44.26 -35.63 -11.72
C ASP A 74 43.18 -36.71 -11.65
N GLY A 75 41.98 -36.38 -12.14
CA GLY A 75 40.84 -37.30 -12.22
C GLY A 75 40.03 -37.44 -10.94
N ARG A 76 40.21 -36.55 -9.95
CA ARG A 76 39.37 -36.46 -8.75
C ARG A 76 38.63 -35.14 -8.72
N LEU A 77 37.35 -35.17 -8.35
CA LEU A 77 36.46 -34.03 -8.24
C LEU A 77 36.30 -33.64 -6.76
N TYR A 78 36.49 -32.37 -6.46
CA TYR A 78 36.37 -31.79 -5.13
C TYR A 78 35.35 -30.66 -5.12
N ASP A 79 34.70 -30.47 -3.97
CA ASP A 79 33.79 -29.33 -3.77
C ASP A 79 34.52 -28.08 -3.24
N LYS A 80 33.74 -27.05 -2.91
CA LYS A 80 34.24 -25.78 -2.38
C LYS A 80 34.98 -25.83 -1.05
N THR A 81 34.91 -26.95 -0.32
CA THR A 81 35.65 -27.17 0.93
C THR A 81 36.92 -28.00 0.70
N GLY A 82 37.04 -28.65 -0.46
CA GLY A 82 38.13 -29.55 -0.78
C GLY A 82 37.84 -31.00 -0.37
N GLU A 83 36.60 -31.32 0.00
CA GLU A 83 36.13 -32.70 0.19
C GLU A 83 36.04 -33.40 -1.17
N GLU A 84 36.53 -34.64 -1.26
CA GLU A 84 36.42 -35.43 -2.49
C GLU A 84 34.97 -35.90 -2.67
N ARG A 85 34.35 -35.49 -3.78
CA ARG A 85 32.95 -35.78 -4.06
C ARG A 85 32.76 -36.94 -5.02
N SER A 86 33.67 -37.09 -5.97
CA SER A 86 33.58 -38.07 -7.03
C SER A 86 34.94 -38.25 -7.71
N GLU A 87 35.04 -39.29 -8.52
CA GLU A 87 36.20 -39.58 -9.34
C GLU A 87 35.77 -39.79 -10.79
N PHE A 88 36.60 -39.41 -11.74
CA PHE A 88 36.34 -39.56 -13.16
C PHE A 88 36.69 -40.99 -13.59
N ASP A 89 35.76 -41.94 -13.55
CA ASP A 89 35.99 -43.37 -13.79
C ASP A 89 35.19 -43.88 -15.00
N ASP A 90 35.86 -44.57 -15.92
CA ASP A 90 35.23 -45.25 -17.06
C ASP A 90 34.88 -46.73 -16.79
N GLY A 91 34.98 -47.15 -15.52
CA GLY A 91 34.75 -48.51 -15.03
C GLY A 91 35.97 -49.41 -15.14
N SER A 92 37.11 -48.88 -15.59
CA SER A 92 38.38 -49.62 -15.70
C SER A 92 39.54 -48.93 -14.98
N ASP A 93 39.69 -47.61 -15.15
CA ASP A 93 40.75 -46.81 -14.56
C ASP A 93 40.33 -45.33 -14.52
N LEU A 94 40.90 -44.57 -13.58
CA LEU A 94 40.73 -43.13 -13.44
C LEU A 94 41.13 -42.33 -14.70
N ILE A 95 40.26 -41.42 -15.14
CA ILE A 95 40.49 -40.46 -16.21
C ILE A 95 41.19 -39.23 -15.65
N LYS A 96 42.52 -39.25 -15.71
CA LYS A 96 43.34 -38.15 -15.17
C LYS A 96 43.53 -36.98 -16.12
N GLY A 97 43.11 -37.10 -17.38
CA GLY A 97 43.44 -36.16 -18.46
C GLY A 97 44.85 -36.36 -19.02
N THR A 98 45.11 -35.92 -20.24
CA THR A 98 46.40 -36.12 -20.93
C THR A 98 46.91 -34.83 -21.55
N SER A 99 46.16 -34.23 -22.46
CA SER A 99 46.47 -32.89 -23.00
C SER A 99 45.77 -31.82 -22.17
N GLU A 100 44.47 -31.67 -22.24
CA GLU A 100 43.74 -30.65 -21.47
C GLU A 100 42.43 -31.17 -20.88
N ALA A 101 41.78 -30.32 -20.10
CA ALA A 101 40.43 -30.55 -19.58
C ALA A 101 39.59 -29.30 -19.78
N LEU A 102 38.44 -29.45 -20.45
CA LEU A 102 37.55 -28.34 -20.76
C LEU A 102 36.22 -28.50 -20.02
N VAL A 103 35.80 -27.47 -19.28
CA VAL A 103 34.49 -27.40 -18.62
C VAL A 103 33.52 -26.60 -19.48
N VAL A 104 32.49 -27.27 -19.99
CA VAL A 104 31.46 -26.68 -20.84
C VAL A 104 30.10 -26.72 -20.12
N PRO A 105 29.54 -25.56 -19.75
CA PRO A 105 28.22 -25.47 -19.16
C PRO A 105 27.12 -25.92 -20.13
N GLN A 106 26.16 -26.70 -19.64
CA GLN A 106 25.03 -27.15 -20.46
C GLN A 106 24.08 -25.97 -20.74
N PRO A 107 23.72 -25.68 -22.01
CA PRO A 107 22.67 -24.72 -22.33
C PRO A 107 21.39 -25.02 -21.55
N GLY A 108 20.72 -24.00 -21.04
CA GLY A 108 19.50 -24.20 -20.26
C GLY A 108 19.70 -24.55 -18.78
N SER A 109 20.96 -24.72 -18.32
CA SER A 109 21.24 -25.10 -16.93
C SER A 109 22.42 -24.32 -16.34
N CYS A 110 22.27 -23.93 -15.07
CA CYS A 110 23.33 -23.39 -14.24
C CYS A 110 23.88 -24.39 -13.22
N ASN A 111 23.37 -25.62 -13.23
CA ASN A 111 23.77 -26.67 -12.30
C ASN A 111 24.46 -27.84 -13.03
N ARG A 112 24.44 -27.88 -14.36
CA ARG A 112 25.01 -29.00 -15.14
C ARG A 112 26.15 -28.57 -16.02
N PHE A 113 27.25 -29.31 -15.92
CA PHE A 113 28.50 -29.00 -16.58
C PHE A 113 29.08 -30.27 -17.19
N TYR A 114 29.49 -30.19 -18.45
CA TYR A 114 30.19 -31.26 -19.15
C TYR A 114 31.68 -31.03 -19.03
N ILE A 115 32.41 -32.05 -18.61
CA ILE A 115 33.86 -31.99 -18.41
C ILE A 115 34.49 -32.93 -19.43
N PHE A 116 35.28 -32.39 -20.36
CA PHE A 116 35.91 -33.16 -21.43
C PHE A 116 37.38 -33.39 -21.15
N GLN A 117 37.85 -34.63 -21.33
CA GLN A 117 39.22 -35.04 -21.01
C GLN A 117 39.72 -36.13 -21.98
N GLY A 118 41.02 -36.16 -22.24
CA GLY A 118 41.69 -37.26 -22.94
C GLY A 118 42.13 -38.38 -21.98
N LYS A 119 42.08 -39.64 -22.42
CA LYS A 119 42.64 -40.80 -21.70
C LYS A 119 43.35 -41.76 -22.66
N ALA A 120 44.50 -42.28 -22.26
CA ALA A 120 45.14 -43.42 -22.94
C ALA A 120 44.36 -44.73 -22.69
N GLU A 121 44.31 -45.61 -23.69
CA GLU A 121 43.59 -46.92 -23.67
C GLU A 121 44.30 -48.00 -22.80
N GLY A 122 44.74 -47.63 -21.59
CA GLY A 122 45.35 -48.53 -20.61
C GLY A 122 46.88 -48.43 -20.47
N VAL A 123 47.43 -49.14 -19.48
CA VAL A 123 48.85 -49.07 -19.10
C VAL A 123 49.76 -49.56 -20.24
N GLY A 124 50.49 -48.63 -20.85
CA GLY A 124 51.46 -48.90 -21.93
C GLY A 124 50.90 -48.82 -23.34
N GLN A 125 49.61 -48.48 -23.51
CA GLN A 125 49.05 -48.09 -24.80
C GLN A 125 49.35 -46.63 -25.11
N THR A 126 49.39 -46.30 -26.39
CA THR A 126 49.72 -44.96 -26.87
C THR A 126 48.49 -44.23 -27.43
N SER A 127 47.42 -44.94 -27.78
CA SER A 127 46.19 -44.35 -28.30
C SER A 127 45.37 -43.64 -27.23
N GLU A 128 44.94 -42.42 -27.51
CA GLU A 128 44.07 -41.63 -26.63
C GLU A 128 42.66 -41.48 -27.17
N PHE A 129 41.70 -41.47 -26.25
CA PHE A 129 40.29 -41.32 -26.55
C PHE A 129 39.69 -40.14 -25.80
N PRO A 130 38.80 -39.38 -26.45
CA PRO A 130 38.05 -38.31 -25.81
C PRO A 130 36.96 -38.92 -24.91
N HIS A 131 36.93 -38.44 -23.67
CA HIS A 131 35.93 -38.77 -22.68
C HIS A 131 35.17 -37.51 -22.26
N PHE A 132 33.95 -37.70 -21.78
CA PHE A 132 33.21 -36.66 -21.08
C PHE A 132 32.65 -37.20 -19.76
N SER A 133 32.42 -36.30 -18.82
CA SER A 133 31.67 -36.51 -17.59
C SER A 133 30.63 -35.41 -17.42
N VAL A 134 29.58 -35.65 -16.65
CA VAL A 134 28.55 -34.65 -16.35
C VAL A 134 28.55 -34.39 -14.86
N TYR A 135 28.94 -33.19 -14.45
CA TYR A 135 28.80 -32.73 -13.06
C TYR A 135 27.40 -32.13 -12.86
N ASP A 136 26.75 -32.50 -11.75
CA ASP A 136 25.47 -31.90 -11.31
C ASP A 136 25.64 -31.25 -9.93
N ASP A 137 25.61 -29.93 -9.91
CA ASP A 137 25.80 -29.08 -8.72
C ASP A 137 24.73 -29.32 -7.65
N THR A 138 23.53 -29.74 -8.04
CA THR A 138 22.46 -30.00 -7.06
C THR A 138 22.74 -31.24 -6.22
N LEU A 139 23.49 -32.19 -6.78
CA LEU A 139 23.92 -33.41 -6.11
C LEU A 139 25.37 -33.31 -5.61
N ASN A 140 26.12 -32.33 -6.10
CA ASN A 140 27.54 -32.12 -5.84
C ASN A 140 28.36 -33.40 -6.09
N ILE A 141 28.13 -34.04 -7.25
CA ILE A 141 28.78 -35.27 -7.73
C ILE A 141 28.82 -35.30 -9.26
N LEU A 142 29.64 -36.20 -9.84
CA LEU A 142 29.47 -36.61 -11.22
C LEU A 142 28.24 -37.53 -11.34
N LEU A 143 27.44 -37.34 -12.38
CA LEU A 143 26.32 -38.21 -12.67
C LEU A 143 26.81 -39.61 -13.00
N GLU A 144 26.19 -40.59 -12.36
CA GLU A 144 26.45 -42.00 -12.58
C GLU A 144 25.40 -42.56 -13.53
N ASP A 145 25.79 -43.52 -14.35
CA ASP A 145 24.84 -44.39 -15.04
C ASP A 145 25.23 -45.83 -14.78
N ASP A 146 24.26 -46.65 -14.38
CA ASP A 146 24.46 -48.09 -14.20
C ASP A 146 23.53 -48.93 -15.10
N PRO A 147 23.77 -49.00 -16.43
CA PRO A 147 22.95 -49.82 -17.30
C PRO A 147 23.19 -51.33 -17.12
N ASN A 148 24.29 -51.75 -16.47
CA ASN A 148 24.81 -53.13 -16.54
C ASN A 148 25.48 -53.69 -15.25
N GLY A 149 25.46 -52.98 -14.12
CA GLY A 149 26.15 -53.30 -12.87
C GLY A 149 27.61 -52.81 -12.78
N VAL A 150 28.04 -51.86 -13.61
CA VAL A 150 29.42 -51.34 -13.65
C VAL A 150 29.39 -49.84 -13.35
N TYR A 151 30.03 -49.45 -12.25
CA TYR A 151 30.17 -48.05 -11.84
C TYR A 151 30.96 -47.26 -12.90
N LYS A 152 30.36 -46.21 -13.46
CA LYS A 152 30.98 -45.29 -14.41
C LYS A 152 30.46 -43.87 -14.21
N THR A 153 31.37 -42.92 -14.22
CA THR A 153 31.12 -41.46 -14.13
C THR A 153 31.73 -40.70 -15.32
N SER A 154 32.52 -41.39 -16.14
CA SER A 154 33.12 -40.88 -17.38
C SER A 154 32.84 -41.82 -18.55
N TRP A 155 32.56 -41.26 -19.72
CA TRP A 155 32.16 -42.01 -20.90
C TRP A 155 33.02 -41.69 -22.11
N ASN A 156 33.42 -42.74 -22.81
CA ASN A 156 34.18 -42.65 -24.04
C ASN A 156 33.26 -42.18 -25.18
N MET A 157 33.59 -41.03 -25.79
CA MET A 157 32.76 -40.40 -26.83
C MET A 157 32.70 -41.23 -28.13
N VAL A 158 33.62 -42.19 -28.29
CA VAL A 158 33.71 -43.08 -29.45
C VAL A 158 32.96 -44.38 -29.17
N THR A 159 33.33 -45.10 -28.11
CA THR A 159 32.86 -46.48 -27.88
C THR A 159 31.55 -46.56 -27.11
N ASP A 160 31.30 -45.65 -26.16
CA ASP A 160 30.13 -45.75 -25.28
C ASP A 160 28.90 -45.09 -25.91
N PHE A 161 29.07 -43.93 -26.56
CA PHE A 161 27.95 -43.17 -27.15
C PHE A 161 27.99 -43.02 -28.68
N SER A 162 29.11 -43.38 -29.34
CA SER A 162 29.28 -43.15 -30.79
C SER A 162 29.01 -41.69 -31.22
N LEU A 163 29.25 -40.73 -30.33
CA LEU A 163 29.15 -39.29 -30.61
C LEU A 163 30.18 -38.90 -31.68
N ILE A 164 31.33 -39.58 -31.68
CA ILE A 164 32.36 -39.38 -32.70
C ILE A 164 32.49 -40.67 -33.52
N SER A 165 31.98 -40.62 -34.75
CA SER A 165 32.09 -41.73 -35.70
C SER A 165 33.38 -41.61 -36.52
N ASN A 166 33.93 -42.76 -36.94
CA ASN A 166 35.18 -42.83 -37.72
C ASN A 166 36.43 -42.33 -36.99
N TRP A 167 36.49 -42.52 -35.67
CA TRP A 167 37.72 -42.48 -34.88
C TRP A 167 38.52 -43.77 -35.14
N GLY A 168 39.32 -43.77 -36.22
CA GLY A 168 40.02 -44.95 -36.71
C GLY A 168 41.33 -45.27 -35.99
N ASN A 169 41.88 -46.47 -36.20
CA ASN A 169 43.15 -46.90 -35.60
C ASN A 169 44.38 -46.05 -36.01
N THR A 170 44.27 -45.27 -37.08
CA THR A 170 45.28 -44.31 -37.57
C THR A 170 44.99 -42.87 -37.13
N ASP A 171 43.87 -42.63 -36.44
CA ASP A 171 43.50 -41.31 -35.90
C ASP A 171 44.02 -41.12 -34.46
N HIS A 172 44.74 -42.11 -33.91
CA HIS A 172 45.30 -42.18 -32.56
C HIS A 172 46.63 -41.46 -32.45
N GLY A 173 46.68 -40.16 -32.77
CA GLY A 173 47.83 -39.33 -32.42
C GLY A 173 48.14 -39.53 -30.93
N VAL A 174 49.26 -40.17 -30.64
CA VAL A 174 49.63 -40.59 -29.28
C VAL A 174 49.75 -39.35 -28.40
N LYS A 175 48.81 -39.07 -27.49
CA LYS A 175 48.86 -37.90 -26.59
C LYS A 175 48.27 -36.57 -27.08
N GLY A 176 47.48 -36.56 -28.15
CA GLY A 176 46.96 -35.33 -28.79
C GLY A 176 45.45 -35.25 -28.93
N VAL A 177 44.67 -35.48 -27.87
CA VAL A 177 43.24 -35.12 -27.86
C VAL A 177 43.10 -33.70 -27.34
N HIS A 178 42.62 -32.80 -28.21
CA HIS A 178 42.37 -31.40 -27.88
C HIS A 178 40.89 -31.05 -28.00
N PHE A 179 40.44 -30.10 -27.19
CA PHE A 179 39.07 -29.64 -27.05
C PHE A 179 39.03 -28.11 -27.18
N ALA A 180 37.98 -27.60 -27.81
CA ALA A 180 37.59 -26.20 -27.69
C ALA A 180 36.07 -26.13 -27.77
N ALA A 181 35.45 -25.12 -27.15
CA ALA A 181 34.01 -24.95 -27.22
C ALA A 181 33.61 -23.52 -27.53
N THR A 182 32.51 -23.39 -28.25
CA THR A 182 31.91 -22.09 -28.60
C THR A 182 31.06 -21.54 -27.46
N ASN A 183 30.81 -20.24 -27.51
CA ASN A 183 29.72 -19.58 -26.83
C ASN A 183 28.37 -20.22 -27.21
N GLU A 184 27.34 -19.99 -26.39
CA GLU A 184 26.00 -20.50 -26.69
C GLU A 184 25.39 -19.71 -27.84
N PHE A 185 24.98 -20.44 -28.88
CA PHE A 185 24.20 -19.87 -29.98
C PHE A 185 22.76 -19.58 -29.55
N ALA A 186 22.09 -18.69 -30.27
CA ALA A 186 20.70 -18.30 -30.00
C ALA A 186 19.67 -19.45 -30.06
N ASN A 187 20.04 -20.62 -30.59
CA ASN A 187 19.21 -21.83 -30.60
C ASN A 187 19.40 -22.73 -29.37
N GLY A 188 20.20 -22.33 -28.38
CA GLY A 188 20.44 -23.12 -27.17
C GLY A 188 21.39 -24.28 -27.39
N GLU A 189 22.33 -24.12 -28.33
CA GLU A 189 23.36 -25.09 -28.64
C GLU A 189 24.76 -24.48 -28.47
N ARG A 190 25.72 -25.34 -28.16
CA ARG A 190 27.16 -25.07 -28.24
C ARG A 190 27.81 -26.13 -29.10
N TRP A 191 28.82 -25.74 -29.85
CA TRP A 191 29.73 -26.69 -30.49
C TRP A 191 30.89 -26.98 -29.56
N VAL A 192 31.16 -28.26 -29.36
CA VAL A 192 32.38 -28.81 -28.77
C VAL A 192 33.18 -29.43 -29.90
N LEU A 193 34.34 -28.85 -30.17
CA LEU A 193 35.28 -29.33 -31.16
C LEU A 193 36.28 -30.26 -30.49
N VAL A 194 36.59 -31.36 -31.15
CA VAL A 194 37.55 -32.36 -30.65
C VAL A 194 38.56 -32.64 -31.76
N SER A 195 39.84 -32.40 -31.53
CA SER A 195 40.91 -32.80 -32.45
C SER A 195 41.55 -34.11 -32.02
N SER A 196 41.88 -34.93 -33.00
CA SER A 196 42.73 -36.11 -32.84
C SER A 196 44.15 -35.89 -33.39
N GLY A 197 44.47 -34.66 -33.80
CA GLY A 197 45.66 -34.31 -34.59
C GLY A 197 45.58 -34.68 -36.08
N HIS A 198 44.63 -35.55 -36.47
CA HIS A 198 44.37 -35.89 -37.87
C HIS A 198 43.02 -35.36 -38.38
N LYS A 199 42.02 -35.29 -37.50
CA LYS A 199 40.70 -34.75 -37.82
C LYS A 199 40.22 -33.83 -36.70
N ILE A 200 39.37 -32.88 -37.07
CA ILE A 200 38.51 -32.14 -36.15
C ILE A 200 37.12 -32.76 -36.23
N PHE A 201 36.54 -33.09 -35.09
CA PHE A 201 35.17 -33.54 -34.94
C PHE A 201 34.34 -32.45 -34.27
N ARG A 202 33.06 -32.39 -34.60
CA ARG A 202 32.11 -31.48 -33.93
C ARG A 202 31.00 -32.28 -33.26
N VAL A 203 30.83 -32.04 -31.96
CA VAL A 203 29.70 -32.50 -31.16
C VAL A 203 28.89 -31.28 -30.74
N HIS A 204 27.57 -31.41 -30.68
CA HIS A 204 26.67 -30.36 -30.24
C HIS A 204 26.26 -30.64 -28.81
N LEU A 205 26.52 -29.70 -27.90
CA LEU A 205 25.93 -29.71 -26.57
C LEU A 205 24.64 -28.89 -26.62
N THR A 206 23.50 -29.54 -26.39
CA THR A 206 22.16 -28.95 -26.45
C THR A 206 21.55 -28.83 -25.05
N CYS A 207 20.35 -28.26 -24.97
CA CYS A 207 19.54 -28.24 -23.74
C CYS A 207 19.30 -29.63 -23.12
N ASN A 208 19.40 -30.72 -23.89
CA ASN A 208 19.15 -32.09 -23.45
C ASN A 208 20.43 -32.93 -23.33
N GLY A 209 21.61 -32.32 -23.50
CA GLY A 209 22.90 -33.00 -23.50
C GLY A 209 23.52 -33.12 -24.89
N LEU A 210 24.46 -34.07 -25.04
CA LEU A 210 25.30 -34.20 -26.24
C LEU A 210 24.58 -34.90 -27.40
N VAL A 211 24.71 -34.33 -28.59
CA VAL A 211 24.21 -34.84 -29.86
C VAL A 211 25.30 -34.73 -30.92
N SER A 212 25.35 -35.69 -31.83
CA SER A 212 26.27 -35.64 -32.97
C SER A 212 25.53 -35.74 -34.29
N TYR A 213 26.01 -34.98 -35.28
CA TYR A 213 25.53 -35.02 -36.66
C TYR A 213 26.57 -35.62 -37.61
N GLY A 214 27.62 -36.24 -37.08
CA GLY A 214 28.65 -36.94 -37.85
C GLY A 214 29.62 -36.04 -38.63
N TRP A 215 29.67 -34.73 -38.29
CA TRP A 215 30.58 -33.79 -38.94
C TRP A 215 32.04 -34.05 -38.51
N ASN A 216 32.94 -34.07 -39.48
CA ASN A 216 34.39 -34.07 -39.26
C ASN A 216 35.11 -33.37 -40.42
N TYR A 217 36.32 -32.90 -40.15
CA TYR A 217 37.21 -32.27 -41.11
C TYR A 217 38.62 -32.85 -41.01
N THR A 218 39.18 -33.30 -42.14
CA THR A 218 40.54 -33.87 -42.19
C THR A 218 41.61 -32.77 -42.23
N ILE A 219 42.52 -32.81 -41.26
CA ILE A 219 43.64 -31.85 -41.09
C ILE A 219 44.75 -32.14 -42.10
N ALA A 220 45.17 -33.39 -42.30
CA ALA A 220 46.18 -33.75 -43.30
C ALA A 220 45.61 -34.67 -44.40
N PRO A 221 45.56 -34.24 -45.68
CA PRO A 221 44.99 -35.04 -46.75
C PRO A 221 45.99 -36.07 -47.29
N GLY A 222 46.35 -37.08 -46.49
CA GLY A 222 47.23 -38.19 -46.91
C GLY A 222 47.39 -39.26 -45.82
N ALA A 223 47.17 -40.54 -46.17
CA ALA A 223 47.26 -41.66 -45.22
C ALA A 223 48.70 -41.99 -44.77
N ASP A 224 49.71 -41.40 -45.42
CA ASP A 224 51.15 -41.59 -45.16
C ASP A 224 51.83 -40.33 -44.60
N ASP A 225 51.06 -39.31 -44.21
CA ASP A 225 51.55 -37.94 -43.94
C ASP A 225 51.51 -37.52 -42.46
N ILE A 226 51.24 -38.40 -41.48
CA ILE A 226 51.25 -38.04 -40.04
C ILE A 226 52.05 -39.07 -39.23
N VAL A 227 52.92 -38.60 -38.34
CA VAL A 227 53.69 -39.46 -37.42
C VAL A 227 52.84 -39.82 -36.20
N GLU A 228 52.78 -41.11 -35.84
CA GLU A 228 52.10 -41.67 -34.63
C GLU A 228 52.71 -41.22 -33.28
N GLN A 229 53.38 -40.07 -33.21
CA GLN A 229 53.91 -39.50 -31.98
C GLN A 229 53.21 -38.17 -31.76
N GLY A 230 52.21 -38.13 -30.88
CA GLY A 230 51.57 -36.87 -30.50
C GLY A 230 52.34 -36.20 -29.37
N TRP A 231 51.90 -34.98 -29.08
CA TRP A 231 52.47 -34.09 -28.08
C TRP A 231 51.35 -33.30 -27.42
N ARG A 232 51.68 -32.70 -26.27
CA ARG A 232 50.74 -31.96 -25.46
C ARG A 232 50.74 -30.50 -25.88
N SER A 233 49.56 -30.02 -26.27
CA SER A 233 49.26 -28.64 -26.68
C SER A 233 47.79 -28.40 -26.34
N GLU A 234 47.20 -27.32 -26.85
CA GLU A 234 45.77 -26.98 -26.82
C GLU A 234 45.15 -26.88 -28.22
N MET A 235 43.82 -26.82 -28.27
CA MET A 235 43.05 -26.33 -29.42
C MET A 235 42.41 -25.01 -29.00
N GLU A 236 42.47 -24.01 -29.87
CA GLU A 236 41.94 -22.68 -29.59
C GLU A 236 40.89 -22.30 -30.62
N LEU A 237 39.95 -21.45 -30.23
CA LEU A 237 39.04 -20.84 -31.19
C LEU A 237 38.83 -19.34 -30.97
N PHE A 238 38.39 -18.69 -32.02
CA PHE A 238 37.98 -17.28 -31.99
C PHE A 238 36.66 -17.11 -32.74
N GLU A 239 35.71 -16.42 -32.11
CA GLU A 239 34.39 -16.15 -32.68
C GLU A 239 34.27 -14.72 -33.21
N ASP A 240 34.36 -14.57 -34.53
CA ASP A 240 34.02 -13.32 -35.21
C ASP A 240 32.52 -13.29 -35.51
N THR A 241 31.76 -12.86 -34.52
CA THR A 241 30.31 -12.71 -34.65
C THR A 241 29.89 -11.69 -35.70
N ALA A 242 30.75 -10.71 -36.06
CA ALA A 242 30.44 -9.69 -37.04
C ALA A 242 30.45 -10.26 -38.46
N ASN A 243 31.32 -11.25 -38.71
CA ASN A 243 31.45 -11.89 -40.01
C ASN A 243 30.86 -13.32 -40.07
N ASN A 244 30.24 -13.81 -38.99
CA ASN A 244 29.72 -15.18 -38.85
C ASN A 244 30.81 -16.26 -39.06
N VAL A 245 31.97 -16.05 -38.44
CA VAL A 245 33.12 -16.94 -38.57
C VAL A 245 33.53 -17.48 -37.20
N ILE A 246 33.84 -18.78 -37.15
CA ILE A 246 34.55 -19.40 -36.03
C ILE A 246 35.90 -19.87 -36.56
N ARG A 247 36.96 -19.19 -36.14
CA ARG A 247 38.33 -19.54 -36.50
C ARG A 247 38.84 -20.55 -35.49
N VAL A 248 39.41 -21.66 -35.97
CA VAL A 248 39.89 -22.76 -35.13
C VAL A 248 41.37 -23.00 -35.42
N ALA A 249 42.18 -23.12 -34.39
CA ALA A 249 43.59 -23.47 -34.48
C ALA A 249 43.87 -24.80 -33.77
N THR A 250 44.58 -25.70 -34.43
CA THR A 250 44.99 -26.97 -33.82
C THR A 250 46.34 -27.43 -34.39
N PRO A 251 47.24 -27.96 -33.55
CA PRO A 251 48.54 -28.44 -33.99
C PRO A 251 48.43 -29.82 -34.64
N TYR A 252 49.31 -30.09 -35.61
CA TYR A 252 49.47 -31.42 -36.21
C TYR A 252 50.91 -31.64 -36.71
N LYS A 253 51.29 -32.90 -36.93
CA LYS A 253 52.60 -33.28 -37.50
C LYS A 253 52.46 -33.75 -38.91
N GLN A 254 53.31 -33.25 -39.81
CA GLN A 254 53.41 -33.82 -41.14
C GLN A 254 54.64 -34.76 -41.24
N GLN A 255 54.44 -35.98 -41.74
CA GLN A 255 55.52 -36.92 -42.05
C GLN A 255 56.15 -36.53 -43.39
N SER A 256 57.44 -36.16 -43.39
CA SER A 256 58.23 -35.98 -44.61
C SER A 256 59.45 -36.90 -44.62
N LEU A 257 59.87 -37.31 -45.82
CA LEU A 257 60.92 -38.32 -46.05
C LEU A 257 62.32 -37.94 -45.52
N THR A 258 62.52 -36.70 -45.02
CA THR A 258 63.83 -36.25 -44.49
C THR A 258 63.79 -35.35 -43.25
N THR A 259 62.65 -34.78 -42.84
CA THR A 259 62.42 -33.96 -41.62
C THR A 259 60.90 -33.91 -41.37
N GLY A 260 60.42 -33.98 -40.12
CA GLY A 260 58.99 -33.89 -39.81
C GLY A 260 58.65 -32.51 -39.27
N ASP A 261 57.90 -31.71 -40.03
CA ASP A 261 57.56 -30.34 -39.63
C ASP A 261 56.33 -30.33 -38.72
N VAL A 262 56.44 -29.67 -37.55
CA VAL A 262 55.28 -29.34 -36.70
C VAL A 262 54.57 -28.16 -37.32
N LYS A 263 53.25 -28.26 -37.43
CA LYS A 263 52.41 -27.23 -38.04
C LYS A 263 51.22 -26.92 -37.15
N VAL A 264 50.72 -25.69 -37.23
CA VAL A 264 49.42 -25.32 -36.68
C VAL A 264 48.50 -25.04 -37.86
N MET A 265 47.43 -25.82 -37.96
CA MET A 265 46.38 -25.55 -38.93
C MET A 265 45.43 -24.53 -38.32
N VAL A 266 45.20 -23.43 -39.05
CA VAL A 266 44.11 -22.50 -38.78
C VAL A 266 43.07 -22.63 -39.87
N VAL A 267 41.80 -22.73 -39.51
CA VAL A 267 40.69 -22.82 -40.47
C VAL A 267 39.49 -22.04 -39.97
N ASP A 268 38.82 -21.33 -40.87
CA ASP A 268 37.57 -20.65 -40.56
C ASP A 268 36.38 -21.57 -40.88
N LEU A 269 35.47 -21.71 -39.92
CA LEU A 269 34.16 -22.33 -40.04
C LEU A 269 33.09 -21.24 -40.18
N ASP A 270 32.11 -21.47 -41.04
CA ASP A 270 30.90 -20.65 -41.10
C ASP A 270 30.06 -20.93 -39.84
N SER A 271 29.76 -19.93 -39.02
CA SER A 271 29.07 -20.12 -37.73
C SER A 271 27.58 -20.51 -37.88
N ILE A 272 27.01 -20.40 -39.09
CA ILE A 272 25.61 -20.76 -39.38
C ILE A 272 25.53 -22.22 -39.85
N THR A 273 26.41 -22.61 -40.77
CA THR A 273 26.38 -23.94 -41.40
C THR A 273 27.32 -24.94 -40.72
N GLY A 274 28.32 -24.44 -40.01
CA GLY A 274 29.41 -25.21 -39.42
C GLY A 274 30.35 -25.85 -40.45
N ASN A 275 30.28 -25.45 -41.72
CA ASN A 275 31.20 -25.95 -42.73
C ASN A 275 32.47 -25.11 -42.79
N VAL A 276 33.58 -25.75 -43.16
CA VAL A 276 34.82 -25.05 -43.47
C VAL A 276 34.59 -24.06 -44.62
N ILE A 277 35.00 -22.82 -44.43
CA ILE A 277 34.98 -21.78 -45.46
C ILE A 277 36.06 -22.11 -46.49
N PRO A 278 35.72 -22.32 -47.78
CA PRO A 278 36.70 -22.71 -48.77
C PRO A 278 37.82 -21.67 -48.92
N GLY A 279 39.07 -22.12 -48.81
CA GLY A 279 40.26 -21.27 -48.95
C GLY A 279 40.67 -20.49 -47.70
N SER A 280 39.99 -20.67 -46.56
CA SER A 280 40.37 -20.03 -45.29
C SER A 280 41.55 -20.69 -44.57
N ARG A 281 41.94 -21.90 -45.00
CA ARG A 281 42.99 -22.68 -44.35
C ARG A 281 44.35 -21.99 -44.46
N VAL A 282 45.02 -21.88 -43.32
CA VAL A 282 46.41 -21.45 -43.18
C VAL A 282 47.17 -22.55 -42.42
N ASP A 283 48.35 -22.93 -42.91
CA ASP A 283 49.26 -23.84 -42.23
C ASP A 283 50.50 -23.05 -41.76
N ILE A 284 50.63 -22.85 -40.46
CA ILE A 284 51.74 -22.14 -39.83
C ILE A 284 52.85 -23.16 -39.57
N GLU A 285 53.99 -23.00 -40.24
CA GLU A 285 55.08 -23.98 -40.20
C GLU A 285 56.15 -23.63 -39.15
N PHE A 286 56.51 -24.61 -38.33
CA PHE A 286 57.61 -24.54 -37.38
C PHE A 286 58.75 -25.46 -37.87
N PRO A 287 59.76 -24.90 -38.56
CA PRO A 287 60.76 -25.71 -39.26
C PRO A 287 61.66 -26.51 -38.31
N ASP A 288 61.79 -27.81 -38.58
CA ASP A 288 62.62 -28.71 -37.79
C ASP A 288 64.13 -28.57 -38.11
N GLN A 289 65.00 -28.92 -37.16
CA GLN A 289 66.43 -29.04 -37.40
C GLN A 289 66.76 -30.43 -37.97
N ILE A 290 67.55 -30.46 -39.05
CA ILE A 290 68.05 -31.72 -39.63
C ILE A 290 68.87 -32.48 -38.57
N ASN A 291 68.32 -33.59 -38.05
CA ASN A 291 68.88 -34.47 -37.00
C ASN A 291 68.85 -33.91 -35.55
N ALA A 292 67.93 -33.01 -35.19
CA ALA A 292 67.67 -32.64 -33.78
C ALA A 292 66.27 -33.08 -33.29
N VAL A 293 65.99 -32.83 -32.01
CA VAL A 293 64.66 -33.00 -31.41
C VAL A 293 63.69 -32.02 -32.11
N PRO A 294 62.49 -32.46 -32.53
CA PRO A 294 61.50 -31.60 -33.18
C PRO A 294 61.13 -30.38 -32.34
N SER A 295 60.73 -29.28 -32.99
CA SER A 295 60.26 -28.06 -32.30
C SER A 295 58.77 -28.19 -31.99
N TYR A 296 58.41 -28.28 -30.70
CA TYR A 296 57.02 -28.49 -30.27
C TYR A 296 56.31 -27.20 -29.92
N VAL A 297 55.00 -27.15 -30.15
CA VAL A 297 54.08 -26.13 -29.65
C VAL A 297 53.49 -26.64 -28.34
N HIS A 298 53.57 -25.84 -27.28
CA HIS A 298 53.11 -26.17 -25.92
C HIS A 298 51.83 -25.42 -25.53
N GLY A 299 51.65 -24.21 -26.08
CA GLY A 299 50.46 -23.40 -25.85
C GLY A 299 50.15 -22.48 -27.03
N MET A 300 48.87 -22.14 -27.19
CA MET A 300 48.28 -21.28 -28.19
C MET A 300 47.16 -20.46 -27.56
N GLU A 301 46.87 -19.28 -28.08
CA GLU A 301 45.72 -18.47 -27.66
C GLU A 301 45.49 -17.38 -28.71
N PHE A 302 44.25 -17.15 -29.13
CA PHE A 302 43.94 -16.07 -30.08
C PHE A 302 44.05 -14.70 -29.40
N SER A 303 44.31 -13.63 -30.15
CA SER A 303 44.09 -12.28 -29.62
C SER A 303 42.59 -12.01 -29.43
N PRO A 304 42.19 -11.11 -28.51
CA PRO A 304 40.78 -10.77 -28.29
C PRO A 304 40.03 -10.27 -29.53
N ASP A 305 40.72 -9.67 -30.48
CA ASP A 305 40.16 -9.25 -31.76
C ASP A 305 40.34 -10.28 -32.90
N GLY A 306 40.99 -11.42 -32.63
CA GLY A 306 41.28 -12.49 -33.57
C GLY A 306 42.28 -12.13 -34.67
N SER A 307 42.94 -10.99 -34.58
CA SER A 307 43.94 -10.52 -35.55
C SER A 307 45.29 -11.26 -35.43
N ALA A 308 45.52 -11.94 -34.31
CA ALA A 308 46.73 -12.68 -34.03
C ALA A 308 46.48 -14.02 -33.33
N LEU A 309 47.45 -14.93 -33.43
CA LEU A 309 47.50 -16.19 -32.68
C LEU A 309 48.86 -16.31 -31.99
N PHE A 310 48.85 -16.44 -30.67
CA PHE A 310 50.06 -16.58 -29.85
C PHE A 310 50.54 -18.03 -29.80
N PHE A 311 51.84 -18.22 -29.60
CA PHE A 311 52.44 -19.55 -29.47
C PHE A 311 53.54 -19.56 -28.41
N ILE A 312 53.48 -20.55 -27.52
CA ILE A 312 54.66 -21.02 -26.80
C ILE A 312 55.20 -22.27 -27.49
N HIS A 313 56.48 -22.25 -27.82
CA HIS A 313 57.13 -23.32 -28.55
C HIS A 313 58.61 -23.51 -28.14
N ASP A 314 59.19 -24.64 -28.50
CA ASP A 314 60.63 -24.85 -28.34
C ASP A 314 61.44 -23.87 -29.23
N PRO A 315 62.51 -23.23 -28.71
CA PRO A 315 63.35 -22.34 -29.52
C PRO A 315 63.94 -23.03 -30.76
N MET A 316 63.82 -22.40 -31.93
CA MET A 316 64.21 -23.02 -33.21
C MET A 316 64.96 -22.05 -34.15
N PRO A 317 65.59 -22.52 -35.24
CA PRO A 317 66.20 -21.64 -36.24
C PRO A 317 65.20 -20.65 -36.82
N GLY A 318 65.55 -19.35 -36.80
CA GLY A 318 64.65 -18.27 -37.23
C GLY A 318 63.78 -17.70 -36.10
N TYR A 319 63.43 -18.53 -35.10
CA TYR A 319 62.60 -18.15 -33.95
C TYR A 319 63.27 -18.60 -32.63
N PRO A 320 64.38 -17.95 -32.22
CA PRO A 320 65.16 -18.35 -31.04
C PRO A 320 64.53 -17.98 -29.68
N SER A 321 63.42 -17.25 -29.66
CA SER A 321 62.66 -17.06 -28.42
C SER A 321 61.51 -18.06 -28.41
N PRO A 322 61.16 -18.64 -27.24
CA PRO A 322 60.10 -19.63 -27.13
C PRO A 322 58.69 -19.03 -27.23
N PHE A 323 58.57 -17.74 -27.51
CA PHE A 323 57.29 -17.04 -27.59
C PHE A 323 57.20 -16.30 -28.92
N SER A 324 56.20 -16.66 -29.72
CA SER A 324 55.95 -16.07 -31.04
C SER A 324 54.47 -15.71 -31.19
N VAL A 325 54.17 -14.87 -32.16
CA VAL A 325 52.81 -14.51 -32.56
C VAL A 325 52.70 -14.57 -34.07
N TYR A 326 51.64 -15.18 -34.58
CA TYR A 326 51.29 -15.13 -35.99
C TYR A 326 50.28 -14.02 -36.22
N ASP A 327 50.63 -13.06 -37.06
CA ASP A 327 49.78 -11.93 -37.43
C ASP A 327 49.05 -12.26 -38.73
N PHE A 328 47.73 -12.41 -38.66
CA PHE A 328 46.89 -12.76 -39.81
C PHE A 328 46.86 -11.66 -40.88
N SER A 329 47.15 -10.41 -40.51
CA SER A 329 47.16 -9.28 -41.46
C SER A 329 48.41 -9.26 -42.33
N SER A 330 49.55 -9.63 -41.76
CA SER A 330 50.83 -9.68 -42.46
C SER A 330 51.19 -11.07 -42.98
N ASP A 331 50.46 -12.12 -42.56
CA ASP A 331 50.72 -13.52 -42.89
C ASP A 331 52.16 -13.91 -42.50
N GLN A 332 52.59 -13.49 -41.30
CA GLN A 332 53.94 -13.72 -40.80
C GLN A 332 53.92 -14.22 -39.35
N LEU A 333 54.75 -15.22 -39.09
CA LEU A 333 55.14 -15.58 -37.74
C LEU A 333 56.23 -14.60 -37.25
N VAL A 334 56.01 -13.97 -36.10
CA VAL A 334 56.86 -12.94 -35.52
C VAL A 334 57.34 -13.39 -34.14
N ASN A 335 58.65 -13.30 -33.92
CA ASN A 335 59.25 -13.70 -32.66
C ASN A 335 59.15 -12.59 -31.59
N LEU A 336 58.60 -12.89 -30.42
CA LEU A 336 58.46 -11.96 -29.29
C LEU A 336 59.62 -12.13 -28.31
N ASN A 337 60.59 -11.22 -28.38
CA ASN A 337 61.85 -11.32 -27.63
C ASN A 337 61.78 -10.58 -26.29
N PHE A 338 61.00 -11.11 -25.34
CA PHE A 338 60.89 -10.55 -24.01
C PHE A 338 61.99 -11.03 -23.05
N THR A 339 62.40 -10.18 -22.11
CA THR A 339 63.38 -10.57 -21.08
C THR A 339 62.75 -11.57 -20.12
N GLY A 340 63.42 -12.70 -19.86
CA GLY A 340 62.96 -13.75 -18.94
C GLY A 340 61.97 -14.76 -19.53
N ILE A 341 61.62 -14.63 -20.83
CA ILE A 341 60.61 -15.47 -21.48
C ILE A 341 60.97 -16.96 -21.53
N SER A 342 62.26 -17.31 -21.45
CA SER A 342 62.72 -18.70 -21.40
C SER A 342 62.18 -19.50 -20.21
N ALA A 343 61.76 -18.84 -19.12
CA ALA A 343 61.13 -19.51 -17.98
C ALA A 343 59.75 -20.11 -18.31
N PHE A 344 59.13 -19.67 -19.41
CA PHE A 344 57.78 -20.01 -19.85
C PHE A 344 57.75 -20.95 -21.05
N GLU A 345 58.89 -21.50 -21.48
CA GLU A 345 59.02 -22.30 -22.72
C GLU A 345 58.15 -23.57 -22.78
N ARG A 346 57.57 -23.98 -21.64
CA ARG A 346 56.68 -25.15 -21.51
C ARG A 346 55.25 -24.76 -21.09
N SER A 347 54.87 -23.51 -21.22
CA SER A 347 53.57 -23.00 -20.75
C SER A 347 52.45 -23.26 -21.75
N GLN A 348 51.28 -23.67 -21.26
CA GLN A 348 50.01 -23.29 -21.88
C GLN A 348 49.74 -21.82 -21.62
N ILE A 349 48.94 -21.17 -22.45
CA ILE A 349 48.70 -19.74 -22.33
C ILE A 349 47.22 -19.47 -22.34
N GLN A 350 46.79 -18.48 -21.58
CA GLN A 350 45.38 -18.11 -21.53
C GLN A 350 45.24 -16.60 -21.36
N ILE A 351 44.26 -16.01 -22.02
CA ILE A 351 43.84 -14.65 -21.77
C ILE A 351 42.90 -14.60 -20.55
N SER A 352 42.89 -13.47 -19.85
CA SER A 352 41.84 -13.16 -18.90
C SER A 352 41.69 -11.65 -18.80
N GLY A 353 40.50 -11.19 -18.42
CA GLY A 353 40.22 -9.77 -18.22
C GLY A 353 38.84 -9.36 -18.72
N SER A 354 38.61 -8.05 -18.73
CA SER A 354 37.40 -7.44 -19.24
C SER A 354 37.62 -6.91 -20.67
N PRO A 355 36.55 -6.73 -21.47
CA PRO A 355 36.66 -6.11 -22.78
C PRO A 355 37.43 -4.78 -22.71
N GLY A 356 38.51 -4.66 -23.48
CA GLY A 356 39.39 -3.47 -23.49
C GLY A 356 40.47 -3.42 -22.40
N ASN A 357 40.59 -4.46 -21.56
CA ASN A 357 41.67 -4.62 -20.58
C ASN A 357 42.04 -6.11 -20.42
N TYR A 358 42.24 -6.79 -21.55
CA TYR A 358 42.68 -8.18 -21.58
C TYR A 358 44.17 -8.30 -21.26
N THR A 359 44.53 -9.39 -20.60
CA THR A 359 45.90 -9.74 -20.26
C THR A 359 46.13 -11.19 -20.64
N LEU A 360 47.19 -11.46 -21.39
CA LEU A 360 47.65 -12.82 -21.68
C LEU A 360 48.57 -13.28 -20.57
N TYR A 361 48.41 -14.50 -20.12
CA TYR A 361 49.15 -15.08 -19.01
C TYR A 361 49.90 -16.34 -19.41
N LEU A 362 51.05 -16.53 -18.75
CA LEU A 362 51.94 -17.65 -18.97
C LEU A 362 52.43 -18.17 -17.61
N ALA A 363 52.55 -19.49 -17.47
CA ALA A 363 53.03 -20.19 -16.29
C ALA A 363 54.50 -20.61 -16.42
N SER A 364 55.30 -20.23 -15.41
CA SER A 364 56.65 -20.76 -15.19
C SER A 364 56.67 -21.72 -14.01
N GLY A 365 57.86 -22.25 -13.68
CA GLY A 365 58.03 -23.13 -12.54
C GLY A 365 57.95 -22.47 -11.17
N SER A 366 57.70 -21.16 -11.07
CA SER A 366 57.64 -20.46 -9.76
C SER A 366 56.84 -19.16 -9.77
N HIS A 367 56.26 -18.78 -10.91
CA HIS A 367 55.54 -17.53 -11.07
C HIS A 367 54.74 -17.53 -12.38
N LEU A 368 53.74 -16.66 -12.48
CA LEU A 368 53.06 -16.30 -13.72
C LEU A 368 53.68 -15.03 -14.31
N GLY A 369 53.80 -15.00 -15.63
CA GLY A 369 54.14 -13.83 -16.44
C GLY A 369 52.91 -13.29 -17.13
N THR A 370 52.87 -11.99 -17.42
CA THR A 370 51.75 -11.34 -18.10
C THR A 370 52.19 -10.46 -19.26
N LEU A 371 51.38 -10.42 -20.31
CA LEU A 371 51.44 -9.44 -21.38
C LEU A 371 50.13 -8.66 -21.40
N SER A 372 50.20 -7.36 -21.12
CA SER A 372 49.04 -6.47 -21.23
C SER A 372 48.73 -6.17 -22.71
N ASP A 373 47.45 -5.96 -23.03
CA ASP A 373 47.00 -5.52 -24.36
C ASP A 373 47.42 -6.49 -25.49
N PRO A 374 46.93 -7.75 -25.44
CA PRO A 374 47.32 -8.81 -26.37
C PRO A 374 46.93 -8.54 -27.84
N ASP A 375 46.05 -7.58 -28.13
CA ASP A 375 45.79 -7.16 -29.52
C ASP A 375 47.00 -6.44 -30.15
N PHE A 376 47.87 -5.84 -29.32
CA PHE A 376 49.07 -5.12 -29.77
C PHE A 376 50.35 -5.67 -29.13
N PRO A 377 50.73 -6.92 -29.42
CA PRO A 377 51.75 -7.66 -28.67
C PRO A 377 53.16 -7.07 -28.72
N VAL A 378 53.47 -6.28 -29.74
CA VAL A 378 54.77 -5.59 -29.87
C VAL A 378 54.87 -4.38 -28.93
N THR A 379 53.74 -3.73 -28.63
CA THR A 379 53.67 -2.55 -27.76
C THR A 379 53.10 -2.84 -26.38
N GLY A 380 52.56 -4.05 -26.16
CA GLY A 380 52.12 -4.55 -24.87
C GLY A 380 53.24 -4.54 -23.81
N THR A 381 52.85 -4.44 -22.55
CA THR A 381 53.79 -4.42 -21.43
C THR A 381 53.97 -5.85 -20.90
N TRP A 382 55.18 -6.37 -21.07
CA TRP A 382 55.59 -7.67 -20.51
C TRP A 382 56.03 -7.53 -19.06
N ASN A 383 55.44 -8.34 -18.17
CA ASN A 383 55.88 -8.52 -16.79
C ASN A 383 56.20 -10.00 -16.55
N PRO A 384 57.48 -10.40 -16.47
CA PRO A 384 57.86 -11.80 -16.28
C PRO A 384 57.62 -12.31 -14.86
N ASN A 385 57.31 -11.47 -13.87
CA ASN A 385 57.09 -11.91 -12.48
C ASN A 385 55.80 -11.29 -11.93
N ALA A 386 54.70 -11.46 -12.66
CA ALA A 386 53.42 -10.85 -12.32
C ALA A 386 52.86 -11.42 -11.01
N ILE A 387 52.93 -12.74 -10.83
CA ILE A 387 52.33 -13.45 -9.69
C ILE A 387 53.32 -14.51 -9.22
N ALA A 388 53.76 -14.48 -7.97
CA ALA A 388 54.65 -15.49 -7.41
C ALA A 388 53.88 -16.77 -7.01
N LEU A 389 54.50 -17.92 -7.22
CA LEU A 389 53.97 -19.23 -6.82
C LEU A 389 54.88 -19.84 -5.74
N SER A 390 54.34 -20.14 -4.56
CA SER A 390 55.09 -20.80 -3.48
C SER A 390 55.37 -22.26 -3.82
N GLY A 391 56.55 -22.79 -3.48
CA GLY A 391 56.91 -24.20 -3.75
C GLY A 391 57.29 -24.52 -5.21
N GLY A 392 56.72 -23.78 -6.17
CA GLY A 392 57.06 -23.78 -7.58
C GLY A 392 56.34 -24.85 -8.41
N TYR A 393 55.66 -24.40 -9.47
CA TYR A 393 54.85 -25.21 -10.38
C TYR A 393 55.69 -26.23 -11.18
N SER A 394 55.66 -27.49 -10.74
CA SER A 394 56.36 -28.58 -11.42
C SER A 394 55.79 -28.82 -12.82
N SER A 395 56.64 -29.34 -13.68
CA SER A 395 56.27 -29.60 -15.05
C SER A 395 55.50 -30.91 -15.14
N ASN A 396 54.34 -30.87 -15.77
CA ASN A 396 53.41 -31.97 -15.90
C ASN A 396 53.84 -32.94 -17.02
N LEU A 397 53.70 -34.26 -16.80
CA LEU A 397 54.29 -35.30 -17.68
C LEU A 397 53.26 -36.16 -18.43
N GLY A 398 51.95 -36.04 -18.18
CA GLY A 398 50.91 -36.69 -18.98
C GLY A 398 50.85 -38.23 -18.89
N GLY A 399 51.54 -38.86 -17.93
CA GLY A 399 51.17 -40.20 -17.46
C GLY A 399 51.75 -41.48 -18.06
N ASN A 400 52.88 -41.47 -18.77
CA ASN A 400 53.61 -42.71 -19.13
C ASN A 400 55.13 -42.57 -18.81
N PRO A 401 55.73 -43.52 -18.05
CA PRO A 401 57.09 -43.42 -17.50
C PRO A 401 58.27 -43.58 -18.49
N SER A 402 58.04 -43.55 -19.81
CA SER A 402 59.12 -43.64 -20.83
C SER A 402 59.67 -42.27 -21.30
N THR A 403 59.20 -41.18 -20.69
CA THR A 403 59.68 -39.77 -20.68
C THR A 403 60.64 -39.32 -21.80
N SER A 404 60.09 -38.66 -22.83
CA SER A 404 60.84 -37.69 -23.65
C SER A 404 60.62 -36.27 -23.10
N LEU A 405 61.50 -35.31 -23.42
CA LEU A 405 61.32 -33.87 -23.08
C LEU A 405 60.10 -33.24 -23.78
N GLU A 406 59.48 -33.97 -24.70
CA GLU A 406 58.46 -33.53 -25.66
C GLU A 406 57.04 -33.59 -25.04
N ASP A 407 56.90 -34.26 -23.89
CA ASP A 407 55.63 -34.50 -23.18
C ASP A 407 55.39 -33.57 -21.96
N ILE A 408 56.22 -32.53 -21.81
CA ILE A 408 56.30 -31.73 -20.59
C ILE A 408 55.63 -30.36 -20.76
N LYS A 409 54.63 -30.03 -19.93
CA LYS A 409 54.00 -28.69 -19.93
C LYS A 409 53.64 -28.14 -18.56
N ARG A 410 53.33 -26.85 -18.49
CA ARG A 410 52.72 -26.17 -17.34
C ARG A 410 51.34 -25.72 -17.75
N ILE A 411 50.33 -26.24 -17.07
CA ILE A 411 48.94 -26.06 -17.41
C ILE A 411 48.43 -24.81 -16.72
N VAL A 412 47.78 -23.95 -17.48
CA VAL A 412 46.78 -23.02 -16.96
C VAL A 412 45.41 -23.65 -17.24
N PRO A 413 44.42 -23.52 -16.34
CA PRO A 413 43.09 -24.08 -16.59
C PRO A 413 42.49 -23.52 -17.88
N ASP A 414 42.12 -24.41 -18.79
CA ASP A 414 41.44 -24.08 -20.04
C ASP A 414 39.95 -23.74 -19.77
N GLN A 415 39.42 -22.80 -20.55
CA GLN A 415 38.06 -22.27 -20.44
C GLN A 415 37.47 -22.03 -21.83
N ILE A 416 36.16 -21.77 -21.89
CA ILE A 416 35.56 -21.29 -23.14
C ILE A 416 36.12 -19.90 -23.44
N ASP A 417 36.78 -19.76 -24.59
CA ASP A 417 37.40 -18.52 -25.04
C ASP A 417 36.41 -17.34 -24.99
N TYR A 418 36.79 -16.29 -24.25
CA TYR A 418 36.02 -15.03 -24.11
C TYR A 418 34.58 -15.18 -23.58
N MET A 419 34.29 -16.26 -22.85
CA MET A 419 32.98 -16.53 -22.28
C MET A 419 32.66 -15.67 -21.04
N ASP A 420 31.58 -14.88 -21.11
CA ASP A 420 30.99 -14.22 -19.94
C ASP A 420 30.22 -15.24 -19.08
N TYR A 421 30.95 -15.90 -18.19
CA TYR A 421 30.37 -16.90 -17.28
C TYR A 421 29.29 -16.31 -16.35
N ASP A 422 29.41 -15.05 -15.90
CA ASP A 422 28.37 -14.39 -15.10
C ASP A 422 27.06 -14.27 -15.89
N SER A 423 27.15 -13.74 -17.11
CA SER A 423 25.99 -13.62 -17.99
C SER A 423 25.41 -14.98 -18.34
N MET A 424 26.23 -16.02 -18.46
CA MET A 424 25.75 -17.36 -18.76
C MET A 424 24.92 -17.93 -17.63
N PHE A 425 25.38 -17.84 -16.38
CA PHE A 425 24.60 -18.29 -15.23
C PHE A 425 23.23 -17.62 -15.19
N VAL A 426 23.17 -16.32 -15.47
CA VAL A 426 21.91 -15.57 -15.48
C VAL A 426 21.02 -15.92 -16.68
N LYS A 427 21.60 -16.17 -17.87
CA LYS A 427 20.83 -16.43 -19.10
C LYS A 427 20.54 -17.91 -19.35
N ALA A 428 21.02 -18.83 -18.50
CA ALA A 428 20.80 -20.26 -18.66
C ALA A 428 19.31 -20.62 -18.58
N SER A 429 18.63 -20.22 -17.51
CA SER A 429 17.18 -20.43 -17.32
C SER A 429 16.61 -19.40 -16.35
N CYS A 430 15.28 -19.38 -16.19
CA CYS A 430 14.62 -18.47 -15.26
C CYS A 430 15.05 -18.69 -13.80
N ASP A 431 15.13 -19.95 -13.36
CA ASP A 431 15.58 -20.29 -12.02
C ASP A 431 17.04 -19.91 -11.78
N CYS A 432 17.87 -20.08 -12.82
CA CYS A 432 19.25 -19.64 -12.77
C CYS A 432 19.37 -18.12 -12.66
N CYS A 433 18.56 -17.36 -13.41
CA CYS A 433 18.45 -15.92 -13.24
C CYS A 433 18.04 -15.54 -11.81
N ARG A 434 16.99 -16.17 -11.25
CA ARG A 434 16.53 -15.92 -9.88
C ARG A 434 17.61 -16.21 -8.83
N LYS A 435 18.46 -17.20 -9.07
CA LYS A 435 19.58 -17.55 -8.18
C LYS A 435 20.73 -16.55 -8.28
N TYR A 436 21.14 -16.15 -9.48
CA TYR A 436 22.42 -15.48 -9.71
C TYR A 436 22.34 -13.99 -10.11
N ALA A 437 21.16 -13.45 -10.42
CA ALA A 437 20.99 -12.04 -10.80
C ALA A 437 21.21 -11.04 -9.64
N TYR A 438 21.60 -11.53 -8.45
CA TYR A 438 21.80 -10.77 -7.22
C TYR A 438 23.27 -10.79 -6.74
N ALA A 439 24.20 -11.28 -7.55
CA ALA A 439 25.60 -11.42 -7.17
C ALA A 439 26.47 -10.16 -7.40
N LYS A 440 25.91 -9.09 -7.99
CA LYS A 440 26.65 -7.87 -8.36
C LYS A 440 26.50 -6.76 -7.31
N PRO A 441 27.32 -5.68 -7.37
CA PRO A 441 27.14 -4.52 -6.50
C PRO A 441 25.71 -3.96 -6.57
N LYS A 442 25.23 -3.38 -5.46
CA LYS A 442 23.83 -2.89 -5.30
C LYS A 442 22.79 -3.99 -5.38
N GLN A 443 23.19 -5.22 -5.11
CA GLN A 443 22.32 -6.37 -5.02
C GLN A 443 22.65 -7.11 -3.72
N ASP A 444 21.64 -7.70 -3.11
CA ASP A 444 21.80 -8.53 -1.93
C ASP A 444 20.78 -9.67 -1.96
N THR A 445 21.07 -10.74 -1.23
CA THR A 445 20.11 -11.82 -0.99
C THR A 445 19.26 -11.52 0.23
N SER A 446 19.89 -11.11 1.33
CA SER A 446 19.23 -10.83 2.60
C SER A 446 20.07 -9.90 3.45
N LEU A 447 19.42 -8.91 4.07
CA LEU A 447 20.08 -7.96 4.97
C LEU A 447 19.41 -7.95 6.34
N ILE A 448 20.22 -8.06 7.40
CA ILE A 448 19.75 -7.89 8.79
C ILE A 448 20.26 -6.55 9.33
N VAL A 449 19.33 -5.64 9.57
CA VAL A 449 19.60 -4.32 10.14
C VAL A 449 19.52 -4.41 11.65
N THR A 450 20.66 -4.27 12.31
CA THR A 450 20.82 -4.39 13.77
C THR A 450 21.12 -3.06 14.46
N VAL A 451 21.35 -2.00 13.68
CA VAL A 451 21.68 -0.65 14.17
C VAL A 451 20.74 0.34 13.51
N SER A 452 20.26 1.32 14.28
CA SER A 452 19.40 2.39 13.76
C SER A 452 20.19 3.26 12.79
N ASP A 453 19.59 3.58 11.64
CA ASP A 453 20.28 4.26 10.55
C ASP A 453 19.31 5.04 9.64
N THR A 454 19.86 5.93 8.82
CA THR A 454 19.14 6.61 7.73
C THR A 454 19.82 6.32 6.41
N TRP A 455 19.12 5.60 5.54
CA TRP A 455 19.56 5.30 4.18
C TRP A 455 19.06 6.35 3.21
N ALA A 456 19.99 6.98 2.51
CA ALA A 456 19.74 7.97 1.47
C ALA A 456 20.75 7.80 0.32
N PRO A 457 20.48 8.38 -0.86
CA PRO A 457 21.43 8.40 -1.97
C PRO A 457 22.80 8.97 -1.60
N GLY A 458 23.87 8.27 -1.96
CA GLY A 458 25.25 8.76 -1.84
C GLY A 458 26.24 7.74 -1.30
N LEU A 459 27.54 8.07 -1.46
CA LEU A 459 28.64 7.29 -0.90
C LEU A 459 28.57 7.26 0.63
N ASN A 460 28.56 6.07 1.21
CA ASN A 460 28.31 5.76 2.61
C ASN A 460 26.93 6.23 3.13
N GLY A 461 26.01 6.59 2.23
CA GLY A 461 24.66 7.01 2.57
C GLY A 461 23.71 5.83 2.76
N ASN A 462 24.08 4.64 2.29
CA ASN A 462 23.33 3.40 2.41
C ASN A 462 24.31 2.21 2.26
N PRO A 463 23.91 0.96 2.60
CA PRO A 463 24.79 -0.20 2.55
C PRO A 463 25.41 -0.52 1.18
N TRP A 464 24.88 0.06 0.10
CA TRP A 464 25.26 -0.25 -1.27
C TRP A 464 25.94 0.92 -2.01
N ASP A 465 26.20 2.04 -1.33
CA ASP A 465 26.67 3.29 -1.94
C ASP A 465 25.79 3.73 -3.14
N ALA A 466 24.50 3.38 -3.11
CA ALA A 466 23.57 3.67 -4.19
C ALA A 466 23.28 5.17 -4.31
N LEU A 467 23.25 5.68 -5.53
CA LEU A 467 22.81 7.03 -5.90
C LEU A 467 21.30 7.00 -6.22
N SER A 468 20.66 8.16 -6.37
CA SER A 468 19.21 8.25 -6.60
C SER A 468 18.76 7.67 -7.95
N THR A 469 19.67 7.58 -8.92
CA THR A 469 19.44 6.93 -10.22
C THR A 469 19.64 5.42 -10.17
N ASP A 470 20.21 4.90 -9.10
CA ASP A 470 20.47 3.48 -8.96
C ASP A 470 19.22 2.73 -8.49
N THR A 471 19.20 1.44 -8.79
CA THR A 471 18.22 0.49 -8.27
C THR A 471 18.94 -0.56 -7.44
N ILE A 472 18.43 -0.80 -6.24
CA ILE A 472 18.93 -1.83 -5.33
C ILE A 472 18.07 -3.07 -5.52
N PHE A 473 18.68 -4.24 -5.66
CA PHE A 473 17.97 -5.50 -5.85
C PHE A 473 18.11 -6.41 -4.63
N ILE A 474 17.00 -6.89 -4.09
CA ILE A 474 16.99 -7.78 -2.91
C ILE A 474 16.26 -9.07 -3.25
N ARG A 475 16.93 -10.22 -3.13
CA ARG A 475 16.30 -11.50 -3.49
C ARG A 475 15.23 -11.94 -2.50
N ASP A 476 15.57 -11.96 -1.21
CA ASP A 476 14.78 -12.63 -0.18
C ASP A 476 14.30 -11.68 0.92
N SER A 477 15.16 -10.88 1.56
CA SER A 477 14.68 -10.15 2.75
C SER A 477 15.48 -8.93 3.21
N ILE A 478 14.78 -8.02 3.87
CA ILE A 478 15.37 -7.03 4.78
C ILE A 478 14.70 -7.19 6.16
N TYR A 479 15.47 -7.57 7.17
CA TYR A 479 15.01 -7.70 8.55
C TYR A 479 15.44 -6.47 9.37
N VAL A 480 14.48 -5.68 9.84
CA VAL A 480 14.72 -4.61 10.81
C VAL A 480 14.53 -5.19 12.20
N SER A 481 15.64 -5.34 12.93
CA SER A 481 15.65 -5.99 14.24
C SER A 481 14.90 -5.18 15.29
N GLU A 482 14.42 -5.82 16.36
CA GLU A 482 13.79 -5.15 17.48
C GLU A 482 14.64 -4.00 18.05
N GLY A 483 14.01 -2.89 18.42
CA GLY A 483 14.66 -1.68 18.94
C GLY A 483 15.42 -0.85 17.90
N VAL A 484 15.43 -1.26 16.62
CA VAL A 484 16.09 -0.54 15.52
C VAL A 484 15.12 0.42 14.86
N ASN A 485 15.56 1.65 14.60
CA ASN A 485 14.86 2.63 13.79
C ASN A 485 15.60 2.85 12.47
N LEU A 486 15.01 2.39 11.38
CA LEU A 486 15.52 2.53 10.03
C LEU A 486 14.68 3.54 9.25
N ARG A 487 15.32 4.57 8.70
CA ARG A 487 14.71 5.51 7.76
C ARG A 487 15.30 5.30 6.36
N ILE A 488 14.46 5.19 5.34
CA ILE A 488 14.84 5.06 3.93
C ILE A 488 14.23 6.24 3.18
N SER A 489 15.05 6.99 2.44
CA SER A 489 14.71 8.24 1.75
C SER A 489 15.25 8.21 0.32
N ASP A 490 14.41 8.51 -0.68
CA ASP A 490 14.78 8.66 -2.10
C ASP A 490 15.59 7.48 -2.71
N LEU A 491 15.25 6.25 -2.33
CA LEU A 491 15.89 5.04 -2.86
C LEU A 491 14.90 4.14 -3.60
N ASN A 492 15.41 3.42 -4.62
CA ASN A 492 14.64 2.50 -5.45
C ASN A 492 15.03 1.06 -5.13
N PHE A 493 14.07 0.23 -4.71
CA PHE A 493 14.26 -1.18 -4.41
C PHE A 493 13.43 -2.07 -5.34
N ARG A 494 14.05 -3.16 -5.80
CA ARG A 494 13.39 -4.24 -6.53
C ARG A 494 13.58 -5.56 -5.81
N PHE A 495 12.48 -6.23 -5.49
CA PHE A 495 12.47 -7.47 -4.73
C PHE A 495 12.21 -8.69 -5.60
N GLY A 496 12.92 -9.78 -5.32
CA GLY A 496 12.60 -11.10 -5.87
C GLY A 496 11.26 -11.64 -5.33
N LYS A 497 10.82 -12.79 -5.86
CA LYS A 497 9.55 -13.45 -5.49
C LYS A 497 9.38 -13.64 -3.98
N GLU A 498 10.44 -14.13 -3.34
CA GLU A 498 10.48 -14.41 -1.90
C GLU A 498 10.80 -13.16 -1.07
N GLY A 499 11.07 -12.04 -1.75
CA GLY A 499 11.41 -10.74 -1.19
C GLY A 499 10.38 -10.24 -0.19
N VAL A 500 10.82 -9.94 1.05
CA VAL A 500 9.99 -9.38 2.12
C VAL A 500 10.77 -8.38 2.98
N ILE A 501 10.13 -7.29 3.39
CA ILE A 501 10.69 -6.42 4.45
C ILE A 501 9.99 -6.76 5.76
N VAL A 502 10.74 -7.16 6.78
CA VAL A 502 10.18 -7.54 8.09
C VAL A 502 10.57 -6.53 9.15
N VAL A 503 9.57 -5.85 9.69
CA VAL A 503 9.67 -4.92 10.82
C VAL A 503 9.30 -5.67 12.09
N LYS A 504 10.31 -6.09 12.86
CA LYS A 504 10.10 -6.96 14.02
C LYS A 504 9.38 -6.27 15.17
N ARG A 505 8.55 -7.04 15.87
CA ARG A 505 8.02 -6.66 17.18
C ARG A 505 9.12 -6.70 18.26
N GLY A 506 8.90 -5.98 19.35
CA GLY A 506 9.78 -5.98 20.51
C GLY A 506 9.64 -7.25 21.35
N ASN A 507 10.58 -7.44 22.27
CA ASN A 507 10.53 -8.51 23.28
C ASN A 507 10.35 -7.92 24.69
N GLU A 508 10.47 -8.73 25.74
CA GLU A 508 10.31 -8.28 27.14
C GLU A 508 11.20 -7.07 27.47
N THR A 509 12.40 -6.99 26.88
CA THR A 509 13.43 -6.00 27.19
C THR A 509 13.64 -4.94 26.12
N THR A 510 13.24 -5.19 24.88
CA THR A 510 13.46 -4.29 23.73
C THR A 510 12.15 -3.83 23.11
N ASP A 511 12.15 -2.62 22.57
CA ASP A 511 11.00 -2.08 21.83
C ASP A 511 10.87 -2.72 20.44
N GLY A 512 9.73 -2.50 19.79
CA GLY A 512 9.56 -2.87 18.38
C GLY A 512 10.45 -2.05 17.45
N ALA A 513 10.73 -2.63 16.28
CA ALA A 513 11.44 -1.96 15.22
C ALA A 513 10.57 -0.84 14.61
N VAL A 514 11.21 0.17 14.05
CA VAL A 514 10.57 1.25 13.29
C VAL A 514 11.18 1.29 11.89
N LEU A 515 10.35 1.19 10.87
CA LEU A 515 10.71 1.45 9.47
C LEU A 515 10.01 2.73 9.01
N THR A 516 10.76 3.66 8.41
CA THR A 516 10.21 4.87 7.81
C THR A 516 10.61 4.94 6.33
N LEU A 517 9.63 4.97 5.43
CA LEU A 517 9.81 5.20 3.99
C LEU A 517 9.39 6.64 3.67
N THR A 518 10.21 7.40 2.97
CA THR A 518 9.98 8.85 2.79
C THR A 518 10.62 9.37 1.51
N ASP A 519 10.33 10.63 1.18
CA ASP A 519 10.94 11.38 0.07
C ASP A 519 10.98 10.56 -1.24
N SER A 520 9.81 10.12 -1.72
CA SER A 520 9.66 9.34 -2.96
C SER A 520 10.41 8.00 -3.04
N THR A 521 10.68 7.36 -1.90
CA THR A 521 11.18 5.97 -1.87
C THR A 521 10.25 5.04 -2.65
N HIS A 522 10.80 4.26 -3.58
CA HIS A 522 10.04 3.37 -4.46
C HIS A 522 10.44 1.91 -4.22
N ILE A 523 9.45 1.05 -3.96
CA ILE A 523 9.66 -0.37 -3.72
C ILE A 523 8.73 -1.16 -4.65
N THR A 524 9.32 -2.05 -5.44
CA THR A 524 8.63 -2.82 -6.48
C THR A 524 9.25 -4.22 -6.65
N THR A 525 8.73 -5.01 -7.58
CA THR A 525 9.27 -6.34 -7.90
C THR A 525 10.41 -6.28 -8.94
N ASP A 526 11.29 -7.27 -8.93
CA ASP A 526 12.34 -7.46 -9.92
C ASP A 526 11.84 -8.24 -11.15
N PHE A 527 11.61 -7.52 -12.24
CA PHE A 527 11.17 -8.10 -13.51
C PHE A 527 12.30 -8.60 -14.41
N ARG A 528 13.58 -8.41 -14.04
CA ARG A 528 14.71 -8.72 -14.94
C ARG A 528 14.64 -10.14 -15.48
N CYS A 529 14.36 -11.12 -14.61
CA CYS A 529 14.29 -12.52 -15.04
C CYS A 529 13.09 -12.80 -15.94
N SER A 530 11.92 -12.19 -15.68
CA SER A 530 10.73 -12.36 -16.52
C SER A 530 10.83 -11.67 -17.89
N GLU A 531 11.71 -10.68 -18.02
CA GLU A 531 11.93 -9.95 -19.28
C GLU A 531 13.03 -10.58 -20.17
N LEU A 532 13.83 -11.51 -19.61
CA LEU A 532 14.85 -12.22 -20.37
C LEU A 532 14.24 -13.26 -21.32
N LYS A 533 14.90 -13.43 -22.46
CA LYS A 533 14.63 -14.53 -23.39
C LYS A 533 15.66 -15.62 -23.17
N TYR A 534 15.18 -16.81 -22.85
CA TYR A 534 16.01 -18.01 -22.67
C TYR A 534 15.99 -18.84 -23.94
N ASN A 535 17.15 -19.34 -24.36
CA ASN A 535 17.29 -20.10 -25.61
C ASN A 535 16.77 -21.54 -25.49
N CYS A 536 16.87 -22.11 -24.30
CA CYS A 536 16.32 -23.43 -24.00
C CYS A 536 14.88 -23.29 -23.50
N PRO A 537 13.91 -23.98 -24.12
CA PRO A 537 12.55 -24.03 -23.59
C PRO A 537 12.58 -24.74 -22.24
N ASP A 538 12.12 -24.03 -21.22
CA ASP A 538 11.92 -24.58 -19.89
C ASP A 538 10.71 -25.54 -19.95
N PRO A 539 10.86 -26.85 -19.65
CA PRO A 539 9.72 -27.76 -19.58
C PRO A 539 8.67 -27.33 -18.53
N ASP A 540 9.01 -26.44 -17.60
CA ASP A 540 8.11 -25.83 -16.61
C ASP A 540 7.56 -24.44 -17.02
N SER A 541 7.50 -24.18 -18.35
CA SER A 541 7.21 -22.91 -19.09
C SER A 541 6.18 -21.87 -18.59
N ASP A 542 5.49 -22.05 -17.47
CA ASP A 542 4.76 -20.99 -16.75
C ASP A 542 5.64 -20.22 -15.75
N ASP A 543 6.86 -20.69 -15.46
CA ASP A 543 7.62 -20.24 -14.29
C ASP A 543 8.26 -18.85 -14.42
N CYS A 544 8.45 -18.29 -15.61
CA CYS A 544 9.07 -16.96 -15.79
C CYS A 544 8.07 -15.81 -16.00
N LYS A 545 6.81 -16.01 -15.63
CA LYS A 545 5.84 -14.91 -15.60
C LYS A 545 6.28 -13.84 -14.60
N ALA A 546 5.81 -12.62 -14.82
CA ALA A 546 5.93 -11.56 -13.84
C ALA A 546 5.33 -12.06 -12.51
N ILE A 547 6.12 -11.98 -11.43
CA ILE A 547 5.72 -12.45 -10.10
C ILE A 547 5.69 -11.27 -9.13
N PHE A 548 4.76 -11.34 -8.19
CA PHE A 548 4.74 -10.42 -7.07
C PHE A 548 5.85 -10.78 -6.08
N TRP A 549 6.36 -9.77 -5.36
CA TRP A 549 7.12 -9.97 -4.13
C TRP A 549 6.16 -10.02 -2.93
N GLN A 550 6.64 -10.39 -1.75
CA GLN A 550 5.76 -10.67 -0.60
C GLN A 550 5.21 -9.41 0.09
N GLY A 551 5.91 -8.27 -0.03
CA GLY A 551 5.52 -7.00 0.60
C GLY A 551 6.23 -6.70 1.92
N ILE A 552 5.62 -5.82 2.73
CA ILE A 552 6.14 -5.40 4.04
C ILE A 552 5.34 -6.07 5.17
N ARG A 553 6.02 -6.79 6.04
CA ARG A 553 5.47 -7.38 7.27
C ARG A 553 5.80 -6.51 8.47
N VAL A 554 4.77 -6.11 9.22
CA VAL A 554 4.88 -5.31 10.44
C VAL A 554 4.34 -6.14 11.60
N GLU A 555 5.25 -6.74 12.37
CA GLU A 555 4.89 -7.65 13.44
C GLU A 555 4.49 -6.89 14.71
N GLY A 556 3.49 -7.41 15.42
CA GLY A 556 3.06 -6.90 16.72
C GLY A 556 2.79 -7.98 17.76
N HIS A 557 2.31 -7.54 18.91
CA HIS A 557 1.64 -8.37 19.92
C HIS A 557 0.17 -7.99 19.93
N ASP A 558 -0.70 -8.96 19.68
CA ASP A 558 -2.12 -8.73 19.44
C ASP A 558 -2.91 -8.43 20.74
N ASP A 559 -2.29 -8.64 21.89
CA ASP A 559 -2.85 -8.49 23.23
C ASP A 559 -2.20 -7.38 24.08
N LEU A 560 -1.12 -6.74 23.59
CA LEU A 560 -0.44 -5.65 24.29
C LEU A 560 -0.88 -4.28 23.79
N SER A 561 -0.99 -3.31 24.70
CA SER A 561 -1.31 -1.93 24.37
C SER A 561 -0.30 -1.32 23.39
N GLN A 562 -0.76 -0.36 22.59
CA GLN A 562 0.06 0.41 21.68
C GLN A 562 0.35 1.79 22.25
N SER A 563 1.52 2.32 21.92
CA SER A 563 1.87 3.72 22.17
C SER A 563 2.47 4.33 20.90
N ILE A 564 2.08 5.58 20.62
CA ILE A 564 2.70 6.40 19.56
C ILE A 564 4.10 6.88 20.00
N SER A 565 4.32 7.10 21.30
CA SER A 565 5.64 7.37 21.87
C SER A 565 6.39 6.07 22.21
N SER A 566 7.71 6.05 22.07
CA SER A 566 8.54 4.98 22.65
C SER A 566 8.53 5.12 24.18
N PRO A 567 8.42 4.00 24.94
CA PRO A 567 8.54 2.62 24.48
C PRO A 567 7.23 1.93 24.06
N THR A 568 7.26 1.19 22.94
CA THR A 568 6.19 0.29 22.50
C THR A 568 6.79 -1.05 22.03
N LYS A 569 6.11 -2.17 22.29
CA LYS A 569 6.53 -3.50 21.82
C LYS A 569 6.06 -3.83 20.41
N GLN A 570 5.29 -2.94 19.79
CA GLN A 570 4.78 -3.13 18.44
C GLN A 570 5.82 -2.70 17.41
N GLY A 571 5.99 -3.49 16.34
CA GLY A 571 6.67 -3.02 15.14
C GLY A 571 5.89 -1.85 14.52
N ARG A 572 6.60 -0.91 13.89
CA ARG A 572 6.01 0.30 13.32
C ARG A 572 6.49 0.58 11.92
N LEU A 573 5.54 0.84 11.02
CA LEU A 573 5.80 1.35 9.69
C LEU A 573 5.27 2.79 9.57
N ASN A 574 6.14 3.70 9.15
CA ASN A 574 5.77 5.03 8.69
C ASN A 574 6.05 5.14 7.19
N MET A 575 5.14 5.69 6.39
CA MET A 575 5.36 5.93 4.96
C MET A 575 4.81 7.30 4.58
N ASP A 576 5.62 8.18 3.99
CA ASP A 576 5.19 9.53 3.61
C ASP A 576 5.86 10.09 2.34
N LYS A 577 5.42 11.31 1.96
CA LYS A 577 6.04 12.17 0.94
C LYS A 577 6.25 11.51 -0.42
N GLY A 578 5.19 10.96 -0.98
CA GLY A 578 5.17 10.42 -2.34
C GLY A 578 5.89 9.08 -2.48
N SER A 579 6.16 8.38 -1.38
CA SER A 579 6.71 7.02 -1.44
C SER A 579 5.72 6.10 -2.15
N THR A 580 6.22 5.07 -2.85
CA THR A 580 5.40 4.16 -3.65
C THR A 580 5.74 2.71 -3.36
N LEU A 581 4.70 1.92 -3.14
CA LEU A 581 4.75 0.47 -3.03
C LEU A 581 3.96 -0.16 -4.18
N GLU A 582 4.56 -1.04 -4.97
CA GLU A 582 3.83 -1.69 -6.06
C GLU A 582 4.24 -3.15 -6.31
N PHE A 583 3.35 -3.88 -6.99
CA PHE A 583 3.52 -5.29 -7.37
C PHE A 583 3.92 -6.22 -6.21
N ALA A 584 3.43 -5.95 -5.00
CA ALA A 584 3.47 -6.90 -3.89
C ALA A 584 2.20 -7.75 -3.89
N GLU A 585 2.29 -9.03 -3.50
CA GLU A 585 1.10 -9.90 -3.36
C GLU A 585 0.17 -9.33 -2.28
N LEU A 586 0.79 -8.86 -1.19
CA LEU A 586 0.15 -8.11 -0.13
C LEU A 586 1.08 -6.95 0.22
N GLY A 587 0.69 -5.71 -0.08
CA GLY A 587 1.56 -4.55 0.12
C GLY A 587 2.10 -4.41 1.55
N ILE A 588 1.21 -4.25 2.53
CA ILE A 588 1.57 -4.13 3.95
C ILE A 588 0.73 -5.08 4.80
N LEU A 589 1.36 -6.01 5.50
CA LEU A 589 0.74 -6.90 6.47
C LEU A 589 1.09 -6.43 7.89
N ALA A 590 0.12 -5.87 8.61
CA ALA A 590 0.21 -5.65 10.05
C ALA A 590 -0.19 -6.95 10.79
N GLY A 591 0.71 -7.92 10.79
CA GLY A 591 0.45 -9.30 11.19
C GLY A 591 1.57 -10.25 10.77
N HIS A 592 1.21 -11.53 10.65
CA HIS A 592 2.12 -12.59 10.17
C HIS A 592 1.29 -13.72 9.54
N GLU A 593 1.72 -14.22 8.38
CA GLU A 593 0.99 -15.18 7.54
C GLU A 593 0.78 -16.52 8.25
N GLN A 594 1.74 -16.91 9.08
CA GLN A 594 1.74 -18.18 9.82
C GLN A 594 1.35 -18.09 11.30
N PHE A 595 1.40 -16.90 11.92
CA PHE A 595 1.27 -16.77 13.38
C PHE A 595 0.18 -15.78 13.74
N ASN A 596 -0.92 -16.30 14.29
CA ASN A 596 -2.10 -15.49 14.61
C ASN A 596 -1.85 -14.47 15.74
N GLN A 597 -0.85 -14.69 16.59
CA GLN A 597 -0.49 -13.84 17.74
C GLN A 597 0.44 -12.67 17.39
N TYR A 598 0.60 -12.38 16.10
CA TYR A 598 1.54 -11.37 15.59
C TYR A 598 0.81 -10.13 15.04
N GLY A 599 -0.51 -10.04 15.21
CA GLY A 599 -1.24 -8.80 14.94
C GLY A 599 -0.82 -7.66 15.89
N GLY A 600 -1.32 -6.46 15.64
CA GLY A 600 -1.01 -5.29 16.47
C GLY A 600 0.19 -4.45 16.00
N GLY A 601 0.77 -4.73 14.83
CA GLY A 601 1.69 -3.78 14.19
C GLY A 601 1.04 -2.41 13.98
N ILE A 602 1.84 -1.34 14.12
CA ILE A 602 1.37 0.06 13.96
C ILE A 602 1.74 0.54 12.55
N VAL A 603 0.73 0.89 11.75
CA VAL A 603 0.92 1.39 10.37
C VAL A 603 0.41 2.82 10.27
N ARG A 604 1.31 3.77 10.01
CA ARG A 604 0.99 5.19 9.83
C ARG A 604 1.50 5.69 8.49
N ILE A 605 0.61 5.83 7.53
CA ILE A 605 1.01 6.18 6.16
C ILE A 605 0.21 7.37 5.66
N LYS A 606 0.88 8.24 4.90
CA LYS A 606 0.25 9.41 4.30
C LYS A 606 0.87 9.85 2.99
N ASP A 607 0.12 10.60 2.19
CA ASP A 607 0.64 11.30 1.00
C ASP A 607 1.46 10.39 0.06
N SER A 608 1.03 9.13 -0.12
CA SER A 608 1.83 8.07 -0.75
C SER A 608 0.96 7.13 -1.60
N PHE A 609 1.59 6.19 -2.30
CA PHE A 609 0.93 5.34 -3.30
C PHE A 609 1.07 3.85 -2.98
N ILE A 610 -0.03 3.10 -3.16
CA ILE A 610 -0.01 1.64 -3.25
C ILE A 610 -0.65 1.24 -4.57
N LYS A 611 0.15 0.72 -5.49
CA LYS A 611 -0.25 0.48 -6.88
C LYS A 611 -0.11 -0.99 -7.23
N ASP A 612 -1.10 -1.56 -7.92
CA ASP A 612 -1.02 -2.92 -8.47
C ASP A 612 -0.62 -4.00 -7.46
N CYS A 613 -1.04 -3.84 -6.21
CA CYS A 613 -0.98 -4.88 -5.19
C CYS A 613 -2.38 -5.52 -5.08
N PRO A 614 -2.55 -6.85 -5.31
CA PRO A 614 -3.87 -7.48 -5.22
C PRO A 614 -4.56 -7.27 -3.87
N THR A 615 -3.78 -7.29 -2.79
CA THR A 615 -4.15 -6.73 -1.49
C THR A 615 -3.22 -5.57 -1.15
N GLY A 616 -3.74 -4.36 -0.91
CA GLY A 616 -2.91 -3.21 -0.57
C GLY A 616 -2.37 -3.29 0.86
N ILE A 617 -3.27 -3.28 1.85
CA ILE A 617 -2.94 -3.36 3.27
C ILE A 617 -3.83 -4.40 3.92
N ARG A 618 -3.26 -5.20 4.83
CA ARG A 618 -4.02 -6.11 5.69
C ARG A 618 -3.67 -5.91 7.16
N PHE A 619 -4.70 -5.80 7.98
CA PHE A 619 -4.60 -5.82 9.44
C PHE A 619 -5.16 -7.13 9.97
N ASP A 620 -4.30 -7.92 10.60
CA ASP A 620 -4.73 -9.10 11.35
C ASP A 620 -5.27 -8.70 12.73
N LYS A 621 -5.74 -9.70 13.48
CA LYS A 621 -6.44 -9.55 14.76
C LYS A 621 -5.62 -8.70 15.74
N TYR A 622 -6.28 -7.73 16.38
CA TYR A 622 -5.75 -6.99 17.53
C TYR A 622 -6.88 -6.86 18.56
N PHE A 623 -6.63 -7.32 19.79
CA PHE A 623 -7.64 -7.45 20.84
C PHE A 623 -7.12 -7.08 22.23
N ALA A 624 -6.09 -6.23 22.32
CA ALA A 624 -5.61 -5.74 23.60
C ALA A 624 -6.76 -5.15 24.43
N THR A 625 -6.76 -5.41 25.73
CA THR A 625 -7.77 -4.88 26.67
C THR A 625 -7.12 -4.23 27.87
N ASP A 626 -7.75 -3.18 28.40
CA ASP A 626 -7.52 -2.66 29.74
C ASP A 626 -8.63 -3.21 30.64
N GLY A 627 -8.36 -4.35 31.27
CA GLY A 627 -9.40 -5.13 31.95
C GLY A 627 -10.45 -5.66 30.97
N THR A 628 -11.67 -5.10 31.03
CA THR A 628 -12.79 -5.45 30.13
C THR A 628 -12.95 -4.48 28.95
N SER A 629 -12.21 -3.38 28.93
CA SER A 629 -12.32 -2.35 27.89
C SER A 629 -11.36 -2.65 26.75
N GLU A 630 -11.85 -2.63 25.52
CA GLU A 630 -11.03 -2.82 24.33
C GLU A 630 -10.08 -1.62 24.12
N ILE A 631 -8.80 -1.89 23.89
CA ILE A 631 -7.80 -0.90 23.49
C ILE A 631 -7.72 -0.90 21.96
N PHE A 632 -7.66 0.29 21.38
CA PHE A 632 -7.66 0.48 19.93
C PHE A 632 -6.24 0.44 19.34
N ASN A 633 -6.16 -0.10 18.13
CA ASN A 633 -5.02 0.01 17.25
C ASN A 633 -4.87 1.49 16.82
N LEU A 634 -3.63 1.95 16.70
CA LEU A 634 -3.24 3.34 16.42
C LEU A 634 -2.85 3.54 14.95
N ALA A 635 -3.31 2.68 14.05
CA ALA A 635 -3.07 2.79 12.62
C ALA A 635 -3.87 3.94 11.99
N GLU A 636 -3.19 4.73 11.17
CA GLU A 636 -3.73 5.90 10.47
C GLU A 636 -3.27 5.90 9.02
N ILE A 637 -4.24 5.94 8.09
CA ILE A 637 -4.01 5.90 6.65
C ILE A 637 -4.65 7.14 6.03
N ASN A 638 -3.85 8.11 5.62
CA ASN A 638 -4.34 9.45 5.24
C ASN A 638 -3.87 9.88 3.85
N ASN A 639 -4.74 10.43 3.00
CA ASN A 639 -4.35 10.96 1.68
C ASN A 639 -3.51 9.98 0.83
N MET A 640 -3.84 8.69 0.88
CA MET A 640 -3.21 7.67 0.06
C MET A 640 -3.95 7.51 -1.26
N HIS A 641 -3.22 7.16 -2.32
CA HIS A 641 -3.80 6.68 -3.57
C HIS A 641 -3.53 5.18 -3.72
N PHE A 642 -4.60 4.42 -3.60
CA PHE A 642 -4.65 3.00 -3.89
C PHE A 642 -5.21 2.80 -5.29
N PHE A 643 -4.46 2.16 -6.18
CA PHE A 643 -5.00 1.91 -7.51
C PHE A 643 -4.52 0.63 -8.19
N TRP A 644 -5.40 0.12 -9.03
CA TRP A 644 -5.15 -1.02 -9.90
C TRP A 644 -5.24 -0.59 -11.37
N THR A 645 -4.35 -1.16 -12.18
CA THR A 645 -4.27 -1.01 -13.62
C THR A 645 -4.50 -2.35 -14.33
N ASP A 646 -4.63 -2.33 -15.65
CA ASP A 646 -4.73 -3.56 -16.44
C ASP A 646 -3.44 -4.41 -16.45
N THR A 647 -2.32 -3.86 -15.98
CA THR A 647 -1.04 -4.58 -15.79
C THR A 647 -1.21 -5.84 -14.94
N LEU A 648 -2.12 -5.84 -13.97
CA LEU A 648 -2.42 -7.00 -13.12
C LEU A 648 -2.98 -8.20 -13.89
N LEU A 649 -3.55 -8.00 -15.08
CA LEU A 649 -4.02 -9.09 -15.95
C LEU A 649 -2.86 -9.96 -16.45
N HIS A 650 -1.63 -9.46 -16.44
CA HIS A 650 -0.43 -10.24 -16.80
C HIS A 650 0.00 -11.23 -15.71
N PHE A 651 -0.47 -11.06 -14.47
CA PHE A 651 -0.04 -11.86 -13.31
C PHE A 651 -0.96 -13.07 -13.00
N SER A 652 -1.99 -13.34 -13.82
CA SER A 652 -2.99 -14.40 -13.55
C SER A 652 -3.60 -14.34 -12.14
N TYR A 653 -3.78 -13.13 -11.59
CA TYR A 653 -4.26 -12.89 -10.22
C TYR A 653 -5.58 -12.11 -10.22
N SER A 654 -6.41 -12.33 -9.20
CA SER A 654 -7.67 -11.60 -9.04
C SER A 654 -7.55 -10.44 -8.06
N LEU A 655 -8.20 -9.31 -8.38
CA LEU A 655 -8.29 -8.17 -7.48
C LEU A 655 -9.03 -8.57 -6.20
N LYS A 656 -8.44 -8.26 -5.03
CA LYS A 656 -9.02 -8.58 -3.72
C LYS A 656 -9.47 -7.30 -3.02
N TYR A 657 -8.56 -6.65 -2.28
CA TYR A 657 -8.89 -5.58 -1.35
C TYR A 657 -7.83 -4.48 -1.40
N HIS A 658 -8.17 -3.19 -1.48
CA HIS A 658 -7.15 -2.19 -1.19
C HIS A 658 -6.79 -2.19 0.31
N VAL A 659 -7.78 -2.36 1.17
CA VAL A 659 -7.58 -2.50 2.63
C VAL A 659 -8.44 -3.66 3.16
N ASP A 660 -7.82 -4.58 3.89
CA ASP A 660 -8.47 -5.72 4.55
C ASP A 660 -8.25 -5.65 6.07
N ILE A 661 -9.32 -5.69 6.87
CA ILE A 661 -9.27 -5.51 8.32
C ILE A 661 -10.01 -6.64 9.00
N TYR A 662 -9.27 -7.49 9.71
CA TYR A 662 -9.82 -8.67 10.37
C TYR A 662 -9.64 -8.61 11.89
N LYS A 663 -10.77 -8.57 12.61
CA LYS A 663 -10.84 -8.55 14.07
C LYS A 663 -9.93 -7.51 14.76
N SER A 664 -9.83 -6.31 14.19
CA SER A 664 -9.04 -5.20 14.72
C SER A 664 -9.91 -3.95 14.91
N SER A 665 -9.66 -3.15 15.94
CA SER A 665 -10.44 -1.95 16.24
C SER A 665 -9.53 -0.73 16.30
N GLY A 666 -10.04 0.44 15.91
CA GLY A 666 -9.29 1.71 15.98
C GLY A 666 -8.66 2.17 14.67
N ILE A 667 -8.86 1.43 13.58
CA ILE A 667 -8.27 1.77 12.29
C ILE A 667 -8.95 3.02 11.73
N THR A 668 -8.15 4.04 11.46
CA THR A 668 -8.62 5.33 10.92
C THR A 668 -8.13 5.53 9.50
N LEU A 669 -9.06 5.78 8.57
CA LEU A 669 -8.81 5.98 7.15
C LEU A 669 -9.36 7.35 6.74
N ARG A 670 -8.53 8.27 6.22
CA ARG A 670 -8.99 9.62 5.87
C ARG A 670 -8.54 10.15 4.51
N GLY A 671 -9.47 10.66 3.72
CA GLY A 671 -9.17 11.37 2.47
C GLY A 671 -8.45 10.51 1.42
N ASN A 672 -8.71 9.19 1.39
CA ASN A 672 -7.99 8.26 0.52
C ASN A 672 -8.72 8.09 -0.82
N LEU A 673 -7.95 7.90 -1.90
CA LEU A 673 -8.48 7.53 -3.22
C LEU A 673 -8.27 6.04 -3.45
N TYR A 674 -9.37 5.31 -3.63
CA TYR A 674 -9.42 3.91 -3.99
C TYR A 674 -9.94 3.79 -5.42
N GLU A 675 -9.14 3.31 -6.35
CA GLU A 675 -9.48 3.37 -7.78
C GLU A 675 -9.07 2.11 -8.57
N LEU A 676 -10.00 1.60 -9.38
CA LEU A 676 -9.64 0.78 -10.54
C LEU A 676 -9.58 1.69 -11.78
N GLN A 677 -8.37 1.99 -12.26
CA GLN A 677 -8.13 2.97 -13.31
C GLN A 677 -8.60 2.44 -14.68
N ASP A 678 -8.17 1.22 -15.03
CA ASP A 678 -8.50 0.55 -16.30
C ASP A 678 -9.73 -0.37 -16.18
N TRP A 679 -10.77 0.12 -15.51
CA TRP A 679 -11.94 -0.68 -15.13
C TRP A 679 -12.69 -1.34 -16.28
N THR A 680 -12.54 -0.84 -17.51
CA THR A 680 -13.15 -1.43 -18.72
C THR A 680 -12.54 -2.78 -19.07
N SER A 681 -11.30 -3.04 -18.63
CA SER A 681 -10.61 -4.32 -18.81
C SER A 681 -11.09 -5.40 -17.85
N PHE A 682 -11.92 -5.04 -16.85
CA PHE A 682 -12.43 -5.93 -15.82
C PHE A 682 -13.95 -6.05 -15.86
N SER A 683 -14.46 -7.28 -15.74
CA SER A 683 -15.89 -7.51 -15.56
C SER A 683 -16.37 -6.86 -14.24
N PRO A 684 -17.61 -6.35 -14.15
CA PRO A 684 -18.09 -5.67 -12.94
C PRO A 684 -17.94 -6.46 -11.63
N LEU A 685 -18.03 -7.79 -11.67
CA LEU A 685 -17.90 -8.65 -10.49
C LEU A 685 -16.45 -8.97 -10.12
N SER A 686 -15.49 -8.65 -10.99
CA SER A 686 -14.05 -8.90 -10.77
C SER A 686 -13.25 -7.64 -10.40
N ARG A 687 -13.91 -6.51 -10.11
CA ARG A 687 -13.27 -5.20 -9.91
C ARG A 687 -12.67 -4.95 -8.51
N GLY A 688 -12.56 -5.99 -7.67
CA GLY A 688 -12.04 -5.88 -6.30
C GLY A 688 -12.87 -4.97 -5.38
N ILE A 689 -12.49 -4.89 -4.11
CA ILE A 689 -13.17 -4.11 -3.07
C ILE A 689 -12.21 -3.03 -2.53
N GLY A 690 -12.73 -1.83 -2.25
CA GLY A 690 -11.96 -0.77 -1.59
C GLY A 690 -11.52 -1.16 -0.19
N ILE A 691 -12.48 -1.25 0.74
CA ILE A 691 -12.23 -1.63 2.13
C ILE A 691 -13.07 -2.84 2.50
N ASN A 692 -12.42 -3.89 3.00
CA ASN A 692 -13.05 -5.08 3.58
C ASN A 692 -12.86 -5.08 5.10
N ILE A 693 -13.95 -5.26 5.84
CA ILE A 693 -14.00 -5.15 7.31
C ILE A 693 -14.73 -6.36 7.86
N VAL A 694 -14.08 -7.10 8.77
CA VAL A 694 -14.66 -8.27 9.42
C VAL A 694 -14.48 -8.18 10.92
N ASN A 695 -15.58 -8.11 11.69
CA ASN A 695 -15.60 -8.02 13.15
C ASN A 695 -14.65 -6.94 13.70
N SER A 696 -14.65 -5.77 13.07
CA SER A 696 -13.64 -4.71 13.25
C SER A 696 -14.29 -3.35 13.40
N ARG A 697 -13.66 -2.43 14.14
CA ARG A 697 -14.13 -1.06 14.31
C ARG A 697 -13.29 -0.12 13.46
N VAL A 698 -13.92 0.54 12.50
CA VAL A 698 -13.25 1.35 11.48
C VAL A 698 -13.95 2.70 11.34
N VAL A 699 -13.15 3.76 11.23
CA VAL A 699 -13.61 5.10 10.90
C VAL A 699 -13.02 5.51 9.55
N GLU A 700 -13.90 5.69 8.57
CA GLU A 700 -13.60 6.14 7.21
C GLU A 700 -14.21 7.53 7.02
N ARG A 701 -13.36 8.56 6.82
CA ARG A 701 -13.81 9.96 6.74
C ARG A 701 -12.96 10.79 5.77
N TRP A 702 -13.31 12.06 5.63
CA TRP A 702 -12.49 13.08 4.97
C TRP A 702 -11.23 13.44 5.78
N LEU A 703 -10.27 14.08 5.12
CA LEU A 703 -9.05 14.62 5.71
C LEU A 703 -9.00 16.14 5.58
N CYS A 704 -8.46 16.81 6.60
CA CYS A 704 -8.07 18.21 6.51
C CYS A 704 -6.58 18.35 6.15
N ASN A 705 -6.25 18.98 5.02
CA ASN A 705 -4.87 19.08 4.54
C ASN A 705 -4.08 20.25 5.15
N GLU A 706 -4.73 21.23 5.77
CA GLU A 706 -4.07 22.43 6.33
C GLU A 706 -4.45 22.60 7.81
N ASN A 707 -3.45 22.42 8.69
CA ASN A 707 -3.47 22.58 10.17
C ASN A 707 -4.48 21.73 10.98
N PRO A 708 -4.05 20.94 11.98
CA PRO A 708 -4.92 20.06 12.77
C PRO A 708 -5.71 20.78 13.91
N GLU A 709 -5.99 22.08 13.81
CA GLU A 709 -6.74 22.85 14.84
C GLU A 709 -8.17 23.21 14.35
N PRO A 710 -9.20 23.22 15.22
CA PRO A 710 -10.51 22.64 14.91
C PRO A 710 -11.52 23.54 14.16
N VAL A 711 -11.18 24.77 13.75
CA VAL A 711 -12.23 25.76 13.40
C VAL A 711 -12.31 26.13 11.91
N ASN A 712 -11.29 25.84 11.09
CA ASN A 712 -11.36 26.21 9.67
C ASN A 712 -10.56 25.27 8.76
N CYS A 713 -11.17 24.17 8.35
CA CYS A 713 -10.58 23.30 7.35
C CYS A 713 -10.76 23.89 5.94
N GLY A 714 -9.84 24.76 5.51
CA GLY A 714 -9.91 25.42 4.20
C GLY A 714 -9.70 24.47 3.01
N ASN A 715 -9.08 23.30 3.23
CA ASN A 715 -8.78 22.32 2.19
C ASN A 715 -9.18 20.90 2.64
N ILE A 716 -10.40 20.50 2.29
CA ILE A 716 -10.99 19.20 2.64
C ILE A 716 -10.73 18.20 1.51
N VAL A 717 -10.13 17.07 1.86
CA VAL A 717 -9.95 15.93 0.95
C VAL A 717 -10.95 14.84 1.31
N ARG A 718 -11.94 14.63 0.45
CA ARG A 718 -12.92 13.53 0.57
C ARG A 718 -12.29 12.22 0.12
N SER A 719 -12.59 11.14 0.83
CA SER A 719 -12.28 9.80 0.32
C SER A 719 -13.12 9.48 -0.91
N LYS A 720 -12.54 8.74 -1.86
CA LYS A 720 -13.17 8.40 -3.14
C LYS A 720 -13.02 6.91 -3.43
N PHE A 721 -14.10 6.27 -3.84
CA PHE A 721 -14.16 4.87 -4.24
C PHE A 721 -14.66 4.81 -5.68
N LEU A 722 -13.77 4.45 -6.61
CA LEU A 722 -14.03 4.55 -8.04
C LEU A 722 -13.93 3.18 -8.72
N ASN A 723 -14.99 2.83 -9.45
CA ASN A 723 -15.02 1.68 -10.38
C ASN A 723 -14.83 0.29 -9.74
N MET A 724 -15.32 0.05 -8.52
CA MET A 724 -15.09 -1.20 -7.77
C MET A 724 -16.29 -2.15 -7.79
N VAL A 725 -16.13 -3.40 -7.32
CA VAL A 725 -17.30 -4.24 -7.02
C VAL A 725 -17.97 -3.75 -5.73
N LYS A 726 -17.20 -3.34 -4.73
CA LYS A 726 -17.72 -2.70 -3.53
C LYS A 726 -16.78 -1.59 -3.09
N GLY A 727 -17.31 -0.42 -2.74
CA GLY A 727 -16.50 0.60 -2.06
C GLY A 727 -16.09 0.10 -0.68
N ILE A 728 -17.07 -0.21 0.17
CA ILE A 728 -16.87 -0.79 1.49
C ILE A 728 -17.70 -2.07 1.64
N ASN A 729 -17.09 -3.12 2.19
CA ASN A 729 -17.75 -4.36 2.59
C ASN A 729 -17.47 -4.61 4.08
N ALA A 730 -18.48 -4.48 4.93
CA ALA A 730 -18.34 -4.59 6.37
C ALA A 730 -19.28 -5.68 6.94
N THR A 731 -18.70 -6.62 7.67
CA THR A 731 -19.42 -7.77 8.24
C THR A 731 -19.11 -7.91 9.73
N SER A 732 -20.14 -8.07 10.56
CA SER A 732 -19.99 -8.45 11.97
C SER A 732 -20.87 -9.66 12.31
N SER A 733 -20.39 -10.49 13.23
CA SER A 733 -21.12 -11.64 13.78
C SER A 733 -20.71 -11.83 15.24
N GLY A 734 -21.65 -11.61 16.16
CA GLY A 734 -21.41 -11.71 17.60
C GLY A 734 -20.44 -10.65 18.15
N SER A 735 -20.37 -9.49 17.49
CA SER A 735 -19.50 -8.37 17.91
C SER A 735 -20.21 -7.03 17.72
N THR A 736 -20.02 -6.12 18.67
CA THR A 736 -20.53 -4.73 18.65
C THR A 736 -19.61 -3.76 17.88
N ARG A 737 -18.51 -4.28 17.30
CA ARG A 737 -17.60 -3.50 16.47
C ARG A 737 -18.30 -3.14 15.17
N THR A 738 -18.22 -1.86 14.78
CA THR A 738 -19.05 -1.30 13.71
C THR A 738 -18.27 -0.37 12.78
N LEU A 739 -18.95 0.08 11.72
CA LEU A 739 -18.42 0.98 10.72
C LEU A 739 -18.98 2.39 10.92
N GLU A 740 -18.09 3.38 10.80
CA GLU A 740 -18.45 4.76 10.53
C GLU A 740 -17.86 5.18 9.19
N ALA A 741 -18.71 5.57 8.25
CA ALA A 741 -18.34 6.04 6.91
C ALA A 741 -18.98 7.40 6.65
N GLY A 742 -18.15 8.43 6.47
CA GLY A 742 -18.57 9.82 6.50
C GLY A 742 -17.98 10.70 5.39
N TYR A 743 -18.82 11.48 4.71
CA TYR A 743 -18.38 12.49 3.72
C TYR A 743 -17.58 11.95 2.52
N GLY A 744 -17.76 10.66 2.17
CA GLY A 744 -17.07 10.01 1.05
C GLY A 744 -17.79 10.16 -0.29
N ILE A 745 -17.12 9.81 -1.40
CA ILE A 745 -17.66 9.75 -2.75
C ILE A 745 -17.55 8.32 -3.30
N TYR A 746 -18.67 7.76 -3.75
CA TYR A 746 -18.75 6.42 -4.31
C TYR A 746 -19.26 6.50 -5.75
N GLU A 747 -18.40 6.22 -6.73
CA GLU A 747 -18.73 6.38 -8.15
C GLU A 747 -18.44 5.11 -8.95
N ASN A 748 -19.42 4.70 -9.74
CA ASN A 748 -19.34 3.52 -10.61
C ASN A 748 -19.03 2.20 -9.87
N ASN A 749 -19.39 2.11 -8.59
CA ASN A 749 -19.24 0.89 -7.80
C ASN A 749 -20.45 -0.03 -7.99
N TYR A 750 -20.26 -1.36 -8.00
CA TYR A 750 -21.39 -2.29 -8.07
C TYR A 750 -22.30 -2.15 -6.83
N ILE A 751 -21.68 -2.03 -5.66
CA ILE A 751 -22.31 -1.56 -4.41
C ILE A 751 -21.41 -0.46 -3.81
N GLY A 752 -21.96 0.65 -3.35
CA GLY A 752 -21.19 1.65 -2.61
C GLY A 752 -20.70 1.11 -1.26
N ILE A 753 -21.64 0.87 -0.34
CA ILE A 753 -21.39 0.30 0.99
C ILE A 753 -22.29 -0.91 1.20
N HIS A 754 -21.69 -2.04 1.61
CA HIS A 754 -22.41 -3.25 1.99
C HIS A 754 -22.10 -3.59 3.45
N ALA A 755 -23.10 -3.41 4.31
CA ALA A 755 -23.04 -3.67 5.74
C ALA A 755 -23.88 -4.91 6.11
N ILE A 756 -23.26 -5.89 6.77
CA ILE A 756 -23.87 -7.18 7.12
C ILE A 756 -23.69 -7.44 8.61
N GLY A 757 -24.78 -7.66 9.35
CA GLY A 757 -24.69 -8.04 10.76
C GLY A 757 -24.16 -6.94 11.70
N LEU A 758 -24.15 -5.68 11.27
CA LEU A 758 -23.60 -4.58 12.08
C LEU A 758 -24.62 -4.03 13.07
N GLU A 759 -24.15 -3.69 14.27
CA GLU A 759 -24.90 -2.93 15.27
C GLU A 759 -24.42 -1.48 15.27
N ASN A 760 -25.36 -0.54 15.21
CA ASN A 760 -25.12 0.90 15.24
C ASN A 760 -24.11 1.45 14.19
N PRO A 761 -24.11 1.00 12.91
CA PRO A 761 -23.24 1.63 11.92
C PRO A 761 -23.72 3.04 11.58
N LYS A 762 -22.77 3.93 11.28
CA LYS A 762 -23.03 5.34 10.93
C LYS A 762 -22.60 5.62 9.50
N LEU A 763 -23.55 5.93 8.62
CA LEU A 763 -23.35 6.19 7.20
C LEU A 763 -23.87 7.59 6.88
N LEU A 764 -22.99 8.59 6.94
CA LEU A 764 -23.36 10.01 7.03
C LEU A 764 -22.75 10.85 5.89
N ASP A 765 -23.52 11.75 5.28
CA ASP A 765 -23.05 12.77 4.33
C ASP A 765 -22.30 12.24 3.09
N ASN A 766 -22.58 11.02 2.62
CA ASN A 766 -21.88 10.43 1.49
C ASN A 766 -22.57 10.72 0.14
N ASP A 767 -21.78 10.81 -0.93
CA ASP A 767 -22.29 10.96 -2.30
C ASP A 767 -22.16 9.63 -3.06
N PHE A 768 -23.29 9.11 -3.56
CA PHE A 768 -23.37 7.88 -4.33
C PHE A 768 -23.79 8.16 -5.77
N LYS A 769 -22.88 7.91 -6.72
CA LYS A 769 -23.16 7.87 -8.17
C LYS A 769 -23.27 6.41 -8.61
N VAL A 770 -24.48 5.87 -8.49
CA VAL A 770 -24.80 4.46 -8.69
C VAL A 770 -24.84 4.13 -10.19
N PRO A 771 -24.17 3.06 -10.67
CA PRO A 771 -24.24 2.66 -12.07
C PRO A 771 -25.68 2.41 -12.50
N ASN A 772 -26.01 2.85 -13.73
CA ASN A 772 -27.34 2.68 -14.31
C ASN A 772 -27.57 1.25 -14.83
N THR A 773 -27.54 0.25 -13.96
CA THR A 773 -27.78 -1.16 -14.31
C THR A 773 -28.56 -1.86 -13.19
N THR A 774 -29.27 -2.96 -13.53
CA THR A 774 -30.08 -3.73 -12.57
C THR A 774 -29.24 -4.30 -11.43
N ASN A 775 -29.78 -4.27 -10.20
CA ASN A 775 -29.16 -4.79 -8.98
C ASN A 775 -27.84 -4.08 -8.62
N ARG A 776 -27.81 -2.76 -8.77
CA ARG A 776 -26.74 -1.90 -8.24
C ARG A 776 -27.30 -1.08 -7.10
N SER A 777 -26.52 -0.88 -6.05
CA SER A 777 -26.97 -0.12 -4.87
C SER A 777 -25.95 0.91 -4.41
N GLY A 778 -26.42 2.02 -3.84
CA GLY A 778 -25.57 2.91 -3.05
C GLY A 778 -25.21 2.25 -1.73
N ILE A 779 -26.22 1.98 -0.90
CA ILE A 779 -26.07 1.33 0.42
C ILE A 779 -26.89 0.03 0.45
N THR A 780 -26.30 -1.02 1.00
CA THR A 780 -27.00 -2.27 1.35
C THR A 780 -26.76 -2.60 2.83
N LEU A 781 -27.85 -2.74 3.59
CA LEU A 781 -27.87 -3.14 4.99
C LEU A 781 -28.56 -4.50 5.11
N THR A 782 -27.84 -5.52 5.57
CA THR A 782 -28.39 -6.88 5.76
C THR A 782 -28.17 -7.34 7.19
N ASN A 783 -29.21 -7.81 7.87
CA ASN A 783 -29.15 -8.22 9.28
C ASN A 783 -28.49 -7.17 10.19
N SER A 784 -28.61 -5.88 9.85
CA SER A 784 -27.94 -4.78 10.57
C SER A 784 -28.99 -3.91 11.27
N THR A 785 -28.67 -3.40 12.45
CA THR A 785 -29.66 -2.75 13.34
C THR A 785 -29.06 -1.55 14.08
N GLY A 786 -29.91 -0.63 14.54
CA GLY A 786 -29.52 0.62 15.21
C GLY A 786 -28.76 1.60 14.30
N TYR A 787 -28.82 1.41 12.99
CA TYR A 787 -28.02 2.19 12.05
C TYR A 787 -28.49 3.64 11.94
N MET A 788 -27.53 4.52 11.62
CA MET A 788 -27.78 5.92 11.27
C MET A 788 -27.41 6.10 9.81
N VAL A 789 -28.41 6.25 8.93
CA VAL A 789 -28.21 6.55 7.50
C VAL A 789 -28.80 7.91 7.19
N GLU A 790 -27.94 8.92 7.12
CA GLU A 790 -28.38 10.30 7.16
C GLU A 790 -27.59 11.24 6.25
N ASN A 791 -28.30 12.22 5.68
CA ASN A 791 -27.76 13.28 4.83
C ASN A 791 -26.96 12.79 3.62
N ASN A 792 -27.23 11.58 3.12
CA ASN A 792 -26.55 11.04 1.95
C ASN A 792 -27.26 11.47 0.65
N TYR A 793 -26.48 11.62 -0.43
CA TYR A 793 -26.97 11.97 -1.75
C TYR A 793 -26.81 10.81 -2.73
N PHE A 794 -27.89 10.41 -3.40
CA PHE A 794 -27.90 9.29 -4.33
C PHE A 794 -28.33 9.74 -5.72
N THR A 795 -27.53 9.40 -6.74
CA THR A 795 -27.88 9.63 -8.13
C THR A 795 -27.42 8.53 -9.06
N SER A 796 -28.14 8.32 -10.17
CA SER A 796 -27.71 7.41 -11.23
C SER A 796 -26.66 8.05 -12.13
N MET A 797 -25.69 7.27 -12.62
CA MET A 797 -24.69 7.73 -13.59
C MET A 797 -25.26 8.02 -15.00
N ALA A 798 -26.48 7.58 -15.31
CA ALA A 798 -27.14 7.89 -16.57
C ALA A 798 -28.63 8.21 -16.35
N LEU A 799 -29.11 9.21 -17.09
CA LEU A 799 -30.41 9.86 -16.88
C LEU A 799 -31.58 9.15 -17.59
N SER A 800 -31.33 8.28 -18.58
CA SER A 800 -32.42 7.58 -19.29
C SER A 800 -31.95 6.44 -20.22
N PRO A 801 -32.69 5.30 -20.30
CA PRO A 801 -33.67 4.86 -19.31
C PRO A 801 -32.95 4.43 -18.03
N VAL A 802 -33.48 4.77 -16.86
CA VAL A 802 -32.90 4.31 -15.59
C VAL A 802 -33.23 2.82 -15.42
N ALA A 803 -32.22 1.96 -15.48
CA ALA A 803 -32.31 0.54 -15.12
C ALA A 803 -32.50 0.41 -13.60
N THR A 804 -33.00 -0.72 -13.10
CA THR A 804 -33.35 -0.99 -11.68
C THR A 804 -32.14 -0.94 -10.71
N ASN A 805 -31.52 0.22 -10.57
CA ASN A 805 -30.59 0.58 -9.51
C ASN A 805 -31.33 1.13 -8.29
N ILE A 806 -30.69 1.03 -7.13
CA ILE A 806 -31.28 1.25 -5.81
C ILE A 806 -30.43 2.26 -5.04
N GLY A 807 -31.04 3.22 -4.35
CA GLY A 807 -30.32 4.10 -3.44
C GLY A 807 -29.89 3.32 -2.21
N ILE A 808 -30.87 2.92 -1.41
CA ILE A 808 -30.68 2.15 -0.17
C ILE A 808 -31.49 0.86 -0.23
N TYR A 809 -30.86 -0.27 0.10
CA TYR A 809 -31.51 -1.57 0.26
C TYR A 809 -31.35 -2.08 1.69
N VAL A 810 -32.46 -2.33 2.38
CA VAL A 810 -32.48 -2.90 3.75
C VAL A 810 -33.06 -4.31 3.72
N GLN A 811 -32.42 -5.22 4.43
CA GLN A 811 -32.92 -6.58 4.59
C GLN A 811 -32.73 -7.09 6.03
N ASN A 812 -33.83 -7.52 6.65
CA ASN A 812 -33.84 -8.09 8.00
C ASN A 812 -33.19 -7.20 9.07
N SER A 813 -33.54 -5.92 9.17
CA SER A 813 -32.96 -5.01 10.19
C SER A 813 -33.40 -5.32 11.63
N GLY A 814 -34.36 -6.25 11.80
CA GLY A 814 -34.88 -6.66 13.10
C GLY A 814 -35.91 -5.67 13.66
N GLU A 815 -36.17 -5.82 14.95
CA GLU A 815 -37.27 -5.15 15.67
C GLU A 815 -36.87 -3.80 16.28
N ALA A 816 -35.56 -3.47 16.27
CA ALA A 816 -35.11 -2.20 16.82
C ALA A 816 -35.61 -1.03 15.98
N MET A 817 -35.75 0.14 16.61
CA MET A 817 -35.98 1.39 15.89
C MET A 817 -34.79 1.67 14.96
N ASN A 818 -35.07 1.69 13.67
CA ASN A 818 -34.09 1.94 12.63
C ASN A 818 -34.59 3.09 11.77
N GLU A 819 -33.72 4.04 11.45
CA GLU A 819 -34.12 5.25 10.75
C GLU A 819 -33.27 5.49 9.50
N ILE A 820 -33.95 5.79 8.39
CA ILE A 820 -33.33 6.37 7.19
C ILE A 820 -33.82 7.81 7.12
N TYR A 821 -32.92 8.76 7.37
CA TYR A 821 -33.27 10.15 7.66
C TYR A 821 -32.62 11.15 6.70
N ASN A 822 -33.38 12.10 6.19
CA ASN A 822 -32.85 13.26 5.45
C ASN A 822 -31.89 12.91 4.29
N ASN A 823 -32.18 11.86 3.53
CA ASN A 823 -31.39 11.50 2.35
C ASN A 823 -32.03 12.05 1.07
N ILE A 824 -31.21 12.40 0.08
CA ILE A 824 -31.66 12.93 -1.21
C ILE A 824 -31.45 11.89 -2.30
N PHE A 825 -32.50 11.58 -3.05
CA PHE A 825 -32.49 10.63 -4.17
C PHE A 825 -32.87 11.35 -5.46
N LYS A 826 -32.01 11.27 -6.48
CA LYS A 826 -32.20 11.99 -7.74
C LYS A 826 -31.84 11.15 -8.95
N ASN A 827 -32.79 11.00 -9.88
CA ASN A 827 -32.63 10.20 -11.12
C ASN A 827 -32.22 8.74 -10.86
N ILE A 828 -32.68 8.15 -9.76
CA ILE A 828 -32.45 6.73 -9.44
C ILE A 828 -33.71 5.93 -9.76
N ALA A 829 -33.60 4.65 -10.12
CA ALA A 829 -34.78 3.84 -10.42
C ALA A 829 -35.62 3.60 -9.18
N LEU A 830 -34.95 3.35 -8.06
CA LEU A 830 -35.58 3.07 -6.79
C LEU A 830 -34.84 3.78 -5.66
N GLY A 831 -35.54 4.57 -4.86
CA GLY A 831 -34.95 5.32 -3.76
C GLY A 831 -34.54 4.40 -2.61
N ILE A 832 -35.53 3.89 -1.88
CA ILE A 832 -35.37 2.99 -0.74
C ILE A 832 -36.12 1.68 -1.01
N ALA A 833 -35.47 0.53 -0.80
CA ALA A 833 -36.12 -0.77 -0.78
C ALA A 833 -35.90 -1.49 0.55
N SER A 834 -36.91 -2.23 1.00
CA SER A 834 -36.82 -3.11 2.17
C SER A 834 -37.30 -4.53 1.86
N ALA A 835 -36.75 -5.52 2.56
CA ALA A 835 -37.15 -6.92 2.47
C ALA A 835 -37.00 -7.66 3.82
N GLY A 836 -37.85 -8.65 4.09
CA GLY A 836 -37.76 -9.47 5.30
C GLY A 836 -38.20 -8.76 6.58
N GLN A 837 -37.74 -9.19 7.75
CA GLN A 837 -38.23 -8.68 9.05
C GLN A 837 -37.50 -7.38 9.44
N ASN A 838 -38.17 -6.23 9.31
CA ASN A 838 -37.63 -4.91 9.64
C ASN A 838 -38.48 -4.15 10.67
N ALA A 839 -39.39 -4.84 11.37
CA ALA A 839 -40.16 -4.31 12.50
C ALA A 839 -40.55 -5.43 13.49
N ASP A 840 -40.99 -5.04 14.69
CA ASP A 840 -41.46 -5.95 15.74
C ASP A 840 -42.70 -6.75 15.32
N CYS A 841 -42.75 -8.03 15.64
CA CYS A 841 -43.84 -8.92 15.22
C CYS A 841 -45.06 -8.89 16.18
N VAL A 842 -45.53 -7.70 16.56
CA VAL A 842 -46.69 -7.51 17.46
C VAL A 842 -47.89 -6.87 16.71
N SER A 843 -49.04 -6.69 17.39
CA SER A 843 -50.29 -6.26 16.72
C SER A 843 -50.29 -4.82 16.17
N THR A 844 -49.30 -4.02 16.58
CA THR A 844 -49.03 -2.64 16.15
C THR A 844 -47.51 -2.54 16.00
N TYR A 845 -47.01 -2.38 14.78
CA TYR A 845 -45.59 -2.44 14.41
C TYR A 845 -44.84 -1.13 14.75
N GLN A 846 -45.00 -0.64 15.98
CA GLN A 846 -44.52 0.68 16.39
C GLN A 846 -42.99 0.77 16.34
N ASN A 847 -42.27 -0.35 16.57
CA ASN A 847 -40.82 -0.39 16.50
C ASN A 847 -40.36 -1.04 15.19
N GLY A 848 -39.47 -0.37 14.47
CA GLY A 848 -38.89 -0.92 13.25
C GLY A 848 -38.28 0.15 12.35
N LEU A 849 -38.18 -0.18 11.06
CA LEU A 849 -37.68 0.70 10.03
C LEU A 849 -38.67 1.83 9.72
N ARG A 850 -38.22 3.07 9.91
CA ARG A 850 -38.92 4.32 9.54
C ARG A 850 -38.15 5.09 8.47
N TRP A 851 -38.89 5.69 7.54
CA TRP A 851 -38.35 6.56 6.49
C TRP A 851 -38.82 7.98 6.76
N ILE A 852 -37.91 8.85 7.19
CA ILE A 852 -38.27 10.18 7.69
C ILE A 852 -37.45 11.25 6.95
N CYS A 853 -38.08 12.37 6.59
CA CYS A 853 -37.44 13.55 5.98
C CYS A 853 -36.67 13.30 4.67
N ASN A 854 -36.88 12.17 3.97
CA ASN A 854 -36.16 11.89 2.73
C ASN A 854 -36.74 12.67 1.55
N ARG A 855 -35.89 13.05 0.60
CA ARG A 855 -36.27 13.81 -0.59
C ARG A 855 -36.06 13.01 -1.86
N PHE A 856 -37.14 12.82 -2.62
CA PHE A 856 -37.17 12.13 -3.89
C PHE A 856 -37.36 13.16 -5.02
N GLU A 857 -36.26 13.51 -5.67
CA GLU A 857 -36.21 14.52 -6.72
C GLU A 857 -36.21 13.91 -8.12
N GLN A 858 -36.88 14.61 -9.04
CA GLN A 858 -36.91 14.27 -10.47
C GLN A 858 -37.52 12.88 -10.74
N THR A 859 -37.30 12.28 -11.90
CA THR A 859 -37.98 11.03 -12.33
C THR A 859 -37.41 9.81 -11.62
N ILE A 860 -38.20 9.19 -10.73
CA ILE A 860 -37.92 7.89 -10.10
C ILE A 860 -38.91 6.85 -10.70
N PRO A 861 -38.50 6.10 -11.73
CA PRO A 861 -39.43 5.33 -12.57
C PRO A 861 -39.99 4.05 -11.93
N VAL A 862 -39.45 3.55 -10.81
CA VAL A 862 -39.97 2.33 -10.16
C VAL A 862 -40.75 2.66 -8.91
N ALA A 863 -40.05 3.11 -7.87
CA ALA A 863 -40.68 3.60 -6.66
C ALA A 863 -39.73 4.49 -5.85
N ASP A 864 -40.27 5.50 -5.17
CA ASP A 864 -39.50 6.24 -4.17
C ASP A 864 -39.17 5.31 -3.00
N ILE A 865 -40.19 4.61 -2.49
CA ILE A 865 -40.08 3.59 -1.44
C ILE A 865 -40.72 2.28 -1.89
N TYR A 866 -40.02 1.16 -1.74
CA TYR A 866 -40.52 -0.17 -2.08
C TYR A 866 -40.31 -1.21 -0.97
N VAL A 867 -41.41 -1.68 -0.39
CA VAL A 867 -41.41 -2.86 0.48
C VAL A 867 -41.56 -4.11 -0.39
N TYR A 868 -40.46 -4.81 -0.64
CA TYR A 868 -40.41 -5.98 -1.52
C TYR A 868 -40.95 -7.25 -0.86
N SER A 869 -40.75 -7.42 0.44
CA SER A 869 -41.24 -8.56 1.23
C SER A 869 -41.10 -8.26 2.73
N GLY A 870 -41.78 -9.04 3.58
CA GLY A 870 -41.71 -8.91 5.04
C GLY A 870 -42.41 -7.65 5.58
N ASN A 871 -41.90 -7.02 6.64
CA ASN A 871 -42.53 -5.89 7.35
C ASN A 871 -41.59 -4.69 7.50
N VAL A 872 -42.18 -3.56 7.88
CA VAL A 872 -41.57 -2.29 8.30
C VAL A 872 -42.44 -1.71 9.41
N SER A 873 -42.04 -0.60 10.04
CA SER A 873 -42.89 0.05 11.04
C SER A 873 -44.20 0.50 10.36
N ASP A 874 -45.35 0.23 10.98
CA ASP A 874 -46.64 0.71 10.49
C ASP A 874 -46.76 2.22 10.68
N ASP A 875 -46.20 2.76 11.77
CA ASP A 875 -46.14 4.20 12.05
C ASP A 875 -44.99 4.91 11.28
N GLN A 876 -45.31 5.48 10.11
CA GLN A 876 -44.40 6.37 9.38
C GLN A 876 -44.70 7.83 9.73
N GLY A 877 -44.02 8.32 10.78
CA GLY A 877 -44.28 9.62 11.42
C GLY A 877 -45.51 9.60 12.31
N GLU A 878 -45.74 10.64 13.12
CA GLU A 878 -46.94 10.77 13.96
C GLU A 878 -47.57 12.16 13.79
N CYS A 879 -48.90 12.29 13.96
CA CYS A 879 -49.56 13.61 13.95
C CYS A 879 -49.40 14.39 15.26
N SER A 880 -48.78 13.77 16.27
CA SER A 880 -48.31 14.37 17.53
C SER A 880 -46.78 14.50 17.51
N THR A 881 -46.16 14.96 18.59
CA THR A 881 -44.70 14.83 18.75
C THR A 881 -44.33 13.36 19.04
N PRO A 882 -43.45 12.72 18.25
CA PRO A 882 -42.60 13.27 17.17
C PRO A 882 -43.31 13.51 15.83
N ALA A 883 -42.94 14.59 15.14
CA ALA A 883 -43.59 15.16 13.96
C ALA A 883 -43.90 14.17 12.80
N PRO A 884 -44.76 14.57 11.85
CA PRO A 884 -45.08 13.77 10.65
C PRO A 884 -43.84 13.36 9.85
N ALA A 885 -43.96 12.36 8.97
CA ALA A 885 -42.80 11.72 8.32
C ALA A 885 -41.93 12.66 7.48
N GLY A 886 -42.49 13.75 6.94
CA GLY A 886 -41.73 14.80 6.27
C GLY A 886 -41.02 14.40 4.96
N ASN A 887 -41.26 13.20 4.39
CA ASN A 887 -40.67 12.86 3.10
C ASN A 887 -41.29 13.66 1.96
N ILE A 888 -40.50 13.90 0.91
CA ILE A 888 -40.88 14.67 -0.29
C ILE A 888 -40.84 13.72 -1.47
N PHE A 889 -41.99 13.33 -1.98
CA PHE A 889 -42.10 12.35 -3.05
C PHE A 889 -41.85 12.93 -4.45
N SER A 890 -41.52 12.03 -5.39
CA SER A 890 -41.23 12.37 -6.77
C SER A 890 -42.51 12.59 -7.59
N HIS A 891 -43.62 11.91 -7.27
CA HIS A 891 -44.85 11.85 -8.04
C HIS A 891 -44.63 11.50 -9.53
N THR A 892 -43.71 10.57 -9.77
CA THR A 892 -43.36 10.15 -11.12
C THR A 892 -44.56 9.46 -11.80
N THR A 893 -44.98 9.94 -12.98
CA THR A 893 -46.23 9.55 -13.68
C THR A 893 -46.40 8.05 -13.98
N ASN A 894 -45.33 7.24 -13.92
CA ASN A 894 -45.35 5.79 -14.13
C ASN A 894 -44.67 5.00 -12.98
N GLY A 895 -44.33 5.67 -11.88
CA GLY A 895 -43.73 5.08 -10.69
C GLY A 895 -44.69 5.12 -9.50
N PHE A 896 -44.27 4.54 -8.39
CA PHE A 896 -44.97 4.60 -7.11
C PHE A 896 -44.22 5.52 -6.14
N ASP A 897 -44.93 6.37 -5.41
CA ASP A 897 -44.37 7.01 -4.22
C ASP A 897 -44.11 5.94 -3.14
N ILE A 898 -45.10 5.07 -2.87
CA ILE A 898 -44.91 3.93 -1.96
C ILE A 898 -45.47 2.64 -2.59
N LYS A 899 -44.58 1.69 -2.86
CA LYS A 899 -44.93 0.37 -3.40
C LYS A 899 -44.81 -0.70 -2.32
N VAL A 900 -45.77 -1.63 -2.28
CA VAL A 900 -45.73 -2.81 -1.41
C VAL A 900 -46.01 -4.05 -2.24
N ARG A 901 -45.14 -5.06 -2.19
CA ARG A 901 -45.33 -6.29 -2.96
C ARG A 901 -46.23 -7.27 -2.21
N ILE A 902 -47.35 -7.64 -2.82
CA ILE A 902 -48.47 -8.30 -2.15
C ILE A 902 -48.22 -9.80 -1.87
N ASP A 903 -47.44 -10.48 -2.70
CA ASP A 903 -47.36 -11.96 -2.69
C ASP A 903 -46.37 -12.55 -1.64
N ASP A 904 -45.44 -11.74 -1.12
CA ASP A 904 -44.30 -12.18 -0.31
C ASP A 904 -44.19 -11.45 1.06
N ILE A 905 -45.27 -10.80 1.51
CA ILE A 905 -45.34 -10.27 2.88
C ILE A 905 -45.50 -11.46 3.84
N LEU A 906 -44.40 -11.89 4.45
CA LEU A 906 -44.44 -12.76 5.61
C LEU A 906 -45.16 -11.98 6.72
N THR A 907 -46.43 -12.30 6.90
CA THR A 907 -47.23 -11.83 8.03
C THR A 907 -46.56 -12.35 9.30
N CYS A 908 -46.18 -11.44 10.20
CA CYS A 908 -45.96 -11.84 11.58
C CYS A 908 -47.32 -12.41 12.08
N ASN A 909 -47.37 -13.72 12.32
CA ASN A 909 -48.55 -14.41 12.89
C ASN A 909 -49.89 -14.22 12.13
N ASN A 910 -49.91 -14.16 10.79
CA ASN A 910 -51.13 -13.92 9.99
C ASN A 910 -51.83 -12.56 10.24
N VAL A 911 -51.16 -11.59 10.87
CA VAL A 911 -51.64 -10.22 10.97
C VAL A 911 -51.18 -9.46 9.74
N PHE A 912 -52.12 -8.83 9.03
CA PHE A 912 -51.80 -7.89 7.97
C PHE A 912 -51.21 -6.61 8.60
N PHE A 913 -50.11 -6.10 8.06
CA PHE A 913 -49.62 -4.77 8.41
C PHE A 913 -50.00 -3.81 7.27
N ASP A 914 -50.55 -2.67 7.64
CA ASP A 914 -50.84 -1.56 6.74
C ASP A 914 -49.89 -0.42 7.16
N ILE A 915 -49.38 0.36 6.21
CA ILE A 915 -48.47 1.47 6.49
C ILE A 915 -49.30 2.72 6.75
N GLU A 916 -49.35 3.18 8.00
CA GLU A 916 -49.93 4.47 8.39
C GLU A 916 -48.90 5.57 8.08
N TYR A 917 -49.17 6.38 7.06
CA TYR A 917 -48.24 7.41 6.60
C TYR A 917 -48.75 8.80 6.97
N ASN A 918 -48.20 9.37 8.03
CA ASN A 918 -48.60 10.68 8.54
C ASN A 918 -47.85 11.81 7.82
N PHE A 919 -48.56 12.75 7.20
CA PHE A 919 -47.99 13.88 6.45
C PHE A 919 -48.65 15.23 6.79
N HIS A 920 -47.94 16.35 6.54
CA HIS A 920 -48.44 17.69 6.89
C HIS A 920 -49.52 18.22 5.93
N ASP A 921 -50.48 18.96 6.48
CA ASP A 921 -51.44 19.76 5.71
C ASP A 921 -50.74 20.99 5.07
N VAL A 922 -50.80 21.08 3.74
CA VAL A 922 -50.23 22.17 2.93
C VAL A 922 -51.28 23.12 2.35
N THR A 923 -52.54 23.01 2.78
CA THR A 923 -53.67 23.77 2.20
C THR A 923 -53.68 25.28 2.54
N GLY A 924 -52.74 25.78 3.34
CA GLY A 924 -52.78 27.13 3.93
C GLY A 924 -51.83 28.23 3.43
N GLY A 925 -50.80 27.97 2.60
CA GLY A 925 -49.84 29.04 2.24
C GLY A 925 -48.98 28.79 1.00
N SER A 926 -49.00 29.75 0.06
CA SER A 926 -48.15 29.96 -1.14
C SER A 926 -47.97 28.76 -2.12
N PRO A 927 -47.95 28.99 -3.46
CA PRO A 927 -48.17 27.93 -4.46
C PRO A 927 -46.96 27.00 -4.74
N LEU A 928 -45.99 26.87 -3.84
CA LEU A 928 -45.00 25.81 -3.92
C LEU A 928 -45.62 24.54 -3.34
N VAL A 929 -46.27 23.75 -4.19
CA VAL A 929 -46.87 22.46 -3.83
C VAL A 929 -45.78 21.52 -3.32
N LEU A 930 -45.63 21.44 -1.99
CA LEU A 930 -44.75 20.47 -1.36
C LEU A 930 -45.36 19.08 -1.55
N ARG A 931 -44.58 18.17 -2.14
CA ARG A 931 -44.97 16.81 -2.54
C ARG A 931 -44.96 15.84 -1.36
N LEU A 932 -45.69 16.16 -0.29
CA LEU A 932 -45.63 15.45 0.99
C LEU A 932 -46.59 14.24 1.08
N GLU A 933 -47.75 14.34 0.43
CA GLU A 933 -48.74 13.25 0.34
C GLU A 933 -48.29 12.23 -0.71
N PRO A 934 -48.19 10.92 -0.42
CA PRO A 934 -47.96 9.93 -1.46
C PRO A 934 -49.20 9.81 -2.36
N LEU A 935 -49.08 10.11 -3.65
CA LEU A 935 -50.18 10.10 -4.63
C LEU A 935 -50.29 8.78 -5.39
N THR A 936 -49.18 8.06 -5.57
CA THR A 936 -49.16 6.76 -6.26
C THR A 936 -48.68 5.66 -5.32
N TYR A 937 -49.60 4.84 -4.82
CA TYR A 937 -49.28 3.76 -3.89
C TYR A 937 -50.07 2.49 -4.17
N THR A 938 -49.67 1.39 -3.54
CA THR A 938 -50.31 0.08 -3.78
C THR A 938 -51.66 0.00 -3.07
N ASN A 939 -52.76 0.13 -3.83
CA ASN A 939 -54.13 0.00 -3.32
C ASN A 939 -54.78 -1.33 -3.72
N TYR A 940 -55.41 -2.01 -2.75
CA TYR A 940 -56.18 -3.24 -3.00
C TYR A 940 -57.68 -2.92 -3.06
N PRO A 941 -58.49 -3.63 -3.88
CA PRO A 941 -59.93 -3.36 -4.01
C PRO A 941 -60.76 -3.53 -2.72
N THR A 942 -60.18 -4.04 -1.63
CA THR A 942 -60.88 -4.33 -0.37
C THR A 942 -60.15 -3.88 0.91
N GLN A 943 -58.94 -3.34 0.83
CA GLN A 943 -58.16 -2.83 1.98
C GLN A 943 -57.00 -1.95 1.48
N GLU A 944 -56.81 -0.77 2.06
CA GLU A 944 -55.67 0.11 1.76
C GLU A 944 -54.41 -0.44 2.46
N ARG A 945 -53.31 -0.60 1.71
CA ARG A 945 -52.01 -1.09 2.26
C ARG A 945 -51.10 0.03 2.73
N VAL A 946 -51.37 1.22 2.23
CA VAL A 946 -50.76 2.48 2.64
C VAL A 946 -51.95 3.38 2.92
N ASP A 947 -52.07 3.82 4.17
CA ASP A 947 -53.12 4.72 4.64
C ASP A 947 -52.48 6.10 4.89
N PRO A 948 -52.49 7.01 3.90
CA PRO A 948 -51.94 8.34 4.07
C PRO A 948 -52.89 9.19 4.93
N GLN A 949 -52.44 9.57 6.12
CA GLN A 949 -53.17 10.40 7.07
C GLN A 949 -52.61 11.82 7.07
N MET A 950 -53.48 12.80 6.83
CA MET A 950 -53.11 14.22 6.86
C MET A 950 -53.19 14.75 8.30
N CYS A 951 -52.10 15.33 8.78
CA CYS A 951 -52.01 15.90 10.12
C CYS A 951 -52.48 17.38 10.12
N PRO A 952 -53.53 17.73 10.89
CA PRO A 952 -54.23 19.03 10.78
C PRO A 952 -53.53 20.23 11.47
N ALA A 953 -52.33 20.06 12.02
CA ALA A 953 -51.61 21.11 12.74
C ALA A 953 -50.52 21.77 11.87
N LEU A 954 -50.39 23.11 11.98
CA LEU A 954 -49.29 23.91 11.46
C LEU A 954 -47.99 23.61 12.23
N PHE A 955 -47.48 22.39 12.11
CA PHE A 955 -46.10 22.08 12.46
C PHE A 955 -45.19 22.61 11.35
N PRO A 956 -43.97 23.04 11.70
CA PRO A 956 -43.25 24.02 10.91
C PRO A 956 -42.83 23.40 9.56
N THR A 957 -42.75 24.26 8.56
CA THR A 957 -42.63 23.91 7.14
C THR A 957 -41.45 22.99 6.85
N GLN A 958 -41.38 22.39 5.66
CA GLN A 958 -40.31 21.48 5.20
C GLN A 958 -38.84 21.98 5.36
N ASN A 959 -38.61 23.22 5.80
CA ASN A 959 -37.32 23.73 6.25
C ASN A 959 -36.86 23.16 7.62
N ASP A 960 -37.70 22.39 8.32
CA ASP A 960 -37.48 21.90 9.70
C ASP A 960 -37.12 20.41 9.83
N CYS A 961 -36.52 19.80 8.79
CA CYS A 961 -35.82 18.53 8.95
C CYS A 961 -34.32 18.81 9.23
N PRO A 962 -33.93 19.15 10.47
CA PRO A 962 -32.55 19.46 10.79
C PRO A 962 -31.70 18.21 10.63
N ILE A 963 -30.49 18.36 10.13
CA ILE A 963 -29.49 17.28 10.19
C ILE A 963 -29.26 16.97 11.68
N LYS A 964 -29.67 15.78 12.12
CA LYS A 964 -29.49 15.22 13.46
C LYS A 964 -28.03 14.81 13.68
N ASN A 965 -27.42 14.21 12.66
CA ASN A 965 -26.05 13.73 12.70
C ASN A 965 -25.32 14.11 11.42
N THR A 966 -24.11 14.65 11.57
CA THR A 966 -23.23 14.92 10.43
C THR A 966 -21.81 14.43 10.70
N ALA A 967 -21.22 13.81 9.69
CA ALA A 967 -19.80 13.58 9.54
C ALA A 967 -19.14 14.62 8.63
N ALA A 968 -19.88 15.63 8.13
CA ALA A 968 -19.32 16.73 7.36
C ALA A 968 -18.34 17.57 8.20
N PRO A 969 -17.37 18.25 7.56
CA PRO A 969 -16.50 19.21 8.23
C PRO A 969 -17.26 20.34 8.93
N PRO A 970 -16.72 20.91 10.03
CA PRO A 970 -17.25 22.13 10.63
C PRO A 970 -17.46 23.23 9.57
N GLY A 971 -18.61 23.91 9.60
CA GLY A 971 -18.98 24.93 8.62
C GLY A 971 -19.46 24.40 7.25
N LYS A 972 -19.45 23.07 7.02
CA LYS A 972 -19.95 22.44 5.79
C LYS A 972 -21.20 21.55 5.99
N GLY A 973 -21.65 21.40 7.24
CA GLY A 973 -22.81 20.57 7.61
C GLY A 973 -24.16 21.30 7.72
N GLY A 974 -24.20 22.64 7.67
CA GLY A 974 -25.42 23.42 7.95
C GLY A 974 -26.23 23.88 6.74
N SER A 975 -25.64 23.88 5.55
CA SER A 975 -26.32 24.24 4.30
C SER A 975 -26.19 23.07 3.36
N GLY A 976 -27.32 22.56 2.86
CA GLY A 976 -27.32 21.53 1.84
C GLY A 976 -26.32 21.85 0.72
N ILE A 977 -25.26 21.03 0.70
CA ILE A 977 -24.53 20.53 -0.47
C ILE A 977 -23.26 21.30 -0.92
N GLU A 978 -22.11 20.61 -0.85
CA GLU A 978 -20.95 20.82 -1.75
C GLU A 978 -20.83 19.71 -2.84
N GLY A 979 -21.87 18.90 -3.04
CA GLY A 979 -21.94 17.81 -4.03
C GLY A 979 -23.23 17.74 -4.86
N GLY A 980 -23.73 18.87 -5.38
CA GLY A 980 -25.02 18.90 -6.09
C GLY A 980 -25.49 20.32 -6.38
N LYS A 981 -25.48 20.67 -7.65
CA LYS A 981 -25.95 21.95 -8.19
C LYS A 981 -27.32 22.35 -7.64
N SER A 982 -27.37 23.57 -7.12
CA SER A 982 -28.44 24.57 -7.19
C SER A 982 -29.81 24.01 -7.58
N ASN A 983 -30.76 24.07 -6.65
CA ASN A 983 -32.18 24.10 -7.01
C ASN A 983 -32.39 25.19 -8.05
N GLY A 984 -32.95 24.85 -9.20
CA GLY A 984 -33.31 25.78 -10.26
C GLY A 984 -34.49 26.68 -9.91
N LEU A 985 -34.48 27.27 -8.71
CA LEU A 985 -35.21 28.48 -8.37
C LEU A 985 -34.15 29.57 -8.37
N GLY A 986 -34.31 30.56 -9.26
CA GLY A 986 -33.30 31.57 -9.52
C GLY A 986 -32.72 32.16 -8.24
N ASP A 987 -31.42 32.47 -8.30
CA ASP A 987 -30.64 33.13 -7.26
C ASP A 987 -31.52 34.07 -6.43
N ILE A 988 -31.94 33.60 -5.25
CA ILE A 988 -32.24 34.52 -4.17
C ILE A 988 -30.86 34.77 -3.59
N GLU A 989 -30.22 35.81 -4.10
CA GLU A 989 -29.08 36.44 -3.44
C GLU A 989 -29.44 36.55 -1.95
N SER A 990 -28.51 36.20 -1.07
CA SER A 990 -28.66 36.46 0.35
C SER A 990 -29.15 37.90 0.52
N PRO A 991 -30.21 38.16 1.31
CA PRO A 991 -30.83 39.48 1.37
C PRO A 991 -29.74 40.52 1.63
N THR A 992 -29.58 41.46 0.71
CA THR A 992 -28.64 42.56 0.87
C THR A 992 -29.14 43.46 1.99
N LEU A 993 -28.28 44.32 2.53
CA LEU A 993 -28.73 45.36 3.47
C LEU A 993 -29.85 46.23 2.86
N GLN A 994 -29.86 46.42 1.52
CA GLN A 994 -30.92 47.11 0.80
C GLN A 994 -32.25 46.33 0.82
N ASP A 995 -32.23 44.99 0.76
CA ASP A 995 -33.44 44.18 0.86
C ASP A 995 -34.07 44.28 2.25
N TYR A 996 -33.26 44.38 3.31
CA TYR A 996 -33.75 44.67 4.66
C TYR A 996 -34.30 46.10 4.76
N ALA A 997 -33.61 47.10 4.21
CA ALA A 997 -34.10 48.48 4.17
C ALA A 997 -35.44 48.59 3.43
N ASP A 998 -35.59 47.90 2.30
CA ASP A 998 -36.81 47.88 1.51
C ASP A 998 -37.95 47.16 2.26
N ALA A 999 -37.66 46.03 2.93
CA ALA A 999 -38.63 45.31 3.75
C ALA A 999 -39.10 46.13 4.95
N VAL A 1000 -38.19 46.85 5.63
CA VAL A 1000 -38.53 47.76 6.73
C VAL A 1000 -39.36 48.92 6.18
N SER A 1001 -38.97 49.53 5.06
CA SER A 1001 -39.73 50.60 4.43
C SER A 1001 -41.16 50.17 4.06
N VAL A 1002 -41.35 48.95 3.50
CA VAL A 1002 -42.68 48.41 3.20
C VAL A 1002 -43.48 48.18 4.48
N LEU A 1003 -42.87 47.59 5.51
CA LEU A 1003 -43.53 47.35 6.80
C LEU A 1003 -44.05 48.66 7.43
N TYR A 1004 -43.25 49.73 7.40
CA TYR A 1004 -43.67 51.03 7.92
C TYR A 1004 -44.66 51.75 6.99
N GLN A 1005 -44.56 51.59 5.66
CA GLN A 1005 -45.49 52.21 4.69
C GLN A 1005 -46.89 51.56 4.68
N GLU A 1006 -46.97 50.24 4.79
CA GLU A 1006 -48.24 49.51 4.81
C GLU A 1006 -49.02 49.78 6.10
N ASN A 1007 -48.34 50.25 7.14
CA ASN A 1007 -48.90 50.43 8.48
C ASN A 1007 -48.91 51.88 8.97
N VAL A 1008 -48.69 52.84 8.07
CA VAL A 1008 -48.71 54.30 8.37
C VAL A 1008 -49.95 54.71 9.13
N SER A 1009 -51.14 54.18 8.82
CA SER A 1009 -52.37 54.56 9.53
C SER A 1009 -52.41 54.08 10.98
N VAL A 1010 -51.77 52.95 11.30
CA VAL A 1010 -51.69 52.41 12.67
C VAL A 1010 -50.61 53.16 13.46
N ILE A 1011 -49.49 53.49 12.81
CA ILE A 1011 -48.40 54.27 13.38
C ILE A 1011 -48.83 55.72 13.65
N ASP A 1012 -49.52 56.38 12.71
CA ASP A 1012 -50.11 57.73 12.90
C ASP A 1012 -51.13 57.76 14.05
N MET A 1013 -51.89 56.67 14.23
CA MET A 1013 -52.83 56.53 15.36
C MET A 1013 -52.10 56.35 16.70
N MET A 1014 -50.96 55.67 16.71
CA MET A 1014 -50.12 55.52 17.91
C MET A 1014 -49.43 56.84 18.30
N GLU A 1015 -48.98 57.63 17.32
CA GLU A 1015 -48.30 58.92 17.58
C GLU A 1015 -49.26 60.07 17.91
N GLN A 1016 -50.50 60.06 17.41
CA GLN A 1016 -51.47 61.15 17.64
C GLN A 1016 -52.43 60.92 18.81
N SER A 1017 -52.43 59.75 19.45
CA SER A 1017 -53.36 59.46 20.55
C SER A 1017 -52.76 59.77 21.93
N GLU A 1018 -53.35 60.73 22.64
CA GLU A 1018 -53.13 60.90 24.09
C GLU A 1018 -53.83 59.79 24.92
N MET A 1019 -54.38 58.75 24.28
CA MET A 1019 -55.09 57.63 24.91
C MET A 1019 -54.13 56.49 25.22
N GLY A 1020 -54.15 56.00 26.45
CA GLY A 1020 -53.30 54.88 26.87
C GLY A 1020 -53.67 53.57 26.14
N PHE A 1021 -52.67 52.72 25.88
CA PHE A 1021 -52.79 51.44 25.14
C PHE A 1021 -53.96 50.54 25.57
N ALA A 1022 -54.43 50.66 26.83
CA ALA A 1022 -55.57 49.94 27.36
C ALA A 1022 -56.92 50.31 26.69
N GLU A 1023 -57.05 51.50 26.11
CA GLU A 1023 -58.30 52.05 25.55
C GLU A 1023 -58.53 51.72 24.06
N PHE A 1024 -57.56 51.09 23.38
CA PHE A 1024 -57.77 50.58 22.01
C PHE A 1024 -58.69 49.35 21.98
N ASP A 1025 -59.45 49.22 20.89
CA ASP A 1025 -60.21 48.00 20.58
C ASP A 1025 -59.26 46.80 20.38
N GLU A 1026 -59.72 45.58 20.66
CA GLU A 1026 -58.89 44.37 20.57
C GLU A 1026 -58.41 44.07 19.15
N SER A 1027 -59.18 44.46 18.12
CA SER A 1027 -58.71 44.32 16.74
C SER A 1027 -57.46 45.16 16.46
N ILE A 1028 -57.45 46.41 16.94
CA ILE A 1028 -56.30 47.33 16.81
C ILE A 1028 -55.13 46.87 17.69
N LYS A 1029 -55.39 46.36 18.90
CA LYS A 1029 -54.32 45.79 19.76
C LYS A 1029 -53.69 44.53 19.17
N SER A 1030 -54.48 43.71 18.49
CA SER A 1030 -53.98 42.53 17.76
C SER A 1030 -53.13 42.95 16.55
N GLU A 1031 -53.58 43.96 15.81
CA GLU A 1031 -52.85 44.51 14.67
C GLU A 1031 -51.52 45.15 15.10
N ILE A 1032 -51.51 45.94 16.18
CA ILE A 1032 -50.28 46.50 16.76
C ILE A 1032 -49.34 45.39 17.27
N ARG A 1033 -49.86 44.30 17.87
CA ARG A 1033 -49.04 43.15 18.28
C ARG A 1033 -48.42 42.43 17.09
N ASN A 1034 -49.19 42.19 16.03
CA ASN A 1034 -48.69 41.56 14.82
C ASN A 1034 -47.58 42.41 14.17
N LEU A 1035 -47.75 43.73 14.14
CA LEU A 1035 -46.74 44.64 13.62
C LEU A 1035 -45.45 44.62 14.43
N ARG A 1036 -45.54 44.63 15.76
CA ARG A 1036 -44.36 44.51 16.62
C ARG A 1036 -43.63 43.19 16.44
N ASN A 1037 -44.36 42.09 16.21
CA ASN A 1037 -43.75 40.80 15.95
C ASN A 1037 -43.05 40.77 14.58
N GLN A 1038 -43.69 41.31 13.53
CA GLN A 1038 -43.07 41.42 12.21
C GLN A 1038 -41.82 42.30 12.23
N GLU A 1039 -41.89 43.43 12.95
CA GLU A 1039 -40.75 44.32 13.20
C GLU A 1039 -39.63 43.58 13.93
N TYR A 1040 -39.95 42.86 15.01
CA TYR A 1040 -38.99 42.07 15.79
C TYR A 1040 -38.27 41.02 14.94
N TYR A 1041 -39.00 40.22 14.16
CA TYR A 1041 -38.41 39.18 13.32
C TYR A 1041 -37.51 39.76 12.21
N LEU A 1042 -37.92 40.89 11.63
CA LEU A 1042 -37.15 41.57 10.59
C LEU A 1042 -35.81 42.10 11.13
N TRP A 1043 -35.84 42.80 12.27
CA TRP A 1043 -34.61 43.30 12.90
C TRP A 1043 -33.73 42.18 13.44
N ASN A 1044 -34.30 41.15 14.04
CA ASN A 1044 -33.52 40.01 14.54
C ASN A 1044 -32.84 39.25 13.38
N GLY A 1045 -33.52 39.14 12.23
CA GLY A 1045 -32.94 38.59 11.00
C GLY A 1045 -31.76 39.41 10.47
N MET A 1046 -31.88 40.74 10.44
CA MET A 1046 -30.79 41.63 10.01
C MET A 1046 -29.61 41.63 10.98
N ILE A 1047 -29.87 41.67 12.29
CA ILE A 1047 -28.84 41.60 13.35
C ILE A 1047 -28.06 40.30 13.23
N SER A 1048 -28.77 39.18 13.05
CA SER A 1048 -28.15 37.88 12.81
C SER A 1048 -27.35 37.89 11.51
N ALA A 1049 -27.90 38.42 10.41
CA ALA A 1049 -27.14 38.51 9.16
C ALA A 1049 -25.84 39.33 9.31
N THR A 1050 -25.88 40.43 10.06
CA THR A 1050 -24.71 41.28 10.34
C THR A 1050 -23.69 40.58 11.25
N GLN A 1051 -24.13 39.94 12.34
CA GLN A 1051 -23.25 39.25 13.28
C GLN A 1051 -22.55 38.02 12.66
N TRP A 1052 -23.15 37.43 11.63
CA TRP A 1052 -22.63 36.24 10.95
C TRP A 1052 -21.94 36.56 9.61
N ASP A 1053 -21.85 37.84 9.24
CA ASP A 1053 -21.22 38.30 8.01
C ASP A 1053 -19.69 38.39 8.12
N THR A 1054 -19.04 37.24 7.88
CA THR A 1054 -17.57 37.13 7.84
C THR A 1054 -16.94 37.64 6.54
N LEU A 1055 -17.75 38.07 5.57
CA LEU A 1055 -17.32 38.49 4.23
C LEU A 1055 -17.45 40.01 3.98
N GLY A 1056 -18.07 40.75 4.91
CA GLY A 1056 -18.23 42.21 4.84
C GLY A 1056 -19.32 42.68 3.87
N HIS A 1057 -20.34 41.85 3.63
CA HIS A 1057 -21.54 42.18 2.87
C HIS A 1057 -22.52 43.13 3.59
N PHE A 1058 -22.41 43.27 4.92
CA PHE A 1058 -23.17 44.16 5.78
C PHE A 1058 -22.19 45.10 6.49
N PRO A 1059 -21.76 46.20 5.84
CA PRO A 1059 -20.85 47.15 6.46
C PRO A 1059 -21.47 47.67 7.77
N GLU A 1060 -20.78 47.44 8.89
CA GLU A 1060 -21.22 47.79 10.24
C GLU A 1060 -21.72 49.24 10.36
N VAL A 1061 -21.07 50.16 9.62
CA VAL A 1061 -21.46 51.58 9.55
C VAL A 1061 -22.84 51.76 8.90
N GLU A 1062 -23.11 51.07 7.78
CA GLU A 1062 -24.38 51.16 7.06
C GLU A 1062 -25.51 50.50 7.85
N VAL A 1063 -25.21 49.41 8.58
CA VAL A 1063 -26.16 48.77 9.50
C VAL A 1063 -26.53 49.72 10.65
N LEU A 1064 -25.54 50.42 11.22
CA LEU A 1064 -25.81 51.41 12.27
C LEU A 1064 -26.58 52.62 11.75
N GLU A 1065 -26.34 53.07 10.51
CA GLU A 1065 -27.14 54.11 9.85
C GLU A 1065 -28.60 53.69 9.69
N LEU A 1066 -28.84 52.46 9.25
CA LEU A 1066 -30.20 51.90 9.09
C LEU A 1066 -30.92 51.77 10.43
N LEU A 1067 -30.24 51.30 11.48
CA LEU A 1067 -30.78 51.26 12.84
C LEU A 1067 -31.13 52.67 13.37
N ASN A 1068 -30.33 53.68 13.02
CA ASN A 1068 -30.59 55.06 13.40
C ASN A 1068 -31.75 55.71 12.65
N GLU A 1069 -31.99 55.29 11.40
CA GLU A 1069 -33.09 55.78 10.58
C GLU A 1069 -34.44 55.31 11.15
N TYR A 1070 -34.55 54.05 11.55
CA TYR A 1070 -35.83 53.44 11.93
C TYR A 1070 -36.05 53.29 13.44
N GLN A 1071 -35.01 53.45 14.27
CA GLN A 1071 -35.07 53.48 15.74
C GLN A 1071 -35.87 52.33 16.38
N PRO A 1072 -35.53 51.06 16.07
CA PRO A 1072 -36.30 49.88 16.48
C PRO A 1072 -36.24 49.58 17.98
N SER A 1073 -37.22 48.82 18.50
CA SER A 1073 -37.28 48.56 19.96
C SER A 1073 -36.35 47.44 20.48
N SER A 1074 -35.97 47.56 21.76
CA SER A 1074 -35.28 46.60 22.66
C SER A 1074 -34.02 45.87 22.14
N VAL A 1075 -34.15 44.79 21.36
CA VAL A 1075 -33.01 43.94 20.94
C VAL A 1075 -32.11 44.66 19.95
N ALA A 1076 -32.72 45.37 19.00
CA ALA A 1076 -31.98 46.19 18.04
C ALA A 1076 -31.36 47.43 18.69
N ALA A 1077 -31.94 47.95 19.77
CA ALA A 1077 -31.36 49.02 20.58
C ALA A 1077 -30.06 48.58 21.27
N ARG A 1078 -30.03 47.37 21.84
CA ARG A 1078 -28.82 46.78 22.45
C ARG A 1078 -27.74 46.51 21.41
N PHE A 1079 -28.13 45.98 20.26
CA PHE A 1079 -27.20 45.75 19.17
C PHE A 1079 -26.63 47.07 18.64
N ALA A 1080 -27.46 48.10 18.44
CA ALA A 1080 -27.00 49.44 18.08
C ALA A 1080 -26.05 50.04 19.12
N SER A 1081 -26.29 49.81 20.42
CA SER A 1081 -25.39 50.22 21.49
C SER A 1081 -24.02 49.53 21.41
N ALA A 1082 -24.00 48.21 21.19
CA ALA A 1082 -22.76 47.43 21.09
C ALA A 1082 -21.98 47.79 19.83
N LEU A 1083 -22.67 47.87 18.68
CA LEU A 1083 -22.10 48.22 17.38
C LEU A 1083 -21.52 49.65 17.38
N SER A 1084 -22.18 50.59 18.08
CA SER A 1084 -21.65 51.96 18.22
C SER A 1084 -20.33 51.99 18.98
N ILE A 1085 -20.18 51.16 20.02
CA ILE A 1085 -18.94 51.04 20.79
C ILE A 1085 -17.82 50.44 19.94
N GLU A 1086 -18.13 49.39 19.18
CA GLU A 1086 -17.18 48.73 18.27
C GLU A 1086 -16.68 49.68 17.17
N LEU A 1087 -17.58 50.47 16.59
CA LEU A 1087 -17.26 51.49 15.59
C LEU A 1087 -16.63 52.77 16.17
N GLY A 1088 -16.55 52.89 17.50
CA GLY A 1088 -15.99 54.06 18.18
C GLY A 1088 -16.83 55.33 18.03
N VAL A 1089 -18.15 55.21 17.89
CA VAL A 1089 -19.12 56.31 17.76
C VAL A 1089 -20.03 56.42 18.99
N GLU A 1090 -20.63 57.59 19.25
CA GLU A 1090 -21.53 57.76 20.40
C GLU A 1090 -22.80 56.90 20.23
N VAL A 1091 -23.23 56.24 21.31
CA VAL A 1091 -24.46 55.44 21.34
C VAL A 1091 -25.67 56.31 20.97
N PRO A 1092 -26.54 55.88 20.03
CA PRO A 1092 -27.67 56.67 19.58
C PRO A 1092 -28.64 57.05 20.71
N ILE A 1093 -29.16 58.28 20.66
CA ILE A 1093 -30.01 58.86 21.70
C ILE A 1093 -31.32 58.08 21.90
N TRP A 1094 -31.78 57.34 20.88
CA TRP A 1094 -32.99 56.52 20.95
C TRP A 1094 -32.79 55.19 21.72
N VAL A 1095 -31.53 54.78 21.95
CA VAL A 1095 -31.22 53.62 22.80
C VAL A 1095 -31.43 54.00 24.26
N GLY A 1096 -32.40 53.37 24.90
CA GLY A 1096 -32.73 53.60 26.31
C GLY A 1096 -31.61 53.16 27.26
N GLU A 1097 -31.56 53.77 28.45
CA GLU A 1097 -30.52 53.51 29.47
C GLU A 1097 -30.42 52.03 29.90
N LYS A 1098 -31.52 51.27 29.78
CA LYS A 1098 -31.59 49.82 30.08
C LYS A 1098 -31.07 48.91 28.95
N ASP A 1099 -30.93 49.47 27.76
CA ASP A 1099 -30.45 48.77 26.56
C ASP A 1099 -29.03 49.25 26.18
N ASN A 1100 -28.46 50.16 26.98
CA ASN A 1100 -27.09 50.60 26.87
C ASN A 1100 -26.13 49.50 27.37
N HIS A 1101 -25.16 49.11 26.55
CA HIS A 1101 -24.25 47.98 26.79
C HIS A 1101 -23.26 48.18 27.96
N ILE A 1102 -23.27 49.33 28.65
CA ILE A 1102 -22.37 49.59 29.78
C ILE A 1102 -22.95 49.01 31.08
N ALA A 1103 -22.68 47.72 31.32
CA ALA A 1103 -22.59 47.17 32.67
C ALA A 1103 -21.24 46.43 32.79
N GLU A 1104 -20.30 47.05 33.50
CA GLU A 1104 -18.96 46.53 33.78
C GLU A 1104 -19.04 45.15 34.47
N PHE A 1105 -18.42 44.13 33.85
CA PHE A 1105 -18.05 42.89 34.55
C PHE A 1105 -16.87 43.19 35.49
N ASP A 1106 -16.98 42.79 36.76
CA ASP A 1106 -15.83 42.80 37.68
C ASP A 1106 -14.86 41.68 37.26
N ALA A 1107 -13.83 42.07 36.50
CA ALA A 1107 -12.84 41.18 35.89
C ALA A 1107 -12.10 40.30 36.92
N ASP A 1108 -12.12 40.67 38.20
CA ASP A 1108 -11.43 39.95 39.26
C ASP A 1108 -12.16 38.65 39.69
N GLN A 1109 -13.47 38.52 39.45
CA GLN A 1109 -14.22 37.29 39.80
C GLN A 1109 -14.16 36.22 38.70
N LEU A 1110 -14.14 36.60 37.42
CA LEU A 1110 -13.95 35.68 36.30
C LEU A 1110 -12.50 35.18 36.16
N ALA A 1111 -11.53 35.94 36.67
CA ALA A 1111 -10.11 35.57 36.64
C ALA A 1111 -9.75 34.31 37.48
N LEU A 1112 -10.68 33.80 38.30
CA LEU A 1112 -10.49 32.57 39.07
C LEU A 1112 -10.71 31.29 38.24
N PHE A 1113 -11.38 31.36 37.09
CA PHE A 1113 -11.65 30.21 36.23
C PHE A 1113 -10.69 30.18 35.04
N THR A 1114 -9.49 29.61 35.23
CA THR A 1114 -8.63 29.24 34.08
C THR A 1114 -9.08 27.90 33.50
N ALA A 1115 -8.96 27.71 32.18
CA ALA A 1115 -9.37 26.50 31.44
C ALA A 1115 -8.87 25.15 32.02
N ALA A 1116 -7.84 25.18 32.88
CA ALA A 1116 -7.27 24.00 33.53
C ALA A 1116 -7.94 23.61 34.88
N VAL A 1117 -8.85 24.42 35.44
CA VAL A 1117 -9.34 24.26 36.83
C VAL A 1117 -10.85 24.46 36.97
N LEU A 1118 -11.67 24.08 35.99
CA LEU A 1118 -13.12 24.03 36.16
C LEU A 1118 -13.50 22.87 37.09
N PRO A 1119 -14.08 23.12 38.29
CA PRO A 1119 -14.37 22.07 39.26
C PRO A 1119 -15.61 21.24 38.87
N ILE A 1120 -15.55 19.93 39.13
CA ILE A 1120 -16.70 19.02 38.92
C ILE A 1120 -17.78 19.23 39.99
N GLU A 1121 -17.40 19.56 41.24
CA GLU A 1121 -18.34 19.94 42.30
C GLU A 1121 -18.32 21.45 42.50
N ILE A 1122 -19.48 22.11 42.34
CA ILE A 1122 -19.57 23.58 42.33
C ILE A 1122 -19.61 24.21 43.76
N GLY A 1123 -19.22 23.46 44.78
CA GLY A 1123 -19.44 23.83 46.19
C GLY A 1123 -18.83 25.18 46.59
N GLY A 1124 -19.69 26.12 47.00
CA GLY A 1124 -19.34 27.40 47.65
C GLY A 1124 -18.86 28.54 46.74
N VAL A 1125 -18.48 28.29 45.49
CA VAL A 1125 -17.93 29.33 44.59
C VAL A 1125 -19.03 30.09 43.83
N LEU A 1126 -20.17 29.44 43.56
CA LEU A 1126 -21.33 30.06 42.86
C LEU A 1126 -22.48 30.40 43.81
N ASP A 1127 -22.19 30.63 45.10
CA ASP A 1127 -23.24 30.90 46.10
C ASP A 1127 -23.93 32.27 45.92
N ASP A 1128 -23.49 33.07 44.95
CA ASP A 1128 -23.96 34.43 44.70
C ASP A 1128 -25.22 34.48 43.83
N SER A 1129 -26.06 35.51 44.03
CA SER A 1129 -27.35 35.63 43.32
C SER A 1129 -27.24 35.83 41.80
N PHE A 1130 -26.01 35.88 41.27
CA PHE A 1130 -25.65 36.16 39.88
C PHE A 1130 -26.18 35.14 38.86
N PHE A 1131 -26.24 33.85 39.23
CA PHE A 1131 -26.73 32.76 38.35
C PHE A 1131 -28.24 32.49 38.48
N ASN A 1132 -29.01 33.41 39.06
CA ASN A 1132 -30.48 33.34 39.01
C ASN A 1132 -31.07 33.95 37.72
N SER A 1133 -30.21 34.55 36.89
CA SER A 1133 -30.51 34.95 35.52
C SER A 1133 -30.31 33.77 34.56
N ALA A 1134 -31.33 33.45 33.77
CA ALA A 1134 -31.27 32.40 32.75
C ALA A 1134 -30.12 32.63 31.74
N ALA A 1135 -29.82 33.90 31.42
CA ALA A 1135 -28.73 34.25 30.52
C ALA A 1135 -27.35 33.95 31.13
N ASN A 1136 -27.16 34.22 32.41
CA ASN A 1136 -25.88 33.95 33.10
C ASN A 1136 -25.66 32.45 33.32
N THR A 1137 -26.73 31.70 33.58
CA THR A 1137 -26.68 30.23 33.68
C THR A 1137 -26.41 29.60 32.32
N SER A 1138 -27.01 30.11 31.26
CA SER A 1138 -26.72 29.67 29.89
C SER A 1138 -25.26 29.95 29.50
N ALA A 1139 -24.73 31.12 29.84
CA ALA A 1139 -23.32 31.46 29.60
C ALA A 1139 -22.35 30.55 30.38
N LEU A 1140 -22.68 30.19 31.63
CA LEU A 1140 -21.89 29.23 32.41
C LEU A 1140 -21.90 27.82 31.81
N VAL A 1141 -23.07 27.36 31.34
CA VAL A 1141 -23.20 26.06 30.67
C VAL A 1141 -22.40 26.04 29.36
N SER A 1142 -22.47 27.11 28.57
CA SER A 1142 -21.64 27.27 27.37
C SER A 1142 -20.14 27.25 27.69
N LEU A 1143 -19.70 27.93 28.75
CA LEU A 1143 -18.30 27.93 29.18
C LEU A 1143 -17.78 26.53 29.55
N TYR A 1144 -18.59 25.69 30.22
CA TYR A 1144 -18.22 24.30 30.52
C TYR A 1144 -18.22 23.42 29.26
N ALA A 1145 -19.20 23.60 28.37
CA ALA A 1145 -19.27 22.88 27.09
C ALA A 1145 -18.10 23.21 26.15
N GLU A 1146 -17.74 24.49 26.04
CA GLU A 1146 -16.60 24.97 25.24
C GLU A 1146 -15.25 24.43 25.73
N ASN A 1147 -15.16 24.04 27.01
CA ASN A 1147 -13.95 23.50 27.62
C ASN A 1147 -14.00 21.98 27.84
N ASP A 1148 -15.00 21.28 27.31
CA ASP A 1148 -15.17 19.83 27.40
C ASP A 1148 -15.15 19.32 28.87
N LYS A 1149 -15.80 20.10 29.76
CA LYS A 1149 -15.96 19.81 31.19
C LYS A 1149 -17.45 19.76 31.53
N PHE A 1150 -17.78 19.08 32.63
CA PHE A 1150 -19.12 19.09 33.20
C PHE A 1150 -19.03 19.43 34.70
N PHE A 1151 -20.09 20.02 35.22
CA PHE A 1151 -20.30 20.15 36.65
C PHE A 1151 -21.48 19.29 37.08
N LEU A 1152 -21.45 18.82 38.32
CA LEU A 1152 -22.61 18.20 38.94
C LEU A 1152 -23.48 19.34 39.51
N PRO A 1153 -24.70 19.58 38.97
CA PRO A 1153 -25.63 20.50 39.62
C PRO A 1153 -25.92 20.00 41.05
N TYR A 1154 -26.38 20.90 41.94
CA TYR A 1154 -26.78 20.45 43.28
C TYR A 1154 -27.77 19.31 43.13
N PRO A 1155 -27.60 18.18 43.83
CA PRO A 1155 -28.47 17.03 43.67
C PRO A 1155 -29.88 17.45 44.05
N MET A 1156 -30.69 17.73 43.03
CA MET A 1156 -32.11 17.97 43.18
C MET A 1156 -32.66 16.60 43.58
N GLN A 1157 -33.04 16.43 44.86
CA GLN A 1157 -33.75 15.23 45.29
C GLN A 1157 -35.17 15.29 44.72
N ILE A 1158 -35.29 15.03 43.41
CA ILE A 1158 -36.58 14.90 42.75
C ILE A 1158 -37.01 13.46 42.97
N GLU A 1159 -37.98 13.24 43.86
CA GLU A 1159 -38.50 11.91 44.19
C GLU A 1159 -39.40 11.32 43.06
N ALA A 1160 -39.50 11.97 41.88
CA ALA A 1160 -40.15 11.46 40.66
C ALA A 1160 -39.62 12.17 39.39
N GLU A 1161 -39.77 11.56 38.20
CA GLU A 1161 -39.34 12.12 36.91
C GLU A 1161 -40.05 13.46 36.60
N LEU A 1162 -39.28 14.46 36.11
CA LEU A 1162 -39.82 15.75 35.67
C LEU A 1162 -40.58 15.58 34.33
N PRO A 1163 -41.70 16.27 34.10
CA PRO A 1163 -42.40 16.23 32.82
C PRO A 1163 -41.62 16.90 31.68
N ASP A 1164 -41.77 16.37 30.46
CA ASP A 1164 -40.95 16.64 29.26
C ASP A 1164 -40.95 18.08 28.71
N SER A 1165 -41.62 19.05 29.35
CA SER A 1165 -41.69 20.44 28.86
C SER A 1165 -41.29 21.46 29.92
N PHE A 1166 -39.99 21.71 30.00
CA PHE A 1166 -39.43 22.91 30.62
C PHE A 1166 -39.05 23.92 29.50
N GLY A 1167 -39.97 24.84 29.19
CA GLY A 1167 -39.73 25.93 28.24
C GLY A 1167 -40.74 27.07 28.45
N GLY A 1168 -40.27 28.31 28.50
CA GLY A 1168 -41.12 29.50 28.52
C GLY A 1168 -41.61 29.88 27.12
N ASP A 1169 -42.67 30.68 27.05
CA ASP A 1169 -43.04 31.37 25.81
C ASP A 1169 -42.02 32.48 25.49
N GLU A 1170 -42.07 32.96 24.24
CA GLU A 1170 -41.11 33.86 23.59
C GLU A 1170 -40.92 35.23 24.28
N GLU A 1171 -41.63 35.52 25.37
CA GLU A 1171 -41.49 36.75 26.16
C GLU A 1171 -40.96 36.53 27.59
N GLY A 1172 -40.60 35.31 27.97
CA GLY A 1172 -40.11 35.03 29.33
C GLY A 1172 -41.14 35.29 30.43
N LYS A 1173 -42.44 35.34 30.09
CA LYS A 1173 -43.54 35.45 31.07
C LYS A 1173 -43.88 34.06 31.58
N ALA A 1174 -44.09 33.94 32.89
CA ALA A 1174 -44.54 32.69 33.50
C ALA A 1174 -45.96 32.34 33.05
N ASN A 1175 -46.23 31.06 32.80
CA ASN A 1175 -47.53 30.50 32.41
C ASN A 1175 -48.64 31.08 33.31
N SER A 1176 -49.46 32.01 32.80
CA SER A 1176 -50.88 31.93 33.12
C SER A 1176 -51.43 30.78 32.31
N SER A 1177 -51.98 29.78 32.98
CA SER A 1177 -52.59 28.57 32.41
C SER A 1177 -53.46 28.87 31.17
N GLU A 1178 -52.92 28.63 29.98
CA GLU A 1178 -53.68 28.42 28.74
C GLU A 1178 -53.52 26.98 28.24
N THR A 1179 -53.39 26.03 29.17
CA THR A 1179 -53.78 24.63 28.92
C THR A 1179 -55.23 24.48 29.40
N ASP A 1180 -56.11 23.90 28.59
CA ASP A 1180 -57.50 23.55 28.92
C ASP A 1180 -57.64 22.51 30.07
N LEU A 1181 -56.57 22.27 30.84
CA LEU A 1181 -56.56 21.55 32.10
C LEU A 1181 -56.20 22.54 33.23
N PRO A 1182 -57.01 22.65 34.30
CA PRO A 1182 -56.71 23.55 35.41
C PRO A 1182 -55.40 23.10 36.08
N SER A 1183 -54.42 23.99 36.17
CA SER A 1183 -53.19 23.71 36.92
C SER A 1183 -53.57 23.34 38.36
N LEU A 1184 -53.03 22.22 38.84
CA LEU A 1184 -53.30 21.72 40.20
C LEU A 1184 -52.82 22.73 41.25
N VAL A 1185 -51.83 23.55 40.88
CA VAL A 1185 -51.29 24.64 41.68
C VAL A 1185 -51.53 26.00 40.99
N GLU A 1186 -51.99 26.97 41.77
CA GLU A 1186 -52.17 28.37 41.37
C GLU A 1186 -51.21 29.25 42.17
N VAL A 1187 -50.31 29.97 41.49
CA VAL A 1187 -49.37 30.90 42.14
C VAL A 1187 -49.71 32.35 41.82
N ARG A 1188 -50.00 33.18 42.83
CA ARG A 1188 -50.40 34.58 42.66
C ARG A 1188 -49.87 35.53 43.76
N PRO A 1189 -49.34 36.72 43.41
CA PRO A 1189 -48.99 37.15 42.06
C PRO A 1189 -47.74 36.42 41.54
N ASN A 1190 -47.63 36.29 40.23
CA ASN A 1190 -46.41 35.84 39.54
C ASN A 1190 -46.28 36.70 38.27
N PRO A 1191 -45.26 37.57 38.15
CA PRO A 1191 -44.14 37.77 39.08
C PRO A 1191 -44.56 38.33 40.46
N PHE A 1192 -43.73 38.09 41.48
CA PHE A 1192 -43.93 38.60 42.84
C PHE A 1192 -42.74 39.47 43.29
N ASN A 1193 -42.99 40.44 44.19
CA ASN A 1193 -41.94 41.30 44.74
C ASN A 1193 -41.51 40.87 46.15
N VAL A 1194 -42.49 40.54 47.01
CA VAL A 1194 -42.25 40.24 48.43
C VAL A 1194 -42.90 38.92 48.82
N ASN A 1195 -44.23 38.81 48.67
CA ASN A 1195 -44.99 37.60 48.99
C ASN A 1195 -45.73 37.09 47.75
N PHE A 1196 -45.93 35.78 47.70
CA PHE A 1196 -46.88 35.13 46.79
C PHE A 1196 -47.69 34.08 47.53
N VAL A 1197 -48.85 33.75 46.97
CA VAL A 1197 -49.72 32.68 47.45
C VAL A 1197 -49.59 31.51 46.49
N LEU A 1198 -49.38 30.32 47.03
CA LEU A 1198 -49.47 29.07 46.30
C LEU A 1198 -50.74 28.35 46.79
N GLY A 1199 -51.70 28.15 45.88
CA GLY A 1199 -52.96 27.48 46.15
C GLY A 1199 -53.07 26.15 45.42
N LEU A 1200 -53.50 25.10 46.12
CA LEU A 1200 -53.83 23.80 45.54
C LEU A 1200 -55.30 23.79 45.12
N ASN A 1201 -55.57 23.56 43.85
CA ASN A 1201 -56.90 23.35 43.30
C ASN A 1201 -57.24 21.85 43.27
N TYR A 1202 -57.07 21.19 44.42
CA TYR A 1202 -57.23 19.75 44.60
C TYR A 1202 -58.43 19.46 45.51
N SER A 1203 -59.35 18.57 45.07
CA SER A 1203 -60.64 18.35 45.74
C SER A 1203 -60.69 17.15 46.71
N GLU A 1204 -59.62 16.35 46.80
CA GLU A 1204 -59.56 15.18 47.70
C GLU A 1204 -58.87 15.54 49.04
N GLU A 1205 -59.26 14.87 50.14
CA GLU A 1205 -58.63 15.03 51.46
C GLU A 1205 -57.24 14.39 51.46
N TYR A 1206 -56.20 15.14 51.87
CA TYR A 1206 -54.80 14.68 52.00
C TYR A 1206 -54.26 14.93 53.41
N ASP A 1207 -53.30 14.11 53.88
CA ASP A 1207 -52.79 14.16 55.26
C ASP A 1207 -51.60 15.13 55.40
N GLU A 1208 -50.69 15.20 54.42
CA GLU A 1208 -49.52 16.07 54.41
C GLU A 1208 -49.31 16.75 53.06
N SER A 1209 -48.89 18.03 53.08
CA SER A 1209 -48.47 18.75 51.88
C SER A 1209 -47.17 19.53 52.15
N ARG A 1210 -46.30 19.56 51.15
CA ARG A 1210 -44.98 20.22 51.20
C ARG A 1210 -44.74 20.98 49.91
N VAL A 1211 -44.14 22.17 50.00
CA VAL A 1211 -43.57 22.88 48.85
C VAL A 1211 -42.07 23.01 49.03
N VAL A 1212 -41.33 22.77 47.96
CA VAL A 1212 -39.90 23.02 47.86
C VAL A 1212 -39.68 23.97 46.69
N ILE A 1213 -38.82 24.97 46.85
CA ILE A 1213 -38.46 25.95 45.83
C ILE A 1213 -36.97 25.88 45.63
N TYR A 1214 -36.56 25.79 44.38
CA TYR A 1214 -35.20 25.70 43.89
C TYR A 1214 -34.84 26.94 43.08
N ASP A 1215 -33.56 27.31 43.09
CA ASP A 1215 -33.02 28.16 42.04
C ASP A 1215 -32.74 27.35 40.75
N LEU A 1216 -32.27 28.03 39.70
CA LEU A 1216 -31.97 27.42 38.40
C LEU A 1216 -30.79 26.42 38.44
N LEU A 1217 -30.01 26.37 39.53
CA LEU A 1217 -28.93 25.41 39.73
C LEU A 1217 -29.35 24.20 40.58
N GLY A 1218 -30.64 24.11 40.94
CA GLY A 1218 -31.21 23.01 41.70
C GLY A 1218 -31.02 23.12 43.21
N ARG A 1219 -30.57 24.27 43.74
CA ARG A 1219 -30.39 24.48 45.18
C ARG A 1219 -31.72 24.86 45.82
N VAL A 1220 -32.09 24.16 46.90
CA VAL A 1220 -33.30 24.47 47.69
C VAL A 1220 -33.14 25.84 48.34
N VAL A 1221 -33.90 26.83 47.88
CA VAL A 1221 -33.97 28.18 48.46
C VAL A 1221 -35.08 28.29 49.50
N PHE A 1222 -36.09 27.41 49.45
CA PHE A 1222 -37.17 27.37 50.42
C PHE A 1222 -37.82 26.00 50.48
N GLU A 1223 -38.12 25.51 51.67
CA GLU A 1223 -38.90 24.28 51.88
C GLU A 1223 -39.84 24.47 53.06
N LYS A 1224 -41.11 24.09 52.88
CA LYS A 1224 -42.11 24.21 53.94
C LYS A 1224 -43.24 23.20 53.80
N ASN A 1225 -43.53 22.50 54.91
CA ASN A 1225 -44.75 21.72 55.07
C ASN A 1225 -45.90 22.63 55.50
N TYR A 1226 -47.08 22.47 54.88
CA TYR A 1226 -48.25 23.30 55.18
C TYR A 1226 -49.55 22.52 55.45
N GLY A 1227 -49.49 21.19 55.45
CA GLY A 1227 -50.57 20.30 55.92
C GLY A 1227 -51.85 20.46 55.09
N VAL A 1228 -53.01 20.23 55.70
CA VAL A 1228 -54.34 20.21 55.04
C VAL A 1228 -54.83 21.54 54.44
N ASN A 1229 -54.03 22.62 54.50
CA ASN A 1229 -54.47 23.92 54.00
C ASN A 1229 -54.29 24.01 52.48
N PRO A 1230 -55.35 24.30 51.71
CA PRO A 1230 -55.28 24.39 50.25
C PRO A 1230 -54.55 25.65 49.76
N GLN A 1231 -54.06 26.53 50.65
CA GLN A 1231 -53.30 27.71 50.27
C GLN A 1231 -52.19 28.01 51.29
N ILE A 1232 -51.02 28.37 50.80
CA ILE A 1232 -49.89 28.85 51.60
C ILE A 1232 -49.41 30.21 51.09
N VAL A 1233 -49.27 31.17 52.01
CA VAL A 1233 -48.58 32.44 51.73
C VAL A 1233 -47.10 32.24 52.03
N ILE A 1234 -46.25 32.51 51.03
CA ILE A 1234 -44.81 32.38 51.10
C ILE A 1234 -44.20 33.78 51.04
N ASP A 1235 -43.34 34.07 52.02
CA ASP A 1235 -42.51 35.27 52.03
C ASP A 1235 -41.23 34.99 51.25
N GLY A 1236 -41.20 35.50 50.02
CA GLY A 1236 -40.07 35.39 49.11
C GLY A 1236 -39.15 36.63 49.15
N SER A 1237 -39.27 37.50 50.16
CA SER A 1237 -38.39 38.66 50.31
C SER A 1237 -36.92 38.29 50.36
N ALA A 1238 -36.60 37.12 50.92
CA ALA A 1238 -35.24 36.56 50.97
C ALA A 1238 -34.85 35.75 49.73
N PHE A 1239 -35.76 35.50 48.79
CA PHE A 1239 -35.44 34.73 47.58
C PHE A 1239 -34.56 35.56 46.63
N PRO A 1240 -33.73 34.95 45.79
CA PRO A 1240 -33.04 35.72 44.78
C PRO A 1240 -33.99 36.22 43.70
N SER A 1241 -33.69 37.39 43.13
CA SER A 1241 -34.42 37.93 41.97
C SER A 1241 -34.17 37.06 40.74
N GLY A 1242 -35.18 36.87 39.90
CA GLY A 1242 -35.10 35.99 38.73
C GLY A 1242 -36.08 34.80 38.78
N VAL A 1243 -35.76 33.75 38.01
CA VAL A 1243 -36.62 32.57 37.87
C VAL A 1243 -36.30 31.55 38.95
N LEU A 1244 -37.34 31.05 39.61
CA LEU A 1244 -37.27 29.97 40.60
C LEU A 1244 -38.22 28.85 40.18
N ILE A 1245 -37.85 27.63 40.54
CA ILE A 1245 -38.65 26.42 40.25
C ILE A 1245 -39.29 25.98 41.56
N TYR A 1246 -40.59 25.75 41.60
CA TYR A 1246 -41.25 25.12 42.75
C TYR A 1246 -41.64 23.68 42.43
N SER A 1247 -41.69 22.85 43.47
CA SER A 1247 -42.25 21.50 43.46
C SER A 1247 -43.20 21.37 44.65
N VAL A 1248 -44.40 20.86 44.41
CA VAL A 1248 -45.40 20.59 45.45
C VAL A 1248 -45.60 19.10 45.60
N PHE A 1249 -45.54 18.62 46.84
CA PHE A 1249 -45.75 17.23 47.21
C PHE A 1249 -47.01 17.12 48.07
N ILE A 1250 -47.80 16.08 47.86
CA ILE A 1250 -48.95 15.69 48.70
C ILE A 1250 -48.77 14.23 49.10
N ASP A 1251 -48.86 13.93 50.39
CA ASP A 1251 -48.66 12.60 50.98
C ASP A 1251 -47.36 11.89 50.55
N GLY A 1252 -46.33 12.67 50.23
CA GLY A 1252 -45.02 12.20 49.77
C GLY A 1252 -44.89 12.01 48.26
N GLU A 1253 -45.97 12.17 47.49
CA GLU A 1253 -45.94 12.12 46.02
C GLU A 1253 -45.81 13.51 45.41
N LEU A 1254 -45.00 13.65 44.36
CA LEU A 1254 -44.84 14.90 43.61
C LEU A 1254 -46.11 15.16 42.79
N MET A 1255 -46.82 16.24 43.10
CA MET A 1255 -48.10 16.57 42.48
C MET A 1255 -47.99 17.58 41.35
N ASP A 1256 -47.10 18.57 41.49
CA ASP A 1256 -46.92 19.61 40.48
C ASP A 1256 -45.54 20.26 40.60
N THR A 1257 -45.02 20.74 39.48
CA THR A 1257 -43.80 21.54 39.40
C THR A 1257 -44.03 22.73 38.48
N GLY A 1258 -43.55 23.91 38.87
CA GLY A 1258 -43.73 25.10 38.02
C GLY A 1258 -42.70 26.19 38.28
N ARG A 1259 -42.89 27.32 37.61
CA ARG A 1259 -41.97 28.47 37.67
C ARG A 1259 -42.62 29.68 38.36
N ILE A 1260 -41.84 30.35 39.20
CA ILE A 1260 -42.19 31.65 39.76
C ILE A 1260 -41.07 32.64 39.48
N VAL A 1261 -41.43 33.89 39.21
CA VAL A 1261 -40.48 34.95 38.91
C VAL A 1261 -40.51 35.96 40.05
N LYS A 1262 -39.37 36.14 40.71
CA LYS A 1262 -39.19 37.27 41.63
C LYS A 1262 -38.77 38.48 40.83
N ALA A 1263 -39.59 39.53 40.82
CA ALA A 1263 -39.23 40.79 40.21
C ALA A 1263 -38.11 41.47 41.00
N GLU A 1264 -37.25 42.22 40.31
CA GLU A 1264 -36.18 43.03 40.94
C GLU A 1264 -36.71 44.13 41.86
#